data_AF-A0A4V4M697-F1
#
_entry.id   AF-A0A4V4M697-F1
#
_cell.length_a   1.000
_cell.length_b   1.000
_cell.length_c   1.000
_cell.angle_alpha   90.00
_cell.angle_beta   90.00
_cell.angle_gamma   90.00
#
_symmetry.space_group_name_H-M   'P 1'
#
loop_
_entity.id
_entity.type
_entity.pdbx_description
1 polymer ?
#
loop_
_entity_poly.entity_id
_entity_poly.type
_entity_poly.pdbx_seq_one_letter_code
_entity_poly.pdbx_strand_id
1 'polypeptide(L)'
;MFAQPPSGLTTPPNSVPSTPIPSIERFPRVEDDSLYDLIGVGLGPTHLALAIAHEESSSESEKCLFMEVKDEFSWHAPLLLPASRMQISFLKDLATFRNPASTYTFVNYLHSHGIDRLAGFSNIGCWTPSRTEWAAYLTWAAERLSDVVEYSTRVLNVEPVIEDTKVHKLRVTSVHFPTETIHVRYTRNISVGVGAIPKIPQVFSTAEKANNAITHTCQYLPTLRYLFGHHEENTEFNGSFAVIGGGQSSAEVYNDLINRYPNANVDLIYRASALVPADDSPFVNARAFDPASTDEFNRLTPQARMERLEEFKRANYSCVAPELLEGLYKLLYKQRVKEDIARDAGLPIPAAQYNIKSNSKVTAVKLNGKRTILDIQSTLDFNDRENLETPVSKEYDAVFLGTGYERPPTQLEFLRDVSPYLPKLKTALSVAQLEPSAKVPPLVERNYYVAPESEEVFKPRVPDFVFLSLFNFKLDASSFKSSIMISRAARVSRVARSGALSGVLRATVSQMRIGTPGAMPAAATPSHILRWASSAPTSNQPPPEAVELTDIDLARLRKQRNIGISAHIDSGKTTLTERVLYYTGRVKDIHEVRGRDGVGAKMDHMELEREKGITIQSAATFCDWEATPPALERSLTGEKDGMGEGGEKERYAINIIDTPGHVDFTIEVERALRVLDGAVLVLCAVSGVQSQTITVDRQMKRYNVPRVCFINKMDRAGANPWRVIDQIRQKLRLNAAAVQVPIGAEDNLRGVVDLVRWKAIYNHGYKGVDVVETDEIPADLKQFAEQKRQELVEQICDADEVLGDKLIMEEPISNHDLAAGIRRAAITRKFTPVYVGSAFKNVGVQPVLDGVCAYLPDPSEVAVEATDTKLPVNSPPVQVIPASDVALVGLAFKLEEGRFGQLTYMRVYQGVLKRGGVIFNARTGKKVKVPRLVRMHSNDMEDVDSIGAGEICAMFGVECSSGDTFTDGTTSYTMTNMFVPDPVVSLSIKPSGQETPNFSKALNRFQKEDPTFRVHVDSESQETIISGMGELHLDIYVERMRREYRVDCQVGKPQVAFRETITQSSEFAYTHKKQSGGAGQFGKMIGRLEPMSVDENGKDVGFENRVTGGNIPNNYMPSIEKGFHDALAKGALSGHNTTGVKMIVEDGAHHPVDSSEMAFRITSAGAFRDAFHKASPVILEPIMKVEIVAPIEFQGSVIGGINQRRGTIIDTEIRDEEFTLICEVALNDMFGYSSNIRGLTQGKGEFSMEYKDHQPVLPNIQMKMVEDYRKKQAEKK
;
A
#
# COMPACT_ATOMS: atom_id res chain seq x y z
N MET A 1 -18.69 8.57 39.14
CA MET A 1 -19.08 7.57 40.17
C MET A 1 -19.74 6.43 39.41
N PHE A 2 -19.29 5.19 39.59
CA PHE A 2 -20.02 4.01 39.12
C PHE A 2 -20.76 3.39 40.31
N ALA A 3 -21.98 2.90 40.09
CA ALA A 3 -22.76 2.26 41.13
C ALA A 3 -22.06 0.98 41.60
N GLN A 4 -22.10 0.69 42.91
CA GLN A 4 -21.69 -0.61 43.41
C GLN A 4 -22.71 -1.67 42.96
N PRO A 5 -22.29 -2.85 42.48
CA PRO A 5 -23.21 -3.96 42.28
C PRO A 5 -23.82 -4.39 43.62
N PRO A 6 -25.07 -4.90 43.64
CA PRO A 6 -25.82 -5.08 44.88
C PRO A 6 -25.15 -6.03 45.88
N SER A 7 -25.07 -5.58 47.14
CA SER A 7 -24.45 -6.31 48.25
C SER A 7 -25.37 -7.44 48.76
N GLY A 8 -25.33 -8.62 48.12
CA GLY A 8 -26.23 -9.73 48.49
C GLY A 8 -25.78 -11.17 48.24
N LEU A 9 -24.69 -11.44 47.52
CA LEU A 9 -24.29 -12.81 47.17
C LEU A 9 -23.37 -13.47 48.21
N THR A 10 -23.97 -14.05 49.25
CA THR A 10 -23.32 -14.96 50.22
C THR A 10 -23.59 -16.44 49.93
N THR A 11 -24.36 -16.75 48.89
CA THR A 11 -24.66 -18.12 48.42
C THR A 11 -23.48 -18.74 47.66
N PRO A 12 -23.27 -20.07 47.75
CA PRO A 12 -22.21 -20.75 47.00
C PRO A 12 -22.52 -20.75 45.49
N PRO A 13 -21.53 -20.63 44.59
CA PRO A 13 -21.75 -20.47 43.15
C PRO A 13 -22.59 -21.60 42.53
N ASN A 14 -22.46 -22.83 43.04
CA ASN A 14 -23.16 -24.00 42.48
C ASN A 14 -24.64 -24.09 42.95
N SER A 15 -25.14 -23.17 43.77
CA SER A 15 -26.58 -23.06 44.06
C SER A 15 -27.33 -22.36 42.91
N VAL A 16 -27.48 -23.06 41.80
CA VAL A 16 -28.52 -22.72 40.82
C VAL A 16 -29.87 -22.73 41.55
N PRO A 17 -30.74 -21.73 41.39
CA PRO A 17 -32.13 -21.83 41.80
C PRO A 17 -32.84 -22.81 40.85
N SER A 18 -32.61 -24.11 41.05
CA SER A 18 -33.50 -25.16 40.59
C SER A 18 -34.73 -25.17 41.50
N THR A 19 -35.45 -24.05 41.53
CA THR A 19 -36.77 -23.94 42.12
C THR A 19 -37.59 -25.04 41.48
N PRO A 20 -38.07 -26.05 42.24
CA PRO A 20 -39.00 -27.02 41.68
C PRO A 20 -40.16 -26.24 41.10
N ILE A 21 -40.65 -26.63 39.93
CA ILE A 21 -41.83 -26.00 39.34
C ILE A 21 -42.94 -26.12 40.41
N PRO A 22 -43.44 -25.00 40.99
CA PRO A 22 -44.52 -25.06 41.96
C PRO A 22 -45.75 -25.65 41.29
N SER A 23 -46.75 -26.09 42.05
CA SER A 23 -47.99 -26.62 41.46
C SER A 23 -48.78 -25.51 40.75
N ILE A 24 -48.44 -25.26 39.48
CA ILE A 24 -48.95 -24.15 38.64
C ILE A 24 -50.48 -24.14 38.61
N GLU A 25 -51.14 -25.29 38.78
CA GLU A 25 -52.60 -25.46 38.91
C GLU A 25 -53.28 -24.54 39.96
N ARG A 26 -52.51 -23.92 40.88
CA ARG A 26 -53.02 -22.98 41.90
C ARG A 26 -52.93 -21.50 41.52
N PHE A 27 -52.21 -21.16 40.46
CA PHE A 27 -51.93 -19.78 40.09
C PHE A 27 -53.10 -19.16 39.30
N PRO A 28 -53.56 -17.93 39.64
CA PRO A 28 -54.60 -17.25 38.87
C PRO A 28 -54.18 -17.05 37.41
N ARG A 29 -55.07 -17.46 36.50
CA ARG A 29 -54.89 -17.36 35.04
C ARG A 29 -55.54 -16.09 34.49
N VAL A 30 -54.74 -15.32 33.76
CA VAL A 30 -55.14 -14.14 33.00
C VAL A 30 -54.98 -14.48 31.52
N GLU A 31 -56.02 -14.28 30.72
CA GLU A 31 -56.00 -14.52 29.28
C GLU A 31 -56.12 -13.17 28.57
N ASP A 32 -55.16 -12.88 27.69
CA ASP A 32 -55.06 -11.66 26.89
C ASP A 32 -55.32 -12.03 25.43
N ASP A 33 -56.53 -11.72 24.96
CA ASP A 33 -56.98 -11.98 23.59
C ASP A 33 -56.30 -11.09 22.54
N SER A 34 -55.50 -10.09 22.95
CA SER A 34 -54.76 -9.26 22.00
C SER A 34 -53.70 -10.07 21.25
N LEU A 35 -53.65 -9.87 19.94
CA LEU A 35 -52.72 -10.59 19.06
C LEU A 35 -51.42 -9.79 18.96
N TYR A 36 -50.33 -10.38 19.43
CA TYR A 36 -48.98 -9.87 19.26
C TYR A 36 -48.41 -10.29 17.90
N ASP A 37 -47.68 -9.42 17.21
CA ASP A 37 -47.04 -9.79 15.94
C ASP A 37 -45.73 -10.55 16.16
N LEU A 38 -45.06 -10.32 17.31
CA LEU A 38 -43.87 -11.07 17.75
C LEU A 38 -43.83 -11.23 19.28
N ILE A 39 -43.63 -12.47 19.76
CA ILE A 39 -43.18 -12.73 21.13
C ILE A 39 -41.74 -13.26 21.13
N GLY A 40 -40.86 -12.66 21.93
CA GLY A 40 -39.49 -13.11 22.15
C GLY A 40 -39.33 -13.84 23.48
N VAL A 41 -38.62 -14.97 23.50
CA VAL A 41 -38.35 -15.77 24.71
C VAL A 41 -36.87 -15.70 25.07
N GLY A 42 -36.57 -15.17 26.26
CA GLY A 42 -35.24 -14.72 26.70
C GLY A 42 -34.90 -13.32 26.18
N LEU A 43 -33.97 -12.62 26.84
CA LEU A 43 -33.50 -11.29 26.46
C LEU A 43 -31.96 -11.22 26.45
N GLY A 44 -31.37 -11.58 25.30
CA GLY A 44 -29.98 -11.33 24.98
C GLY A 44 -29.81 -10.20 23.94
N PRO A 45 -28.57 -9.82 23.58
CA PRO A 45 -28.30 -8.71 22.64
C PRO A 45 -29.07 -8.79 21.31
N THR A 46 -29.30 -10.00 20.77
CA THR A 46 -30.09 -10.20 19.55
C THR A 46 -31.56 -9.81 19.72
N HIS A 47 -32.19 -10.16 20.84
CA HIS A 47 -33.58 -9.77 21.11
C HIS A 47 -33.68 -8.29 21.51
N LEU A 48 -32.67 -7.75 22.20
CA LEU A 48 -32.57 -6.33 22.50
C LEU A 48 -32.47 -5.48 21.22
N ALA A 49 -31.67 -5.90 20.24
CA ALA A 49 -31.60 -5.28 18.92
C ALA A 49 -32.92 -5.37 18.12
N LEU A 50 -33.68 -6.47 18.26
CA LEU A 50 -35.02 -6.60 17.67
C LEU A 50 -36.04 -5.66 18.33
N ALA A 51 -35.98 -5.48 19.65
CA ALA A 51 -36.85 -4.56 20.38
C ALA A 51 -36.63 -3.10 19.92
N ILE A 52 -35.35 -2.67 19.84
CA ILE A 52 -34.98 -1.34 19.28
C ILE A 52 -35.45 -1.20 17.83
N ALA A 53 -35.29 -2.25 17.02
CA ALA A 53 -35.69 -2.21 15.60
C ALA A 53 -37.21 -2.05 15.41
N HIS A 54 -38.01 -2.58 16.35
CA HIS A 54 -39.46 -2.44 16.36
C HIS A 54 -39.90 -1.06 16.89
N GLU A 55 -39.34 -0.58 18.00
CA GLU A 55 -39.63 0.76 18.55
C GLU A 55 -39.40 1.86 17.49
N GLU A 56 -38.30 1.77 16.74
CA GLU A 56 -37.98 2.76 15.69
C GLU A 56 -38.77 2.59 14.38
N SER A 57 -39.44 1.45 14.17
CA SER A 57 -40.18 1.17 12.93
C SER A 57 -41.42 2.05 12.72
N SER A 58 -41.84 2.78 13.76
CA SER A 58 -42.81 3.88 13.70
C SER A 58 -44.24 3.51 13.26
N SER A 59 -44.62 2.23 13.33
CA SER A 59 -45.99 1.76 13.08
C SER A 59 -46.72 1.43 14.40
N GLU A 60 -47.63 2.31 14.83
CA GLU A 60 -48.49 2.12 16.03
C GLU A 60 -49.37 0.85 16.01
N SER A 61 -49.41 0.14 14.88
CA SER A 61 -50.25 -1.03 14.63
C SER A 61 -49.60 -2.39 14.96
N GLU A 62 -48.28 -2.46 15.12
CA GLU A 62 -47.58 -3.73 15.43
C GLU A 62 -47.35 -3.85 16.94
N LYS A 63 -47.55 -5.05 17.52
CA LYS A 63 -47.39 -5.27 18.97
C LYS A 63 -46.36 -6.37 19.27
N CYS A 64 -45.22 -6.03 19.90
CA CYS A 64 -44.24 -7.02 20.37
C CYS A 64 -44.21 -7.19 21.91
N LEU A 65 -43.57 -8.27 22.39
CA LEU A 65 -43.27 -8.49 23.81
C LEU A 65 -42.10 -9.47 23.96
N PHE A 66 -41.12 -9.14 24.82
CA PHE A 66 -40.00 -10.01 25.16
C PHE A 66 -40.10 -10.47 26.62
N MET A 67 -40.01 -11.77 26.88
CA MET A 67 -40.12 -12.37 28.22
C MET A 67 -38.77 -12.91 28.68
N GLU A 68 -38.27 -12.47 29.83
CA GLU A 68 -37.01 -12.95 30.43
C GLU A 68 -37.27 -13.57 31.80
N VAL A 69 -36.59 -14.69 32.08
CA VAL A 69 -36.72 -15.47 33.32
C VAL A 69 -36.01 -14.80 34.48
N LYS A 70 -34.95 -14.03 34.20
CA LYS A 70 -34.29 -13.15 35.18
C LYS A 70 -35.16 -11.97 35.58
N ASP A 71 -34.90 -11.46 36.77
CA ASP A 71 -35.41 -10.22 37.35
C ASP A 71 -34.81 -8.95 36.72
N GLU A 72 -33.55 -9.00 36.28
CA GLU A 72 -32.88 -7.88 35.59
C GLU A 72 -32.11 -8.29 34.32
N PHE A 73 -31.87 -7.33 33.42
CA PHE A 73 -30.98 -7.54 32.28
C PHE A 73 -29.51 -7.63 32.74
N SER A 74 -28.92 -8.81 32.59
CA SER A 74 -27.51 -9.04 32.92
C SER A 74 -26.80 -9.86 31.84
N TRP A 75 -25.80 -9.25 31.18
CA TRP A 75 -24.98 -9.87 30.14
C TRP A 75 -23.55 -10.11 30.63
N HIS A 76 -23.12 -11.38 30.69
CA HIS A 76 -21.76 -11.81 31.07
C HIS A 76 -21.21 -11.25 32.41
N ALA A 77 -22.08 -10.85 33.34
CA ALA A 77 -21.70 -10.21 34.62
C ALA A 77 -20.55 -10.91 35.41
N PRO A 78 -20.47 -12.25 35.51
CA PRO A 78 -19.36 -12.94 36.20
C PRO A 78 -18.00 -12.91 35.49
N LEU A 79 -17.92 -12.31 34.29
CA LEU A 79 -16.75 -12.20 33.41
C LEU A 79 -16.44 -10.75 32.98
N LEU A 80 -16.93 -9.76 33.74
CA LEU A 80 -16.60 -8.34 33.58
C LEU A 80 -15.23 -8.01 34.22
N LEU A 81 -14.18 -8.59 33.65
CA LEU A 81 -12.81 -8.47 34.16
C LEU A 81 -12.21 -7.11 33.74
N PRO A 82 -11.45 -6.40 34.60
CA PRO A 82 -10.95 -5.05 34.30
C PRO A 82 -10.12 -4.95 33.00
N ALA A 83 -9.38 -6.01 32.68
CA ALA A 83 -8.57 -6.09 31.46
C ALA A 83 -9.33 -6.65 30.23
N SER A 84 -10.61 -7.00 30.35
CA SER A 84 -11.38 -7.60 29.26
C SER A 84 -12.04 -6.56 28.35
N ARG A 85 -11.91 -6.76 27.03
CA ARG A 85 -12.51 -5.95 25.98
C ARG A 85 -13.46 -6.78 25.12
N MET A 86 -14.25 -6.08 24.30
CA MET A 86 -15.02 -6.70 23.22
C MET A 86 -14.08 -7.10 22.07
N GLN A 87 -14.37 -8.22 21.41
CA GLN A 87 -13.67 -8.66 20.18
C GLN A 87 -14.29 -8.05 18.91
N ILE A 88 -15.08 -6.97 19.06
CA ILE A 88 -15.78 -6.27 17.98
C ILE A 88 -15.73 -4.76 18.23
N SER A 89 -15.69 -3.98 17.15
CA SER A 89 -15.78 -2.52 17.20
C SER A 89 -17.10 -2.05 17.81
N PHE A 90 -17.10 -0.93 18.52
CA PHE A 90 -18.32 -0.32 19.07
C PHE A 90 -19.36 0.05 18.00
N LEU A 91 -18.97 0.20 16.72
CA LEU A 91 -19.91 0.40 15.61
C LEU A 91 -20.74 -0.85 15.29
N LYS A 92 -20.32 -2.04 15.75
CA LYS A 92 -21.08 -3.31 15.67
C LYS A 92 -22.00 -3.48 16.89
N ASP A 93 -22.69 -2.40 17.27
CA ASP A 93 -23.65 -2.38 18.38
C ASP A 93 -25.05 -2.89 17.97
N LEU A 94 -26.06 -2.58 18.80
CA LEU A 94 -27.44 -3.05 18.61
C LEU A 94 -28.16 -2.38 17.43
N ALA A 95 -27.68 -1.22 16.95
CA ALA A 95 -28.47 -0.35 16.09
C ALA A 95 -27.69 0.35 14.97
N THR A 96 -26.42 0.72 15.17
CA THR A 96 -25.62 1.62 14.31
C THR A 96 -25.63 1.22 12.82
N PHE A 97 -25.48 -0.08 12.51
CA PHE A 97 -25.51 -0.57 11.12
C PHE A 97 -26.92 -0.67 10.49
N ARG A 98 -27.99 -0.62 11.28
CA ARG A 98 -29.39 -0.54 10.80
C ARG A 98 -29.86 0.92 10.70
N ASN A 99 -29.51 1.71 11.70
CA ASN A 99 -29.88 3.11 11.87
C ASN A 99 -28.78 3.83 12.68
N PRO A 100 -27.83 4.54 12.05
CA PRO A 100 -26.78 5.27 12.77
C PRO A 100 -27.32 6.51 13.52
N ALA A 101 -28.53 6.96 13.19
CA ALA A 101 -29.25 8.00 13.94
C ALA A 101 -30.09 7.45 15.10
N SER A 102 -30.02 6.14 15.38
CA SER A 102 -30.73 5.50 16.48
C SER A 102 -30.36 6.13 17.83
N THR A 103 -31.35 6.37 18.69
CA THR A 103 -31.08 6.86 20.05
C THR A 103 -30.38 5.81 20.94
N TYR A 104 -30.26 4.57 20.45
CA TYR A 104 -29.70 3.41 21.13
C TYR A 104 -28.29 3.01 20.66
N THR A 105 -27.59 3.83 19.87
CA THR A 105 -26.18 3.58 19.53
C THR A 105 -25.26 3.73 20.74
N PHE A 106 -24.11 3.03 20.73
CA PHE A 106 -23.08 3.15 21.75
C PHE A 106 -22.52 4.59 21.86
N VAL A 107 -22.51 5.33 20.75
CA VAL A 107 -22.12 6.75 20.74
C VAL A 107 -23.15 7.61 21.50
N ASN A 108 -24.45 7.36 21.32
CA ASN A 108 -25.49 8.04 22.07
C ASN A 108 -25.49 7.66 23.56
N TYR A 109 -25.13 6.42 23.92
CA TYR A 109 -24.84 6.02 25.29
C TYR A 109 -23.68 6.81 25.91
N LEU A 110 -22.55 6.93 25.21
CA LEU A 110 -21.41 7.71 25.70
C LEU A 110 -21.80 9.18 25.91
N HIS A 111 -22.52 9.77 24.95
CA HIS A 111 -23.01 11.16 25.03
C HIS A 111 -24.00 11.37 26.19
N SER A 112 -24.96 10.45 26.40
CA SER A 112 -25.95 10.58 27.49
C SER A 112 -25.32 10.44 28.88
N HIS A 113 -24.12 9.86 28.99
CA HIS A 113 -23.35 9.74 30.22
C HIS A 113 -22.28 10.85 30.38
N GLY A 114 -22.37 11.91 29.56
CA GLY A 114 -21.55 13.12 29.66
C GLY A 114 -20.57 13.29 28.51
N ILE A 115 -20.43 14.52 28.02
CA ILE A 115 -19.53 14.85 26.91
C ILE A 115 -18.06 14.49 27.21
N ASP A 116 -17.63 14.59 28.47
CA ASP A 116 -16.30 14.16 28.94
C ASP A 116 -16.07 12.66 28.75
N ARG A 117 -17.12 11.83 28.77
CA ARG A 117 -17.03 10.38 28.57
C ARG A 117 -16.94 10.01 27.10
N LEU A 118 -17.69 10.71 26.23
CA LEU A 118 -17.54 10.58 24.78
C LEU A 118 -16.15 11.07 24.33
N ALA A 119 -15.72 12.23 24.80
CA ALA A 119 -14.37 12.75 24.53
C ALA A 119 -13.29 11.83 25.11
N GLY A 120 -13.47 11.32 26.33
CA GLY A 120 -12.59 10.34 26.97
C GLY A 120 -12.44 9.06 26.16
N PHE A 121 -13.55 8.47 25.69
CA PHE A 121 -13.53 7.28 24.84
C PHE A 121 -12.83 7.55 23.51
N SER A 122 -13.13 8.68 22.86
CA SER A 122 -12.47 9.10 21.62
C SER A 122 -10.95 9.27 21.80
N ASN A 123 -10.53 9.87 22.92
CA ASN A 123 -9.12 10.12 23.24
C ASN A 123 -8.34 8.85 23.66
N ILE A 124 -9.01 7.74 23.96
CA ILE A 124 -8.37 6.43 24.17
C ILE A 124 -7.93 5.80 22.83
N GLY A 125 -8.48 6.26 21.68
CA GLY A 125 -8.10 5.78 20.36
C GLY A 125 -8.44 4.31 20.10
N CYS A 126 -9.39 3.74 20.83
CA CYS A 126 -9.68 2.30 20.82
C CYS A 126 -11.09 2.00 20.31
N TRP A 127 -11.17 1.24 19.22
CA TRP A 127 -12.43 0.80 18.63
C TRP A 127 -13.15 -0.29 19.45
N THR A 128 -12.43 -1.05 20.28
CA THR A 128 -13.00 -2.13 21.10
C THR A 128 -13.28 -1.65 22.54
N PRO A 129 -14.55 -1.49 22.95
CA PRO A 129 -14.87 -1.02 24.31
C PRO A 129 -14.53 -2.09 25.37
N SER A 130 -14.37 -1.65 26.62
CA SER A 130 -14.24 -2.59 27.75
C SER A 130 -15.52 -3.42 27.89
N ARG A 131 -15.41 -4.68 28.34
CA ARG A 131 -16.60 -5.52 28.50
C ARG A 131 -17.57 -4.97 29.55
N THR A 132 -17.04 -4.34 30.59
CA THR A 132 -17.80 -3.66 31.64
C THR A 132 -18.61 -2.48 31.08
N GLU A 133 -18.02 -1.67 30.21
CA GLU A 133 -18.72 -0.56 29.55
C GLU A 133 -19.73 -1.05 28.51
N TRP A 134 -19.42 -2.13 27.79
CA TRP A 134 -20.38 -2.77 26.89
C TRP A 134 -21.59 -3.35 27.64
N ALA A 135 -21.38 -4.03 28.77
CA ALA A 135 -22.47 -4.53 29.60
C ALA A 135 -23.35 -3.38 30.12
N ALA A 136 -22.74 -2.27 30.58
CA ALA A 136 -23.47 -1.08 31.02
C ALA A 136 -24.24 -0.39 29.87
N TYR A 137 -23.73 -0.41 28.64
CA TYR A 137 -24.47 0.01 27.44
C TYR A 137 -25.69 -0.86 27.17
N LEU A 138 -25.53 -2.19 27.21
CA LEU A 138 -26.63 -3.13 26.99
C LEU A 138 -27.72 -2.99 28.07
N THR A 139 -27.35 -2.82 29.34
CA THR A 139 -28.31 -2.56 30.43
C THR A 139 -29.05 -1.24 30.22
N TRP A 140 -28.35 -0.14 29.91
CA TRP A 140 -28.98 1.15 29.60
C TRP A 140 -29.96 1.10 28.43
N ALA A 141 -29.67 0.31 27.40
CA ALA A 141 -30.61 0.08 26.30
C ALA A 141 -31.84 -0.72 26.77
N ALA A 142 -31.65 -1.73 27.62
CA ALA A 142 -32.73 -2.56 28.16
C ALA A 142 -33.64 -1.84 29.18
N GLU A 143 -33.10 -0.91 29.98
CA GLU A 143 -33.86 -0.06 30.91
C GLU A 143 -34.90 0.83 30.18
N ARG A 144 -34.54 1.30 28.99
CA ARG A 144 -35.35 2.18 28.13
C ARG A 144 -36.45 1.44 27.35
N LEU A 145 -36.35 0.11 27.25
CA LEU A 145 -37.30 -0.78 26.55
C LEU A 145 -38.26 -1.50 27.51
N SER A 146 -38.43 -0.97 28.73
CA SER A 146 -39.25 -1.58 29.78
C SER A 146 -40.71 -1.78 29.39
N ASP A 147 -41.28 -0.93 28.50
CA ASP A 147 -42.65 -1.06 27.99
C ASP A 147 -42.87 -2.31 27.09
N VAL A 148 -41.79 -2.91 26.55
CA VAL A 148 -41.85 -4.12 25.69
C VAL A 148 -41.15 -5.34 26.29
N VAL A 149 -40.73 -5.27 27.56
CA VAL A 149 -39.98 -6.34 28.25
C VAL A 149 -40.64 -6.74 29.57
N GLU A 150 -40.94 -8.03 29.71
CA GLU A 150 -41.47 -8.63 30.93
C GLU A 150 -40.39 -9.51 31.60
N TYR A 151 -39.74 -8.97 32.63
CA TYR A 151 -38.79 -9.68 33.49
C TYR A 151 -39.50 -10.62 34.48
N SER A 152 -38.74 -11.55 35.05
CA SER A 152 -39.25 -12.61 35.96
C SER A 152 -40.38 -13.47 35.37
N THR A 153 -40.47 -13.57 34.05
CA THR A 153 -41.48 -14.37 33.33
C THR A 153 -40.87 -15.54 32.58
N ARG A 154 -41.41 -16.74 32.87
CA ARG A 154 -41.01 -17.98 32.21
C ARG A 154 -42.11 -18.51 31.32
N VAL A 155 -41.80 -18.68 30.02
CA VAL A 155 -42.67 -19.42 29.10
C VAL A 155 -42.70 -20.90 29.51
N LEU A 156 -43.92 -21.44 29.61
CA LEU A 156 -44.22 -22.80 30.03
C LEU A 156 -44.55 -23.71 28.84
N ASN A 157 -45.39 -23.22 27.91
CA ASN A 157 -45.73 -23.92 26.68
C ASN A 157 -46.08 -22.94 25.54
N VAL A 158 -45.91 -23.40 24.31
CA VAL A 158 -46.29 -22.72 23.07
C VAL A 158 -47.02 -23.73 22.19
N GLU A 159 -48.24 -23.40 21.80
CA GLU A 159 -49.16 -24.32 21.12
C GLU A 159 -49.68 -23.71 19.81
N PRO A 160 -49.77 -24.47 18.71
CA PRO A 160 -50.36 -23.99 17.47
C PRO A 160 -51.89 -23.96 17.56
N VAL A 161 -52.50 -22.80 17.29
CA VAL A 161 -53.94 -22.68 17.07
C VAL A 161 -54.23 -22.96 15.60
N ILE A 162 -55.02 -24.01 15.35
CA ILE A 162 -55.21 -24.60 14.01
C ILE A 162 -56.65 -24.39 13.54
N GLU A 163 -56.79 -23.77 12.38
CA GLU A 163 -58.06 -23.55 11.68
C GLU A 163 -57.87 -23.98 10.21
N ASP A 164 -58.83 -24.68 9.61
CA ASP A 164 -58.80 -25.18 8.22
C ASP A 164 -57.45 -25.83 7.80
N THR A 165 -56.91 -26.70 8.67
CA THR A 165 -55.62 -27.41 8.53
C THR A 165 -54.36 -26.53 8.50
N LYS A 166 -54.46 -25.24 8.82
CA LYS A 166 -53.34 -24.28 8.89
C LYS A 166 -53.17 -23.76 10.32
N VAL A 167 -51.92 -23.48 10.70
CA VAL A 167 -51.63 -22.75 11.94
C VAL A 167 -51.89 -21.26 11.68
N HIS A 168 -52.83 -20.66 12.40
CA HIS A 168 -53.22 -19.25 12.20
C HIS A 168 -52.57 -18.30 13.24
N LYS A 169 -52.43 -18.77 14.47
CA LYS A 169 -51.72 -18.08 15.57
C LYS A 169 -51.10 -19.08 16.53
N LEU A 170 -50.13 -18.65 17.33
CA LEU A 170 -49.56 -19.43 18.43
C LEU A 170 -50.18 -18.95 19.76
N ARG A 171 -50.55 -19.88 20.63
CA ARG A 171 -50.89 -19.61 22.04
C ARG A 171 -49.61 -19.76 22.87
N VAL A 172 -49.21 -18.71 23.57
CA VAL A 172 -48.07 -18.71 24.49
C VAL A 172 -48.60 -18.68 25.92
N THR A 173 -48.24 -19.69 26.72
CA THR A 173 -48.54 -19.73 28.16
C THR A 173 -47.27 -19.44 28.93
N SER A 174 -47.27 -18.42 29.78
CA SER A 174 -46.15 -18.05 30.66
C SER A 174 -46.59 -17.88 32.11
N VAL A 175 -45.63 -17.85 33.03
CA VAL A 175 -45.84 -17.51 34.45
C VAL A 175 -44.91 -16.37 34.85
N HIS A 176 -45.47 -15.35 35.49
CA HIS A 176 -44.72 -14.24 36.09
C HIS A 176 -44.54 -14.53 37.59
N PHE A 177 -43.30 -14.76 38.03
CA PHE A 177 -43.02 -15.23 39.39
C PHE A 177 -43.41 -14.24 40.51
N PRO A 178 -43.16 -12.92 40.42
CA PRO A 178 -43.45 -11.96 41.50
C PRO A 178 -44.92 -11.79 41.85
N THR A 179 -45.85 -12.12 40.93
CA THR A 179 -47.30 -12.05 41.16
C THR A 179 -47.98 -13.42 41.18
N GLU A 180 -47.22 -14.51 41.00
CA GLU A 180 -47.73 -15.88 40.88
C GLU A 180 -48.91 -16.01 39.89
N THR A 181 -48.87 -15.30 38.75
CA THR A 181 -49.93 -15.31 37.73
C THR A 181 -49.51 -16.08 36.48
N ILE A 182 -50.44 -16.86 35.92
CA ILE A 182 -50.31 -17.45 34.59
C ILE A 182 -50.87 -16.47 33.57
N HIS A 183 -50.08 -16.12 32.55
CA HIS A 183 -50.54 -15.32 31.42
C HIS A 183 -50.67 -16.21 30.19
N VAL A 184 -51.80 -16.10 29.49
CA VAL A 184 -52.04 -16.73 28.19
C VAL A 184 -52.22 -15.63 27.16
N ARG A 185 -51.35 -15.63 26.14
CA ARG A 185 -51.26 -14.60 25.11
C ARG A 185 -51.24 -15.25 23.73
N TYR A 186 -51.64 -14.50 22.70
CA TYR A 186 -51.63 -14.96 21.32
C TYR A 186 -50.60 -14.22 20.48
N THR A 187 -49.88 -14.92 19.61
CA THR A 187 -48.94 -14.27 18.68
C THR A 187 -48.92 -14.86 17.28
N ARG A 188 -48.50 -14.05 16.28
CA ARG A 188 -48.20 -14.52 14.92
C ARG A 188 -46.85 -15.21 14.84
N ASN A 189 -45.80 -14.61 15.41
CA ASN A 189 -44.41 -15.06 15.31
C ASN A 189 -43.77 -15.25 16.69
N ILE A 190 -42.82 -16.17 16.78
CA ILE A 190 -42.03 -16.40 18.01
C ILE A 190 -40.53 -16.42 17.70
N SER A 191 -39.75 -15.71 18.52
CA SER A 191 -38.28 -15.74 18.49
C SER A 191 -37.75 -16.31 19.81
N VAL A 192 -36.70 -17.13 19.76
CA VAL A 192 -36.23 -17.91 20.91
C VAL A 192 -34.72 -17.72 21.11
N GLY A 193 -34.37 -17.11 22.24
CA GLY A 193 -33.02 -16.66 22.59
C GLY A 193 -32.58 -17.05 24.01
N VAL A 194 -33.05 -18.19 24.52
CA VAL A 194 -32.88 -18.72 25.91
C VAL A 194 -31.43 -19.08 26.33
N GLY A 195 -30.42 -18.43 25.75
CA GLY A 195 -29.01 -18.58 26.11
C GLY A 195 -28.40 -19.93 25.72
N ALA A 196 -27.50 -20.42 26.58
CA ALA A 196 -26.88 -21.74 26.55
C ALA A 196 -26.31 -22.03 27.96
N ILE A 197 -26.26 -23.29 28.38
CA ILE A 197 -25.74 -23.69 29.70
C ILE A 197 -24.23 -24.00 29.65
N PRO A 198 -23.50 -23.91 30.78
CA PRO A 198 -22.11 -24.34 30.88
C PRO A 198 -21.89 -25.80 30.51
N LYS A 199 -20.90 -26.09 29.65
CA LYS A 199 -20.56 -27.46 29.26
C LYS A 199 -19.50 -28.03 30.20
N ILE A 200 -19.93 -28.78 31.21
CA ILE A 200 -19.03 -29.42 32.19
C ILE A 200 -18.62 -30.82 31.66
N PRO A 201 -17.32 -31.11 31.46
CA PRO A 201 -16.89 -32.43 31.00
C PRO A 201 -17.14 -33.52 32.05
N GLN A 202 -17.43 -34.76 31.61
CA GLN A 202 -17.74 -35.89 32.49
C GLN A 202 -16.66 -36.19 33.55
N VAL A 203 -15.39 -35.90 33.28
CA VAL A 203 -14.29 -36.07 34.26
C VAL A 203 -14.39 -35.10 35.45
N PHE A 204 -15.12 -33.99 35.30
CA PHE A 204 -15.38 -33.00 36.36
C PHE A 204 -16.77 -33.10 36.98
N SER A 205 -17.77 -33.66 36.28
CA SER A 205 -19.20 -33.54 36.64
C SER A 205 -19.65 -34.16 37.97
N THR A 206 -18.80 -34.99 38.59
CA THR A 206 -19.01 -35.51 39.95
C THR A 206 -18.24 -34.70 40.99
N ALA A 207 -17.08 -34.13 40.63
CA ALA A 207 -16.22 -33.36 41.52
C ALA A 207 -16.72 -31.92 41.70
N GLU A 208 -17.24 -31.29 40.64
CA GLU A 208 -17.83 -29.94 40.68
C GLU A 208 -19.06 -29.86 41.60
N LYS A 209 -19.97 -30.84 41.52
CA LYS A 209 -21.11 -30.97 42.45
C LYS A 209 -20.70 -31.23 43.91
N ALA A 210 -19.47 -31.69 44.14
CA ALA A 210 -18.93 -32.01 45.46
C ALA A 210 -17.97 -30.94 46.04
N ASN A 211 -17.44 -30.03 45.19
CA ASN A 211 -16.50 -28.99 45.59
C ASN A 211 -16.74 -27.68 44.81
N ASN A 212 -17.23 -26.65 45.52
CA ASN A 212 -17.44 -25.30 45.01
C ASN A 212 -16.15 -24.59 44.53
N ALA A 213 -14.96 -25.18 44.72
CA ALA A 213 -13.71 -24.70 44.15
C ALA A 213 -13.45 -25.17 42.70
N ILE A 214 -14.32 -26.02 42.13
CA ILE A 214 -14.34 -26.37 40.71
C ILE A 214 -15.59 -25.73 40.10
N THR A 215 -15.45 -24.70 39.27
CA THR A 215 -16.58 -24.00 38.64
C THR A 215 -16.31 -23.66 37.18
N HIS A 216 -17.36 -23.39 36.41
CA HIS A 216 -17.21 -22.88 35.04
C HIS A 216 -16.86 -21.38 35.06
N THR A 217 -16.15 -20.87 34.05
CA THR A 217 -15.70 -19.46 34.00
C THR A 217 -16.86 -18.46 34.06
N CYS A 218 -18.08 -18.86 33.69
CA CYS A 218 -19.31 -18.09 33.88
C CYS A 218 -19.71 -17.87 35.35
N GLN A 219 -18.95 -18.36 36.33
CA GLN A 219 -19.11 -18.13 37.76
C GLN A 219 -17.80 -17.66 38.42
N TYR A 220 -16.79 -17.25 37.63
CA TYR A 220 -15.44 -16.94 38.10
C TYR A 220 -15.40 -15.89 39.22
N LEU A 221 -15.93 -14.68 38.99
CA LEU A 221 -15.92 -13.62 40.01
C LEU A 221 -16.71 -13.98 41.29
N PRO A 222 -17.94 -14.55 41.22
CA PRO A 222 -18.62 -15.10 42.40
C PRO A 222 -17.81 -16.17 43.13
N THR A 223 -17.13 -17.08 42.41
CA THR A 223 -16.32 -18.14 43.01
C THR A 223 -15.13 -17.58 43.77
N LEU A 224 -14.40 -16.60 43.19
CA LEU A 224 -13.30 -15.93 43.90
C LEU A 224 -13.79 -15.21 45.16
N ARG A 225 -14.90 -14.45 45.08
CA ARG A 225 -15.48 -13.75 46.23
C ARG A 225 -15.95 -14.72 47.33
N TYR A 226 -16.43 -15.91 46.97
CA TYR A 226 -16.82 -16.97 47.91
C TYR A 226 -15.61 -17.67 48.56
N LEU A 227 -14.54 -17.95 47.80
CA LEU A 227 -13.36 -18.66 48.32
C LEU A 227 -12.40 -17.77 49.11
N PHE A 228 -12.24 -16.51 48.70
CA PHE A 228 -11.19 -15.59 49.20
C PHE A 228 -11.74 -14.28 49.80
N GLY A 229 -13.06 -14.08 49.78
CA GLY A 229 -13.72 -12.91 50.36
C GLY A 229 -13.72 -11.67 49.47
N HIS A 230 -14.00 -10.50 50.07
CA HIS A 230 -14.09 -9.21 49.35
C HIS A 230 -12.73 -8.50 49.20
N HIS A 231 -11.62 -9.16 49.53
CA HIS A 231 -10.28 -8.66 49.22
C HIS A 231 -9.98 -8.95 47.75
N GLU A 232 -10.46 -8.05 46.88
CA GLU A 232 -10.41 -8.25 45.42
C GLU A 232 -8.98 -8.30 44.86
N GLU A 233 -7.98 -7.83 45.60
CA GLU A 233 -6.55 -8.05 45.36
C GLU A 233 -5.94 -8.64 46.65
N ASN A 234 -5.16 -9.72 46.53
CA ASN A 234 -4.41 -10.29 47.65
C ASN A 234 -3.01 -10.72 47.18
N THR A 235 -2.08 -9.78 47.29
CA THR A 235 -0.69 -9.95 46.86
C THR A 235 0.11 -10.94 47.73
N GLU A 236 -0.39 -11.32 48.91
CA GLU A 236 0.26 -12.29 49.81
C GLU A 236 -0.22 -13.74 49.59
N PHE A 237 -1.14 -13.96 48.64
CA PHE A 237 -1.69 -15.30 48.37
C PHE A 237 -0.75 -16.19 47.53
N ASN A 238 -0.05 -17.09 48.21
CA ASN A 238 0.92 -18.03 47.62
C ASN A 238 0.29 -19.37 47.18
N GLY A 239 -0.96 -19.36 46.71
CA GLY A 239 -1.72 -20.58 46.36
C GLY A 239 -1.51 -21.09 44.93
N SER A 240 -2.50 -21.85 44.45
CA SER A 240 -2.41 -22.59 43.19
C SER A 240 -3.74 -22.65 42.43
N PHE A 241 -3.71 -22.35 41.12
CA PHE A 241 -4.90 -22.28 40.25
C PHE A 241 -4.72 -23.05 38.95
N ALA A 242 -5.79 -23.70 38.48
CA ALA A 242 -5.86 -24.29 37.14
C ALA A 242 -6.96 -23.64 36.30
N VAL A 243 -6.67 -23.33 35.03
CA VAL A 243 -7.64 -22.85 34.05
C VAL A 243 -7.70 -23.83 32.90
N ILE A 244 -8.86 -24.42 32.64
CA ILE A 244 -9.04 -25.51 31.66
C ILE A 244 -9.76 -24.97 30.42
N GLY A 245 -9.05 -24.84 29.30
CA GLY A 245 -9.59 -24.31 28.04
C GLY A 245 -8.62 -23.37 27.31
N GLY A 246 -8.85 -23.16 26.02
CA GLY A 246 -7.93 -22.42 25.12
C GLY A 246 -8.56 -21.27 24.34
N GLY A 247 -9.79 -20.86 24.67
CA GLY A 247 -10.47 -19.71 24.06
C GLY A 247 -10.42 -18.46 24.93
N GLN A 248 -10.90 -17.32 24.39
CA GLN A 248 -10.84 -15.98 25.00
C GLN A 248 -11.06 -15.97 26.52
N SER A 249 -12.20 -16.46 27.03
CA SER A 249 -12.50 -16.40 28.48
C SER A 249 -11.52 -17.19 29.36
N SER A 250 -10.87 -18.23 28.84
CA SER A 250 -9.80 -18.95 29.57
C SER A 250 -8.52 -18.11 29.63
N ALA A 251 -8.14 -17.48 28.51
CA ALA A 251 -6.97 -16.60 28.46
C ALA A 251 -7.16 -15.34 29.32
N GLU A 252 -8.38 -14.79 29.38
CA GLU A 252 -8.73 -13.64 30.22
C GLU A 252 -8.72 -13.98 31.71
N VAL A 253 -9.31 -15.12 32.11
CA VAL A 253 -9.27 -15.61 33.50
C VAL A 253 -7.83 -15.93 33.92
N TYR A 254 -7.03 -16.54 33.05
CA TYR A 254 -5.61 -16.76 33.29
C TYR A 254 -4.85 -15.44 33.53
N ASN A 255 -5.10 -14.42 32.69
CA ASN A 255 -4.50 -13.09 32.86
C ASN A 255 -4.99 -12.39 34.14
N ASP A 256 -6.27 -12.45 34.48
CA ASP A 256 -6.82 -11.84 35.70
C ASP A 256 -6.21 -12.48 36.96
N LEU A 257 -6.13 -13.83 37.02
CA LEU A 257 -5.48 -14.54 38.13
C LEU A 257 -4.01 -14.13 38.32
N ILE A 258 -3.24 -13.99 37.23
CA ILE A 258 -1.83 -13.58 37.27
C ILE A 258 -1.67 -12.17 37.84
N ASN A 259 -2.51 -11.22 37.42
CA ASN A 259 -2.42 -9.84 37.89
C ASN A 259 -2.98 -9.66 39.31
N ARG A 260 -4.01 -10.43 39.68
CA ARG A 260 -4.72 -10.35 40.98
C ARG A 260 -4.02 -11.08 42.12
N TYR A 261 -3.32 -12.18 41.80
CA TYR A 261 -2.57 -13.01 42.75
C TYR A 261 -1.12 -13.23 42.28
N PRO A 262 -0.28 -12.17 42.22
CA PRO A 262 1.04 -12.21 41.59
C PRO A 262 2.11 -13.04 42.33
N ASN A 263 1.75 -13.77 43.40
CA ASN A 263 2.58 -14.79 44.06
C ASN A 263 1.97 -16.21 44.01
N ALA A 264 0.80 -16.39 43.38
CA ALA A 264 0.18 -17.70 43.17
C ALA A 264 0.72 -18.40 41.92
N ASN A 265 0.68 -19.73 41.90
CA ASN A 265 1.03 -20.55 40.75
C ASN A 265 -0.21 -20.76 39.85
N VAL A 266 -0.11 -20.46 38.56
CA VAL A 266 -1.26 -20.52 37.63
C VAL A 266 -0.92 -21.39 36.41
N ASP A 267 -1.69 -22.46 36.20
CA ASP A 267 -1.56 -23.36 35.05
C ASP A 267 -2.76 -23.20 34.09
N LEU A 268 -2.51 -22.80 32.85
CA LEU A 268 -3.48 -22.84 31.74
C LEU A 268 -3.33 -24.15 30.98
N ILE A 269 -4.38 -24.96 30.89
CA ILE A 269 -4.33 -26.34 30.36
C ILE A 269 -5.34 -26.50 29.22
N TYR A 270 -4.87 -26.88 28.02
CA TYR A 270 -5.74 -27.11 26.87
C TYR A 270 -5.22 -28.16 25.87
N ARG A 271 -6.15 -28.76 25.12
CA ARG A 271 -5.90 -29.88 24.19
C ARG A 271 -5.36 -29.47 22.82
N ALA A 272 -5.50 -28.20 22.43
CA ALA A 272 -4.92 -27.68 21.19
C ALA A 272 -3.40 -27.51 21.30
N SER A 273 -2.70 -27.41 20.18
CA SER A 273 -1.24 -27.22 20.14
C SER A 273 -0.79 -25.80 20.53
N ALA A 274 -1.65 -24.81 20.31
CA ALA A 274 -1.46 -23.41 20.69
C ALA A 274 -2.80 -22.74 21.00
N LEU A 275 -2.76 -21.56 21.64
CA LEU A 275 -3.87 -20.61 21.61
C LEU A 275 -3.94 -19.99 20.21
N VAL A 276 -5.12 -19.99 19.59
CA VAL A 276 -5.31 -19.51 18.21
C VAL A 276 -5.75 -18.04 18.26
N PRO A 277 -5.11 -17.11 17.51
CA PRO A 277 -5.59 -15.73 17.39
C PRO A 277 -6.97 -15.70 16.72
N ALA A 278 -7.82 -14.75 17.12
CA ALA A 278 -9.05 -14.45 16.38
C ALA A 278 -8.69 -13.87 14.99
N ASP A 279 -9.43 -14.26 13.96
CA ASP A 279 -9.29 -13.69 12.62
C ASP A 279 -10.36 -12.63 12.41
N ASP A 280 -10.03 -11.39 12.77
CA ASP A 280 -10.83 -10.19 12.55
C ASP A 280 -10.47 -9.49 11.23
N SER A 281 -9.73 -10.15 10.32
CA SER A 281 -9.32 -9.54 9.07
C SER A 281 -10.51 -9.04 8.25
N PRO A 282 -10.39 -7.94 7.49
CA PRO A 282 -11.48 -7.44 6.63
C PRO A 282 -12.01 -8.50 5.65
N PHE A 283 -11.19 -9.45 5.22
CA PHE A 283 -11.60 -10.54 4.32
C PHE A 283 -12.53 -11.56 4.97
N VAL A 284 -12.30 -11.90 6.24
CA VAL A 284 -13.19 -12.78 7.02
C VAL A 284 -14.43 -12.00 7.47
N ASN A 285 -14.24 -10.78 8.00
CA ASN A 285 -15.34 -9.93 8.42
C ASN A 285 -16.35 -9.65 7.29
N ALA A 286 -15.90 -9.33 6.08
CA ALA A 286 -16.76 -9.09 4.91
C ALA A 286 -17.35 -10.37 4.27
N ARG A 287 -17.06 -11.56 4.79
CA ARG A 287 -17.58 -12.86 4.29
C ARG A 287 -18.46 -13.62 5.29
N ALA A 288 -18.24 -13.38 6.58
CA ALA A 288 -18.89 -14.08 7.68
C ALA A 288 -19.77 -13.16 8.56
N PHE A 289 -19.48 -11.85 8.61
CA PHE A 289 -20.12 -10.89 9.53
C PHE A 289 -20.60 -9.61 8.84
N ASP A 290 -20.73 -9.64 7.51
CA ASP A 290 -21.40 -8.63 6.70
C ASP A 290 -22.93 -8.90 6.70
N PRO A 291 -23.78 -7.90 7.01
CA PRO A 291 -25.23 -8.01 6.88
C PRO A 291 -25.71 -8.56 5.52
N ALA A 292 -25.11 -8.17 4.40
CA ALA A 292 -25.54 -8.66 3.09
C ALA A 292 -25.24 -10.16 2.89
N SER A 293 -24.11 -10.65 3.43
CA SER A 293 -23.77 -12.09 3.45
C SER A 293 -24.75 -12.96 4.27
N THR A 294 -25.51 -12.37 5.21
CA THR A 294 -26.51 -13.10 6.02
C THR A 294 -27.66 -13.63 5.15
N ASP A 295 -28.03 -12.86 4.12
CA ASP A 295 -29.11 -13.24 3.20
C ASP A 295 -28.64 -14.28 2.18
N GLU A 296 -27.38 -14.20 1.73
CA GLU A 296 -26.71 -15.25 0.94
C GLU A 296 -26.67 -16.57 1.72
N PHE A 297 -26.16 -16.53 2.96
CA PHE A 297 -26.08 -17.70 3.85
C PHE A 297 -27.46 -18.32 4.11
N ASN A 298 -28.50 -17.51 4.23
CA ASN A 298 -29.87 -18.01 4.40
C ASN A 298 -30.54 -18.53 3.13
N ARG A 299 -29.91 -18.39 1.95
CA ARG A 299 -30.32 -19.03 0.69
C ARG A 299 -29.58 -20.35 0.41
N LEU A 300 -28.43 -20.59 1.05
CA LEU A 300 -27.66 -21.83 0.91
C LEU A 300 -28.45 -23.08 1.36
N THR A 301 -28.08 -24.25 0.81
CA THR A 301 -28.65 -25.54 1.25
C THR A 301 -28.28 -25.85 2.72
N PRO A 302 -29.04 -26.71 3.43
CA PRO A 302 -28.71 -27.06 4.82
C PRO A 302 -27.29 -27.65 4.98
N GLN A 303 -26.79 -28.39 3.99
CA GLN A 303 -25.44 -28.92 3.98
C GLN A 303 -24.39 -27.81 3.80
N ALA A 304 -24.53 -26.96 2.77
CA ALA A 304 -23.60 -25.88 2.51
C ALA A 304 -23.52 -24.85 3.66
N ARG A 305 -24.62 -24.66 4.42
CA ARG A 305 -24.59 -23.86 5.66
C ARG A 305 -23.73 -24.50 6.75
N MET A 306 -23.77 -25.83 6.92
CA MET A 306 -22.94 -26.51 7.92
C MET A 306 -21.46 -26.50 7.53
N GLU A 307 -21.16 -26.67 6.25
CA GLU A 307 -19.80 -26.61 5.71
C GLU A 307 -19.19 -25.20 5.92
N ARG A 308 -19.92 -24.13 5.56
CA ARG A 308 -19.51 -22.73 5.78
C ARG A 308 -19.49 -22.32 7.27
N LEU A 309 -20.27 -22.98 8.14
CA LEU A 309 -20.17 -22.80 9.60
C LEU A 309 -18.91 -23.45 10.19
N GLU A 310 -18.52 -24.65 9.75
CA GLU A 310 -17.26 -25.28 10.19
C GLU A 310 -16.03 -24.54 9.65
N GLU A 311 -16.12 -23.90 8.48
CA GLU A 311 -15.12 -22.95 7.97
C GLU A 311 -14.96 -21.74 8.91
N PHE A 312 -16.03 -20.99 9.16
CA PHE A 312 -16.02 -19.78 10.00
C PHE A 312 -15.76 -20.05 11.49
N LYS A 313 -15.90 -21.30 11.94
CA LYS A 313 -15.59 -21.75 13.31
C LYS A 313 -14.18 -21.38 13.76
N ARG A 314 -13.21 -21.35 12.84
CA ARG A 314 -11.81 -21.00 13.13
C ARG A 314 -11.53 -19.49 13.20
N ALA A 315 -12.46 -18.64 12.78
CA ALA A 315 -12.31 -17.20 12.90
C ALA A 315 -12.64 -16.71 14.32
N ASN A 316 -13.84 -17.06 14.79
CA ASN A 316 -14.45 -16.45 15.99
C ASN A 316 -14.83 -17.44 17.10
N TYR A 317 -14.55 -18.75 16.99
CA TYR A 317 -14.90 -19.73 18.03
C TYR A 317 -13.67 -20.44 18.60
N SER A 318 -13.51 -20.35 19.92
CA SER A 318 -12.34 -20.87 20.66
C SER A 318 -10.99 -20.22 20.28
N CYS A 319 -11.02 -19.02 19.70
CA CYS A 319 -9.86 -18.16 19.48
C CYS A 319 -9.68 -17.13 20.62
N VAL A 320 -8.58 -16.38 20.60
CA VAL A 320 -8.16 -15.38 21.60
C VAL A 320 -7.76 -14.08 20.90
N ALA A 321 -8.06 -12.93 21.51
CA ALA A 321 -7.69 -11.60 20.98
C ALA A 321 -6.14 -11.45 20.85
N PRO A 322 -5.61 -10.91 19.73
CA PRO A 322 -4.16 -10.79 19.50
C PRO A 322 -3.42 -10.02 20.60
N GLU A 323 -4.00 -8.97 21.16
CA GLU A 323 -3.41 -8.12 22.20
C GLU A 323 -3.26 -8.89 23.52
N LEU A 324 -4.22 -9.76 23.82
CA LEU A 324 -4.19 -10.62 25.00
C LEU A 324 -3.13 -11.74 24.84
N LEU A 325 -2.99 -12.29 23.64
CA LEU A 325 -1.92 -13.24 23.33
C LEU A 325 -0.53 -12.57 23.45
N GLU A 326 -0.37 -11.36 22.93
CA GLU A 326 0.88 -10.61 23.03
C GLU A 326 1.19 -10.23 24.49
N GLY A 327 0.19 -9.83 25.27
CA GLY A 327 0.31 -9.55 26.71
C GLY A 327 0.74 -10.78 27.52
N LEU A 328 0.09 -11.93 27.30
CA LEU A 328 0.46 -13.21 27.93
C LEU A 328 1.87 -13.67 27.51
N TYR A 329 2.24 -13.51 26.24
CA TYR A 329 3.59 -13.83 25.77
C TYR A 329 4.65 -12.92 26.41
N LYS A 330 4.37 -11.61 26.54
CA LYS A 330 5.24 -10.66 27.25
C LYS A 330 5.43 -11.02 28.74
N LEU A 331 4.40 -11.57 29.40
CA LEU A 331 4.51 -12.07 30.78
C LEU A 331 5.39 -13.32 30.87
N LEU A 332 5.14 -14.33 30.04
CA LEU A 332 5.94 -15.57 29.99
C LEU A 332 7.40 -15.31 29.62
N TYR A 333 7.65 -14.44 28.64
CA TYR A 333 9.01 -14.03 28.26
C TYR A 333 9.75 -13.34 29.42
N LYS A 334 9.08 -12.45 30.17
CA LYS A 334 9.66 -11.83 31.39
C LYS A 334 9.96 -12.86 32.48
N GLN A 335 9.17 -13.93 32.63
CA GLN A 335 9.48 -15.02 33.55
C GLN A 335 10.72 -15.78 33.08
N ARG A 336 10.74 -16.22 31.81
CA ARG A 336 11.88 -16.92 31.22
C ARG A 336 13.18 -16.12 31.29
N VAL A 337 13.16 -14.81 31.06
CA VAL A 337 14.34 -13.95 31.23
C VAL A 337 14.87 -13.96 32.67
N LYS A 338 14.01 -14.04 33.69
CA LYS A 338 14.46 -14.21 35.09
C LYS A 338 15.06 -15.60 35.33
N GLU A 339 14.48 -16.65 34.76
CA GLU A 339 14.98 -18.03 34.84
C GLU A 339 16.34 -18.19 34.16
N ASP A 340 16.50 -17.60 32.98
CA ASP A 340 17.74 -17.61 32.19
C ASP A 340 18.83 -16.78 32.89
N ILE A 341 18.52 -15.57 33.40
CA ILE A 341 19.46 -14.77 34.23
C ILE A 341 19.89 -15.52 35.50
N ALA A 342 18.96 -16.21 36.19
CA ALA A 342 19.30 -17.00 37.37
C ALA A 342 20.25 -18.15 37.01
N ARG A 343 20.00 -18.85 35.89
CA ARG A 343 20.84 -19.94 35.39
C ARG A 343 22.25 -19.47 35.03
N ASP A 344 22.36 -18.36 34.29
CA ASP A 344 23.65 -17.79 33.87
C ASP A 344 24.45 -17.24 35.06
N ALA A 345 23.78 -16.75 36.10
CA ALA A 345 24.39 -16.30 37.35
C ALA A 345 24.72 -17.44 38.34
N GLY A 346 24.38 -18.70 38.03
CA GLY A 346 24.55 -19.84 38.93
C GLY A 346 23.66 -19.80 40.18
N LEU A 347 22.58 -19.01 40.14
CA LEU A 347 21.60 -18.86 41.22
C LEU A 347 20.51 -19.95 41.12
N PRO A 348 19.81 -20.28 42.24
CA PRO A 348 18.65 -21.15 42.19
C PRO A 348 17.59 -20.60 41.23
N ILE A 349 17.23 -21.37 40.21
CA ILE A 349 16.20 -20.99 39.24
C ILE A 349 14.84 -20.89 39.99
N PRO A 350 14.13 -19.75 39.93
CA PRO A 350 12.81 -19.62 40.53
C PRO A 350 11.83 -20.64 39.95
N ALA A 351 10.90 -21.15 40.77
CA ALA A 351 9.87 -22.05 40.28
C ALA A 351 8.99 -21.36 39.22
N ALA A 352 8.71 -22.04 38.12
CA ALA A 352 7.92 -21.52 37.01
C ALA A 352 6.47 -21.26 37.47
N GLN A 353 6.17 -19.99 37.72
CA GLN A 353 4.95 -19.56 38.39
C GLN A 353 3.73 -19.55 37.46
N TYR A 354 3.92 -19.13 36.21
CA TYR A 354 2.90 -19.05 35.18
C TYR A 354 3.20 -20.07 34.08
N ASN A 355 2.33 -21.08 33.95
CA ASN A 355 2.54 -22.21 33.05
C ASN A 355 1.44 -22.30 31.99
N ILE A 356 1.81 -22.54 30.73
CA ILE A 356 0.89 -22.93 29.68
C ILE A 356 1.19 -24.37 29.26
N LYS A 357 0.20 -25.25 29.42
CA LYS A 357 0.22 -26.67 29.04
C LYS A 357 -0.72 -26.86 27.85
N SER A 358 -0.18 -26.61 26.66
CA SER A 358 -0.81 -27.03 25.40
C SER A 358 -0.71 -28.55 25.23
N ASN A 359 -1.37 -29.10 24.20
CA ASN A 359 -1.44 -30.54 23.93
C ASN A 359 -1.73 -31.38 25.20
N SER A 360 -2.60 -30.91 26.08
CA SER A 360 -2.79 -31.50 27.41
C SER A 360 -4.28 -31.76 27.72
N LYS A 361 -4.56 -32.91 28.35
CA LYS A 361 -5.89 -33.31 28.83
C LYS A 361 -5.83 -33.67 30.31
N VAL A 362 -6.90 -33.38 31.04
CA VAL A 362 -7.13 -33.95 32.38
C VAL A 362 -7.79 -35.32 32.20
N THR A 363 -7.19 -36.36 32.76
CA THR A 363 -7.67 -37.75 32.65
C THR A 363 -8.48 -38.20 33.87
N ALA A 364 -8.18 -37.67 35.05
CA ALA A 364 -8.93 -37.89 36.27
C ALA A 364 -8.88 -36.66 37.20
N VAL A 365 -9.88 -36.57 38.09
CA VAL A 365 -10.00 -35.52 39.12
C VAL A 365 -10.22 -36.20 40.47
N LYS A 366 -9.46 -35.79 41.48
CA LYS A 366 -9.57 -36.30 42.86
C LYS A 366 -9.72 -35.11 43.82
N LEU A 367 -10.47 -35.28 44.90
CA LEU A 367 -10.67 -34.25 45.92
C LEU A 367 -9.82 -34.55 47.16
N ASN A 368 -9.12 -33.54 47.67
CA ASN A 368 -8.31 -33.60 48.88
C ASN A 368 -8.77 -32.51 49.87
N GLY A 369 -9.78 -32.84 50.68
CA GLY A 369 -10.48 -31.85 51.50
C GLY A 369 -11.17 -30.80 50.62
N LYS A 370 -10.69 -29.54 50.69
CA LYS A 370 -11.16 -28.45 49.81
C LYS A 370 -10.39 -28.34 48.48
N ARG A 371 -9.22 -28.98 48.37
CA ARG A 371 -8.35 -28.88 47.19
C ARG A 371 -8.69 -29.92 46.13
N THR A 372 -8.28 -29.64 44.91
CA THR A 372 -8.53 -30.49 43.74
C THR A 372 -7.21 -30.96 43.13
N ILE A 373 -7.02 -32.27 43.03
CA ILE A 373 -5.89 -32.89 42.34
C ILE A 373 -6.34 -33.25 40.93
N LEU A 374 -5.62 -32.75 39.92
CA LEU A 374 -5.84 -33.07 38.51
C LEU A 374 -4.72 -33.99 38.02
N ASP A 375 -5.09 -35.12 37.44
CA ASP A 375 -4.16 -35.98 36.70
C ASP A 375 -4.07 -35.47 35.26
N ILE A 376 -2.92 -34.93 34.86
CA ILE A 376 -2.72 -34.26 33.56
C ILE A 376 -1.86 -35.14 32.67
N GLN A 377 -2.35 -35.51 31.49
CA GLN A 377 -1.58 -36.26 30.49
C GLN A 377 -1.33 -35.38 29.26
N SER A 378 -0.10 -35.39 28.74
CA SER A 378 0.19 -34.88 27.40
C SER A 378 -0.51 -35.75 26.34
N THR A 379 -0.90 -35.14 25.22
CA THR A 379 -1.51 -35.80 24.06
C THR A 379 -0.60 -35.82 22.84
N LEU A 380 0.40 -34.94 22.78
CA LEU A 380 1.44 -34.85 21.76
C LEU A 380 2.64 -34.09 22.35
N ASP A 381 3.84 -34.64 22.21
CA ASP A 381 5.10 -33.93 22.45
C ASP A 381 6.11 -34.27 21.35
N PHE A 382 7.01 -33.33 21.05
CA PHE A 382 8.06 -33.46 20.04
C PHE A 382 9.44 -33.75 20.66
N ASN A 383 9.65 -33.43 21.94
CA ASN A 383 10.99 -33.40 22.54
C ASN A 383 11.32 -34.61 23.42
N ASP A 384 10.33 -35.37 23.88
CA ASP A 384 10.57 -36.47 24.81
C ASP A 384 9.62 -37.66 24.56
N ARG A 385 10.19 -38.85 24.31
CA ARG A 385 9.44 -40.07 23.95
C ARG A 385 9.15 -40.98 25.13
N GLU A 386 9.85 -40.83 26.25
CA GLU A 386 9.75 -41.76 27.38
C GLU A 386 8.61 -41.39 28.36
N ASN A 387 8.10 -40.15 28.29
CA ASN A 387 7.13 -39.60 29.25
C ASN A 387 5.64 -39.67 28.84
N LEU A 388 5.28 -40.29 27.71
CA LEU A 388 3.92 -40.26 27.15
C LEU A 388 2.86 -41.05 27.95
N GLU A 389 3.27 -42.09 28.69
CA GLU A 389 2.32 -43.01 29.34
C GLU A 389 1.87 -42.58 30.74
N THR A 390 2.64 -41.75 31.45
CA THR A 390 2.39 -41.45 32.88
C THR A 390 1.75 -40.07 33.07
N PRO A 391 0.51 -39.97 33.60
CA PRO A 391 -0.12 -38.68 33.89
C PRO A 391 0.51 -38.02 35.13
N VAL A 392 0.76 -36.73 35.04
CA VAL A 392 1.33 -35.92 36.14
C VAL A 392 0.19 -35.37 37.00
N SER A 393 0.07 -35.86 38.23
CA SER A 393 -0.85 -35.31 39.24
C SER A 393 -0.32 -33.98 39.80
N LYS A 394 -1.15 -32.93 39.80
CA LYS A 394 -0.87 -31.66 40.51
C LYS A 394 -2.09 -31.20 41.29
N GLU A 395 -1.87 -30.68 42.50
CA GLU A 395 -2.91 -30.13 43.38
C GLU A 395 -3.14 -28.64 43.11
N TYR A 396 -4.39 -28.19 43.23
CA TYR A 396 -4.83 -26.82 43.03
C TYR A 396 -5.85 -26.41 44.11
N ASP A 397 -5.83 -25.13 44.50
CA ASP A 397 -6.79 -24.53 45.44
C ASP A 397 -8.13 -24.20 44.76
N ALA A 398 -8.13 -23.85 43.46
CA ALA A 398 -9.34 -23.75 42.64
C ALA A 398 -9.10 -24.09 41.15
N VAL A 399 -10.15 -24.52 40.45
CA VAL A 399 -10.12 -24.97 39.05
C VAL A 399 -11.25 -24.32 38.25
N PHE A 400 -10.90 -23.55 37.22
CA PHE A 400 -11.86 -22.82 36.39
C PHE A 400 -12.00 -23.47 35.01
N LEU A 401 -13.20 -23.96 34.69
CA LEU A 401 -13.51 -24.62 33.43
C LEU A 401 -13.98 -23.59 32.40
N GLY A 402 -13.19 -23.35 31.35
CA GLY A 402 -13.57 -22.59 30.16
C GLY A 402 -13.90 -23.53 29.01
N THR A 403 -14.74 -24.53 29.28
CA THR A 403 -14.98 -25.70 28.41
C THR A 403 -16.11 -25.52 27.40
N GLY A 404 -16.66 -24.31 27.32
CA GLY A 404 -17.68 -23.89 26.36
C GLY A 404 -19.10 -24.00 26.91
N TYR A 405 -20.07 -23.80 26.04
CA TYR A 405 -21.50 -23.87 26.38
C TYR A 405 -22.22 -24.86 25.47
N GLU A 406 -23.36 -25.37 25.92
CA GLU A 406 -24.25 -26.23 25.15
C GLU A 406 -25.73 -25.89 25.37
N ARG A 407 -26.59 -26.35 24.46
CA ARG A 407 -28.04 -26.15 24.50
C ARG A 407 -28.72 -27.52 24.54
N PRO A 408 -29.00 -28.11 25.71
CA PRO A 408 -29.70 -29.39 25.78
C PRO A 408 -31.14 -29.23 25.27
N PRO A 409 -31.74 -30.25 24.61
CA PRO A 409 -33.10 -30.17 24.10
C PRO A 409 -34.17 -29.79 25.14
N THR A 410 -33.91 -30.08 26.42
CA THR A 410 -34.77 -29.69 27.56
C THR A 410 -34.95 -28.18 27.72
N GLN A 411 -34.02 -27.34 27.26
CA GLN A 411 -34.23 -25.88 27.22
C GLN A 411 -35.31 -25.45 26.21
N LEU A 412 -35.71 -26.33 25.29
CA LEU A 412 -36.71 -26.07 24.24
C LEU A 412 -37.99 -26.91 24.42
N GLU A 413 -38.19 -27.54 25.59
CA GLU A 413 -39.36 -28.40 25.84
C GLU A 413 -40.68 -27.63 25.75
N PHE A 414 -40.70 -26.33 26.05
CA PHE A 414 -41.87 -25.46 25.90
C PHE A 414 -42.33 -25.25 24.44
N LEU A 415 -41.59 -25.77 23.45
CA LEU A 415 -41.96 -25.76 22.02
C LEU A 415 -42.46 -27.14 21.54
N ARG A 416 -42.64 -28.11 22.44
CA ARG A 416 -42.98 -29.51 22.13
C ARG A 416 -44.21 -29.65 21.24
N ASP A 417 -45.25 -28.84 21.46
CA ASP A 417 -46.50 -28.95 20.71
C ASP A 417 -46.45 -28.25 19.34
N VAL A 418 -45.49 -27.33 19.13
CA VAL A 418 -45.13 -26.80 17.79
C VAL A 418 -44.17 -27.75 17.05
N SER A 419 -43.43 -28.62 17.75
CA SER A 419 -42.42 -29.50 17.15
C SER A 419 -42.89 -30.37 15.97
N PRO A 420 -44.14 -30.86 15.86
CA PRO A 420 -44.59 -31.61 14.69
C PRO A 420 -44.52 -30.80 13.38
N TYR A 421 -44.63 -29.48 13.47
CA TYR A 421 -44.61 -28.52 12.37
C TYR A 421 -43.20 -27.99 12.04
N LEU A 422 -42.20 -28.33 12.87
CA LEU A 422 -40.82 -27.87 12.76
C LEU A 422 -39.86 -29.07 12.65
N PRO A 423 -39.51 -29.53 11.42
CA PRO A 423 -38.79 -30.80 11.22
C PRO A 423 -37.47 -30.93 12.01
N LYS A 424 -36.67 -29.87 12.13
CA LYS A 424 -35.44 -29.87 12.94
C LYS A 424 -35.71 -30.02 14.44
N LEU A 425 -36.79 -29.40 14.93
CA LEU A 425 -37.17 -29.44 16.34
C LEU A 425 -37.70 -30.82 16.73
N LYS A 426 -38.47 -31.45 15.83
CA LYS A 426 -38.95 -32.83 15.96
C LYS A 426 -37.78 -33.80 16.17
N THR A 427 -36.72 -33.69 15.39
CA THR A 427 -35.51 -34.50 15.55
C THR A 427 -34.86 -34.26 16.92
N ALA A 428 -34.54 -33.00 17.25
CA ALA A 428 -33.85 -32.64 18.49
C ALA A 428 -34.59 -33.08 19.76
N LEU A 429 -35.93 -32.96 19.80
CA LEU A 429 -36.75 -33.39 20.92
C LEU A 429 -36.99 -34.91 20.95
N SER A 430 -36.97 -35.60 19.81
CA SER A 430 -37.10 -37.07 19.76
C SER A 430 -35.87 -37.81 20.30
N VAL A 431 -34.66 -37.26 20.13
CA VAL A 431 -33.40 -37.87 20.63
C VAL A 431 -33.38 -37.96 22.17
N ALA A 432 -34.11 -37.08 22.86
CA ALA A 432 -34.23 -37.10 24.32
C ALA A 432 -35.01 -38.31 24.89
N GLN A 433 -35.63 -39.15 24.05
CA GLN A 433 -36.41 -40.32 24.48
C GLN A 433 -35.61 -41.65 24.50
N LEU A 434 -34.29 -41.62 24.31
CA LEU A 434 -33.41 -42.80 24.24
C LEU A 434 -32.33 -42.82 25.33
N GLU A 435 -32.67 -43.38 26.49
CA GLU A 435 -31.75 -43.76 27.57
C GLU A 435 -31.24 -45.22 27.42
N PRO A 436 -30.30 -45.74 28.25
CA PRO A 436 -28.99 -45.13 28.51
C PRO A 436 -27.85 -46.19 28.54
N SER A 437 -27.41 -46.77 27.40
CA SER A 437 -26.18 -47.59 27.38
C SER A 437 -25.57 -47.84 26.00
N ALA A 438 -24.22 -47.81 25.90
CA ALA A 438 -23.39 -48.83 25.22
C ALA A 438 -21.90 -48.41 25.13
N LYS A 439 -21.01 -49.42 25.24
CA LYS A 439 -19.54 -49.34 25.29
C LYS A 439 -18.87 -48.72 24.05
N VAL A 440 -17.72 -48.08 24.25
CA VAL A 440 -16.81 -47.56 23.21
C VAL A 440 -15.73 -48.60 22.82
N PRO A 441 -15.47 -48.86 21.52
CA PRO A 441 -14.29 -49.58 21.03
C PRO A 441 -13.10 -48.63 20.74
N PRO A 442 -11.84 -49.13 20.64
CA PRO A 442 -10.64 -48.30 20.75
C PRO A 442 -10.17 -47.59 19.46
N LEU A 443 -9.19 -46.69 19.65
CA LEU A 443 -8.53 -45.84 18.65
C LEU A 443 -7.69 -46.61 17.63
N VAL A 444 -7.57 -46.05 16.42
CA VAL A 444 -6.48 -46.29 15.47
C VAL A 444 -6.06 -44.95 14.86
N GLU A 445 -4.75 -44.69 14.81
CA GLU A 445 -4.14 -43.48 14.25
C GLU A 445 -3.94 -43.59 12.73
N ARG A 446 -3.77 -42.45 12.03
CA ARG A 446 -2.77 -42.31 10.94
C ARG A 446 -2.52 -40.87 10.48
N ASN A 447 -1.36 -40.70 9.85
CA ASN A 447 -0.78 -39.43 9.37
C ASN A 447 -1.06 -39.18 7.88
N TYR A 448 -0.76 -37.96 7.43
CA TYR A 448 -0.86 -37.49 6.04
C TYR A 448 0.18 -38.15 5.10
N TYR A 449 -0.23 -38.60 3.90
CA TYR A 449 0.07 -37.97 2.60
C TYR A 449 -0.21 -38.91 1.40
N VAL A 450 -0.23 -38.33 0.19
CA VAL A 450 -0.29 -38.94 -1.16
C VAL A 450 -1.69 -39.38 -1.66
N ALA A 451 -1.98 -38.99 -2.90
CA ALA A 451 -3.12 -39.35 -3.75
C ALA A 451 -2.58 -40.16 -4.97
N PRO A 452 -3.39 -40.89 -5.79
CA PRO A 452 -4.78 -40.58 -6.12
C PRO A 452 -5.75 -41.78 -6.34
N GLU A 453 -6.94 -41.44 -6.85
CA GLU A 453 -7.92 -42.25 -7.63
C GLU A 453 -8.84 -43.29 -6.93
N SER A 454 -9.97 -43.52 -7.61
CA SER A 454 -11.14 -44.36 -7.29
C SER A 454 -12.10 -43.89 -6.18
N GLU A 455 -13.38 -44.23 -6.35
CA GLU A 455 -14.53 -43.68 -5.61
C GLU A 455 -15.03 -44.65 -4.51
N GLU A 456 -15.35 -44.13 -3.31
CA GLU A 456 -16.65 -44.40 -2.64
C GLU A 456 -16.87 -43.44 -1.45
N VAL A 457 -18.14 -43.09 -1.16
CA VAL A 457 -18.48 -41.96 -0.27
C VAL A 457 -18.92 -42.43 1.13
N PHE A 458 -18.06 -42.25 2.13
CA PHE A 458 -18.43 -42.37 3.55
C PHE A 458 -18.85 -41.02 4.15
N LYS A 459 -20.09 -40.94 4.64
CA LYS A 459 -20.65 -39.72 5.26
C LYS A 459 -20.33 -39.64 6.77
N PRO A 460 -19.73 -38.56 7.28
CA PRO A 460 -19.63 -38.30 8.72
C PRO A 460 -21.00 -38.03 9.37
N ARG A 461 -21.15 -38.34 10.66
CA ARG A 461 -22.32 -37.93 11.45
C ARG A 461 -22.19 -36.48 11.92
N VAL A 462 -23.29 -35.73 11.81
CA VAL A 462 -23.40 -34.31 12.20
C VAL A 462 -23.69 -34.17 13.70
N PRO A 463 -23.09 -33.20 14.41
CA PRO A 463 -23.57 -32.71 15.70
C PRO A 463 -24.57 -31.55 15.48
N ASP A 464 -25.80 -31.67 15.98
CA ASP A 464 -26.86 -30.68 15.74
C ASP A 464 -26.61 -29.33 16.46
N PHE A 465 -26.43 -28.27 15.68
CA PHE A 465 -26.47 -26.89 16.16
C PHE A 465 -27.78 -26.21 15.75
N VAL A 466 -28.62 -25.87 16.72
CA VAL A 466 -29.90 -25.19 16.50
C VAL A 466 -29.75 -23.68 16.68
N PHE A 467 -29.77 -22.97 15.54
CA PHE A 467 -30.27 -21.59 15.45
C PHE A 467 -31.62 -21.63 14.74
N LEU A 468 -32.61 -20.94 15.31
CA LEU A 468 -33.98 -20.83 14.80
C LEU A 468 -34.26 -19.39 14.37
N SER A 469 -33.90 -19.06 13.13
CA SER A 469 -34.65 -18.06 12.37
C SER A 469 -35.80 -18.79 11.66
N LEU A 470 -37.04 -18.42 11.99
CA LEU A 470 -38.22 -18.93 11.30
C LEU A 470 -38.50 -18.09 10.03
N PHE A 471 -39.08 -18.71 9.01
CA PHE A 471 -39.32 -18.08 7.72
C PHE A 471 -40.55 -17.16 7.76
N ASN A 472 -40.42 -15.95 7.22
CA ASN A 472 -41.58 -15.14 6.83
C ASN A 472 -42.34 -15.83 5.69
N PHE A 473 -43.64 -16.04 5.87
CA PHE A 473 -44.55 -16.33 4.77
C PHE A 473 -44.82 -15.05 3.97
N LYS A 474 -44.74 -15.12 2.64
CA LYS A 474 -45.23 -14.06 1.75
C LYS A 474 -46.72 -14.27 1.41
N LEU A 475 -47.46 -13.17 1.41
CA LEU A 475 -48.68 -12.98 0.63
C LEU A 475 -48.49 -11.73 -0.24
N ASP A 476 -49.14 -11.69 -1.39
CA ASP A 476 -48.92 -10.65 -2.41
C ASP A 476 -49.51 -9.28 -2.04
N ALA A 477 -48.86 -8.22 -2.52
CA ALA A 477 -49.40 -6.86 -2.54
C ALA A 477 -48.93 -6.11 -3.80
N SER A 478 -49.88 -5.69 -4.64
CA SER A 478 -49.62 -4.94 -5.87
C SER A 478 -50.63 -3.81 -6.09
N SER A 479 -50.29 -2.57 -5.78
CA SER A 479 -51.07 -1.38 -6.17
C SER A 479 -50.36 -0.05 -5.93
N PHE A 480 -50.51 0.88 -6.91
CA PHE A 480 -50.54 2.36 -6.83
C PHE A 480 -49.49 3.14 -5.99
N LYS A 481 -48.69 4.09 -6.51
CA LYS A 481 -48.95 5.32 -7.32
C LYS A 481 -49.43 6.56 -6.52
N SER A 482 -48.74 7.68 -6.76
CA SER A 482 -49.19 9.11 -6.66
C SER A 482 -49.56 9.69 -5.27
N SER A 483 -49.45 11.01 -4.98
CA SER A 483 -48.73 12.15 -5.60
C SER A 483 -48.85 13.46 -4.76
N ILE A 484 -47.87 14.38 -4.90
CA ILE A 484 -48.04 15.87 -5.05
C ILE A 484 -48.43 16.79 -3.83
N MET A 485 -47.46 17.67 -3.48
CA MET A 485 -47.55 19.16 -3.23
C MET A 485 -47.97 19.87 -1.90
N ILE A 486 -47.15 20.91 -1.58
CA ILE A 486 -47.50 22.34 -1.26
C ILE A 486 -47.63 22.89 0.20
N SER A 487 -46.61 23.69 0.60
CA SER A 487 -46.70 24.99 1.35
C SER A 487 -47.04 25.01 2.87
N ARG A 488 -46.87 26.05 3.72
CA ARG A 488 -46.16 27.39 3.82
C ARG A 488 -46.42 27.94 5.27
N ALA A 489 -45.82 28.99 5.87
CA ALA A 489 -44.65 29.87 5.66
C ALA A 489 -44.40 30.81 6.88
N ALA A 490 -43.15 31.28 7.07
CA ALA A 490 -42.73 32.44 7.90
C ALA A 490 -42.89 32.30 9.44
N ARG A 491 -42.25 33.10 10.32
CA ARG A 491 -41.41 34.34 10.23
C ARG A 491 -40.06 34.10 10.95
N VAL A 492 -38.90 34.68 10.61
CA VAL A 492 -38.48 36.07 10.27
C VAL A 492 -38.39 37.03 11.46
N SER A 493 -37.15 37.36 11.84
CA SER A 493 -36.73 38.69 12.31
C SER A 493 -35.26 38.94 11.92
N ARG A 494 -34.89 40.21 11.71
CA ARG A 494 -33.52 40.67 11.38
C ARG A 494 -33.08 41.72 12.38
N VAL A 495 -31.78 41.82 12.66
CA VAL A 495 -31.11 43.10 12.93
C VAL A 495 -29.81 43.12 12.13
N ALA A 496 -29.49 44.27 11.53
CA ALA A 496 -28.21 44.56 10.91
C ALA A 496 -27.81 45.98 11.27
N ARG A 497 -26.50 46.27 11.37
CA ARG A 497 -25.97 47.63 11.38
C ARG A 497 -24.60 47.70 10.72
N SER A 498 -24.38 48.80 10.01
CA SER A 498 -23.16 49.15 9.30
C SER A 498 -22.25 50.04 10.15
N GLY A 499 -20.97 50.11 9.80
CA GLY A 499 -20.03 51.09 10.36
C GLY A 499 -18.65 50.96 9.73
N ALA A 500 -18.29 51.89 8.84
CA ALA A 500 -16.94 52.01 8.31
C ALA A 500 -16.18 53.11 9.05
N LEU A 501 -14.85 52.98 9.18
CA LEU A 501 -13.96 54.10 9.52
C LEU A 501 -12.52 53.82 9.06
N SER A 502 -11.83 54.86 8.61
CA SER A 502 -10.42 54.87 8.19
C SER A 502 -9.52 55.45 9.29
N GLY A 503 -8.23 55.04 9.37
CA GLY A 503 -7.36 55.50 10.46
C GLY A 503 -5.85 55.27 10.26
N VAL A 504 -5.25 56.05 9.34
CA VAL A 504 -3.81 56.22 9.08
C VAL A 504 -2.87 56.12 10.31
N LEU A 505 -1.71 55.47 10.14
CA LEU A 505 -0.46 55.92 10.78
C LEU A 505 0.78 55.76 9.86
N ARG A 506 1.46 56.87 9.64
CA ARG A 506 2.77 57.08 8.95
C ARG A 506 3.88 57.14 10.02
N ALA A 507 5.20 57.09 9.78
CA ALA A 507 6.06 56.79 8.61
C ALA A 507 7.43 56.27 9.17
N THR A 508 8.52 56.08 8.41
CA THR A 508 9.55 57.10 8.06
C THR A 508 10.53 56.38 7.09
N VAL A 509 10.74 56.74 5.80
CA VAL A 509 11.43 57.92 5.22
C VAL A 509 12.95 57.89 5.51
N SER A 510 13.90 58.01 4.57
CA SER A 510 13.91 58.04 3.08
C SER A 510 15.32 57.62 2.57
N GLN A 511 15.66 57.54 1.28
CA GLN A 511 15.82 58.66 0.33
C GLN A 511 15.46 58.32 -1.13
N MET A 512 15.17 59.36 -1.93
CA MET A 512 14.84 59.31 -3.36
C MET A 512 15.95 59.90 -4.24
N ARG A 513 15.94 59.52 -5.54
CA ARG A 513 16.04 60.40 -6.73
C ARG A 513 15.39 59.61 -7.89
N ILE A 514 14.18 59.90 -8.36
CA ILE A 514 13.70 61.05 -9.17
C ILE A 514 14.35 61.10 -10.56
N GLY A 515 13.55 60.89 -11.62
CA GLY A 515 14.00 61.02 -13.03
C GLY A 515 13.08 60.38 -14.08
N THR A 516 12.00 61.06 -14.47
CA THR A 516 11.06 60.70 -15.56
C THR A 516 10.59 61.97 -16.29
N PRO A 517 9.95 61.91 -17.49
CA PRO A 517 9.97 60.86 -18.53
C PRO A 517 10.19 61.38 -19.98
N GLY A 518 10.36 60.45 -20.95
CA GLY A 518 9.70 60.54 -22.26
C GLY A 518 10.47 61.13 -23.47
N ALA A 519 10.73 60.27 -24.46
CA ALA A 519 10.59 60.57 -25.91
C ALA A 519 10.75 59.29 -26.76
N MET A 520 9.71 58.93 -27.52
CA MET A 520 9.79 58.19 -28.79
C MET A 520 9.47 59.23 -29.89
N PRO A 521 10.10 59.22 -31.08
CA PRO A 521 9.78 58.18 -32.06
C PRO A 521 10.87 57.75 -33.07
N ALA A 522 10.66 56.54 -33.62
CA ALA A 522 10.87 56.10 -35.01
C ALA A 522 12.26 56.15 -35.72
N ALA A 523 12.69 54.93 -36.07
CA ALA A 523 13.23 54.49 -37.38
C ALA A 523 14.76 54.52 -37.69
N ALA A 524 15.19 53.36 -38.22
CA ALA A 524 16.37 53.04 -39.05
C ALA A 524 17.77 52.86 -38.42
N THR A 525 18.44 51.80 -38.91
CA THR A 525 19.80 51.28 -38.67
C THR A 525 20.82 51.86 -39.70
N PRO A 526 22.15 51.54 -39.75
CA PRO A 526 22.88 50.43 -39.10
C PRO A 526 24.34 50.67 -38.56
N SER A 527 24.84 49.68 -37.79
CA SER A 527 26.23 49.13 -37.70
C SER A 527 27.51 50.02 -37.69
N HIS A 528 28.42 49.83 -36.69
CA HIS A 528 29.78 49.22 -36.85
C HIS A 528 30.74 49.35 -35.64
N ILE A 529 31.15 48.22 -35.02
CA ILE A 529 32.46 47.96 -34.33
C ILE A 529 32.67 46.42 -34.42
N LEU A 530 33.56 45.84 -35.25
CA LEU A 530 35.02 45.61 -35.13
C LEU A 530 35.55 44.82 -33.89
N ARG A 531 36.71 44.13 -33.92
CA ARG A 531 37.20 43.00 -34.77
C ARG A 531 38.52 42.44 -34.18
N TRP A 532 38.56 41.19 -33.76
CA TRP A 532 39.76 40.31 -33.61
C TRP A 532 39.24 38.93 -33.13
N ALA A 533 39.69 37.76 -33.55
CA ALA A 533 40.68 37.34 -34.58
C ALA A 533 40.16 36.02 -35.21
N SER A 534 40.10 35.82 -36.53
CA SER A 534 41.10 35.11 -37.38
C SER A 534 41.83 33.92 -36.69
N SER A 535 41.93 32.71 -37.26
CA SER A 535 41.49 32.21 -38.59
C SER A 535 41.64 30.68 -38.72
N ALA A 536 40.69 30.00 -39.36
CA ALA A 536 40.76 28.60 -39.82
C ALA A 536 39.86 28.43 -41.09
N PRO A 537 40.02 27.36 -41.91
CA PRO A 537 39.75 27.45 -43.36
C PRO A 537 38.31 27.14 -43.81
N THR A 538 37.97 27.68 -44.98
CA THR A 538 36.76 27.39 -45.75
C THR A 538 36.77 25.98 -46.36
N SER A 539 35.73 25.19 -46.11
CA SER A 539 35.30 24.11 -47.00
C SER A 539 34.08 24.55 -47.80
N ASN A 540 34.19 24.62 -49.13
CA ASN A 540 33.06 24.90 -50.02
C ASN A 540 32.16 23.66 -50.11
N GLN A 541 31.19 23.58 -49.21
CA GLN A 541 29.95 22.84 -49.41
C GLN A 541 28.78 23.78 -49.14
N PRO A 542 27.70 23.75 -49.93
CA PRO A 542 26.46 24.41 -49.55
C PRO A 542 25.94 23.79 -48.24
N PRO A 543 25.15 24.52 -47.43
CA PRO A 543 24.38 23.88 -46.38
C PRO A 543 23.52 22.76 -47.00
N PRO A 544 23.35 21.61 -46.33
CA PRO A 544 22.51 20.53 -46.85
C PRO A 544 21.09 21.04 -47.07
N GLU A 545 20.47 20.60 -48.17
CA GLU A 545 19.10 20.98 -48.51
C GLU A 545 18.15 20.56 -47.38
N ALA A 546 17.30 21.50 -46.95
CA ALA A 546 16.31 21.23 -45.92
C ALA A 546 15.29 20.22 -46.45
N VAL A 547 15.26 19.02 -45.87
CA VAL A 547 14.31 17.98 -46.26
C VAL A 547 12.93 18.34 -45.70
N GLU A 548 12.01 18.70 -46.58
CA GLU A 548 10.60 18.90 -46.22
C GLU A 548 9.86 17.56 -46.11
N LEU A 549 8.90 17.46 -45.19
CA LEU A 549 8.07 16.26 -45.04
C LEU A 549 7.06 16.16 -46.17
N THR A 550 6.89 14.96 -46.74
CA THR A 550 5.87 14.72 -47.77
C THR A 550 4.46 14.73 -47.17
N ASP A 551 3.44 15.07 -47.98
CA ASP A 551 2.04 14.95 -47.56
C ASP A 551 1.68 13.54 -47.07
N ILE A 552 2.33 12.51 -47.62
CA ILE A 552 2.16 11.11 -47.26
C ILE A 552 2.76 10.82 -45.88
N ASP A 553 3.96 11.35 -45.58
CA ASP A 553 4.56 11.27 -44.25
C ASP A 553 3.71 12.02 -43.22
N LEU A 554 3.27 13.25 -43.53
CA LEU A 554 2.39 14.04 -42.65
C LEU A 554 1.06 13.33 -42.37
N ALA A 555 0.43 12.73 -43.39
CA ALA A 555 -0.81 11.98 -43.24
C ALA A 555 -0.65 10.70 -42.40
N ARG A 556 0.53 10.05 -42.43
CA ARG A 556 0.88 8.92 -41.55
C ARG A 556 1.11 9.40 -40.12
N LEU A 557 2.03 10.35 -39.95
CA LEU A 557 2.55 10.78 -38.65
C LEU A 557 1.45 11.38 -37.78
N ARG A 558 0.59 12.26 -38.33
CA ARG A 558 -0.54 12.89 -37.61
C ARG A 558 -1.45 11.91 -36.87
N LYS A 559 -1.60 10.68 -37.37
CA LYS A 559 -2.44 9.63 -36.77
C LYS A 559 -1.71 8.74 -35.77
N GLN A 560 -0.42 8.96 -35.54
CA GLN A 560 0.39 8.18 -34.60
C GLN A 560 0.59 8.93 -33.27
N ARG A 561 0.57 8.20 -32.14
CA ARG A 561 0.99 8.71 -30.82
C ARG A 561 1.97 7.71 -30.19
N ASN A 562 3.09 8.20 -29.68
CA ASN A 562 4.06 7.40 -28.91
C ASN A 562 4.05 7.89 -27.45
N ILE A 563 3.35 7.18 -26.57
CA ILE A 563 3.09 7.62 -25.19
C ILE A 563 3.70 6.72 -24.11
N GLY A 564 4.18 7.35 -23.04
CA GLY A 564 4.55 6.67 -21.79
C GLY A 564 3.46 6.78 -20.75
N ILE A 565 3.23 5.73 -19.97
CA ILE A 565 2.42 5.79 -18.74
C ILE A 565 3.38 5.77 -17.55
N SER A 566 3.46 6.89 -16.82
CA SER A 566 4.47 7.10 -15.76
C SER A 566 3.84 7.73 -14.51
N ALA A 567 4.31 7.30 -13.33
CA ALA A 567 3.71 7.66 -12.03
C ALA A 567 4.54 7.11 -10.86
N HIS A 568 4.23 7.57 -9.65
CA HIS A 568 4.61 6.93 -8.39
C HIS A 568 4.15 5.44 -8.31
N ILE A 569 4.69 4.70 -7.34
CA ILE A 569 4.28 3.33 -6.97
C ILE A 569 2.77 3.31 -6.69
N ASP A 570 2.09 2.17 -6.92
CA ASP A 570 0.66 1.95 -6.65
C ASP A 570 -0.34 3.03 -7.12
N SER A 571 0.05 3.93 -8.03
CA SER A 571 -0.84 4.93 -8.64
C SER A 571 -1.75 4.34 -9.74
N GLY A 572 -1.64 3.03 -9.99
CA GLY A 572 -2.50 2.28 -10.91
C GLY A 572 -2.12 2.42 -12.39
N LYS A 573 -0.83 2.52 -12.73
CA LYS A 573 -0.31 2.54 -14.12
C LYS A 573 -0.77 1.30 -14.89
N THR A 574 -0.30 0.13 -14.48
CA THR A 574 -0.62 -1.17 -15.09
C THR A 574 -2.13 -1.41 -15.15
N THR A 575 -2.88 -0.99 -14.12
CA THR A 575 -4.34 -1.02 -14.10
C THR A 575 -4.95 -0.18 -15.23
N LEU A 576 -4.47 1.06 -15.43
CA LEU A 576 -4.90 1.94 -16.53
C LEU A 576 -4.54 1.32 -17.89
N THR A 577 -3.31 0.85 -18.06
CA THR A 577 -2.82 0.21 -19.29
C THR A 577 -3.69 -0.99 -19.68
N GLU A 578 -4.05 -1.84 -18.71
CA GLU A 578 -4.95 -2.99 -18.94
C GLU A 578 -6.35 -2.54 -19.39
N ARG A 579 -6.91 -1.45 -18.84
CA ARG A 579 -8.20 -0.89 -19.31
C ARG A 579 -8.08 -0.34 -20.73
N VAL A 580 -6.98 0.35 -21.06
CA VAL A 580 -6.73 0.86 -22.42
C VAL A 580 -6.64 -0.29 -23.42
N LEU A 581 -5.95 -1.39 -23.09
CA LEU A 581 -5.89 -2.58 -23.95
C LEU A 581 -7.23 -3.29 -24.09
N TYR A 582 -8.11 -3.21 -23.09
CA TYR A 582 -9.48 -3.72 -23.18
C TYR A 582 -10.38 -2.86 -24.09
N TYR A 583 -10.43 -1.53 -23.88
CA TYR A 583 -11.28 -0.65 -24.70
C TYR A 583 -10.83 -0.54 -26.16
N THR A 584 -9.53 -0.73 -26.43
CA THR A 584 -8.99 -0.83 -27.80
C THR A 584 -9.16 -2.23 -28.43
N GLY A 585 -9.90 -3.12 -27.76
CA GLY A 585 -10.23 -4.47 -28.25
C GLY A 585 -9.06 -5.46 -28.30
N ARG A 586 -7.87 -5.08 -27.80
CA ARG A 586 -6.65 -5.90 -27.84
C ARG A 586 -6.62 -6.97 -26.74
N VAL A 587 -7.29 -6.74 -25.61
CA VAL A 587 -7.48 -7.70 -24.50
C VAL A 587 -8.96 -8.03 -24.36
N LYS A 588 -9.29 -9.33 -24.29
CA LYS A 588 -10.69 -9.80 -24.25
C LYS A 588 -11.39 -9.61 -22.90
N ASP A 589 -10.63 -9.62 -21.82
CA ASP A 589 -11.17 -9.44 -20.47
C ASP A 589 -10.10 -8.86 -19.52
N ILE A 590 -10.53 -7.96 -18.63
CA ILE A 590 -9.65 -7.25 -17.69
C ILE A 590 -9.37 -8.11 -16.46
N HIS A 591 -8.08 -8.26 -16.15
CA HIS A 591 -7.53 -8.93 -14.96
C HIS A 591 -6.88 -7.90 -14.02
N GLU A 592 -6.74 -8.22 -12.74
CA GLU A 592 -6.11 -7.32 -11.74
C GLU A 592 -4.70 -7.78 -11.39
N VAL A 593 -3.78 -6.82 -11.13
CA VAL A 593 -2.36 -7.07 -10.82
C VAL A 593 -2.15 -8.03 -9.64
N ARG A 594 -3.04 -7.97 -8.64
CA ARG A 594 -3.12 -8.95 -7.52
C ARG A 594 -4.51 -9.59 -7.45
N GLY A 595 -5.02 -10.05 -8.60
CA GLY A 595 -6.32 -10.72 -8.72
C GLY A 595 -6.40 -12.06 -7.97
N ARG A 596 -7.63 -12.48 -7.61
CA ARG A 596 -7.91 -13.82 -7.07
C ARG A 596 -8.00 -14.91 -8.15
N ASP A 597 -7.82 -14.51 -9.41
CA ASP A 597 -7.80 -15.36 -10.61
C ASP A 597 -6.45 -16.08 -10.81
N GLY A 598 -5.36 -15.54 -10.24
CA GLY A 598 -4.00 -16.05 -10.41
C GLY A 598 -3.40 -15.79 -11.81
N VAL A 599 -4.09 -15.02 -12.66
CA VAL A 599 -3.66 -14.74 -14.04
C VAL A 599 -2.74 -13.52 -14.11
N GLY A 600 -3.04 -12.48 -13.33
CA GLY A 600 -2.35 -11.18 -13.36
C GLY A 600 -2.64 -10.36 -14.62
N ALA A 601 -2.22 -9.09 -14.63
CA ALA A 601 -2.33 -8.22 -15.79
C ALA A 601 -1.46 -8.69 -16.97
N LYS A 602 -1.83 -8.36 -18.22
CA LYS A 602 -1.09 -8.78 -19.43
C LYS A 602 0.28 -8.06 -19.56
N MET A 603 0.44 -6.90 -18.93
CA MET A 603 1.68 -6.11 -19.00
C MET A 603 2.78 -6.59 -18.04
N ASP A 604 2.42 -7.05 -16.83
CA ASP A 604 3.36 -7.66 -15.88
C ASP A 604 3.65 -9.11 -16.32
N HIS A 605 4.59 -9.24 -17.25
CA HIS A 605 4.90 -10.50 -17.94
C HIS A 605 5.86 -11.41 -17.16
N MET A 606 6.73 -10.85 -16.31
CA MET A 606 7.66 -11.66 -15.51
C MET A 606 6.93 -12.28 -14.31
N GLU A 607 7.31 -13.51 -13.95
CA GLU A 607 6.83 -14.16 -12.72
C GLU A 607 7.13 -13.32 -11.47
N LEU A 608 8.28 -12.64 -11.44
CA LEU A 608 8.67 -11.72 -10.37
C LEU A 608 7.81 -10.46 -10.30
N GLU A 609 7.37 -9.91 -11.43
CA GLU A 609 6.49 -8.74 -11.47
C GLU A 609 5.13 -9.09 -10.84
N ARG A 610 4.60 -10.28 -11.16
CA ARG A 610 3.36 -10.84 -10.61
C ARG A 610 3.47 -11.17 -9.13
N GLU A 611 4.56 -11.82 -8.71
CA GLU A 611 4.82 -12.21 -7.32
C GLU A 611 4.95 -10.98 -6.40
N LYS A 612 5.68 -9.96 -6.83
CA LYS A 612 5.85 -8.71 -6.06
C LYS A 612 4.67 -7.75 -6.24
N GLY A 613 3.92 -7.85 -7.35
CA GLY A 613 2.90 -6.89 -7.75
C GLY A 613 3.47 -5.51 -8.10
N ILE A 614 4.63 -5.48 -8.76
CA ILE A 614 5.26 -4.27 -9.30
C ILE A 614 5.82 -4.55 -10.69
N THR A 615 5.61 -3.63 -11.62
CA THR A 615 6.29 -3.62 -12.92
C THR A 615 7.78 -3.32 -12.71
N ILE A 616 8.66 -4.11 -13.32
CA ILE A 616 10.12 -4.07 -13.15
C ILE A 616 10.78 -3.57 -14.44
N GLN A 617 10.43 -4.17 -15.59
CA GLN A 617 10.89 -3.72 -16.90
C GLN A 617 9.83 -2.84 -17.58
N SER A 618 10.26 -1.95 -18.48
CA SER A 618 9.32 -1.25 -19.35
C SER A 618 8.64 -2.23 -20.33
N ALA A 619 7.32 -2.11 -20.43
CA ALA A 619 6.49 -3.00 -21.24
C ALA A 619 5.90 -2.23 -22.43
N ALA A 620 6.32 -2.59 -23.64
CA ALA A 620 5.88 -1.95 -24.88
C ALA A 620 4.69 -2.71 -25.51
N THR A 621 3.69 -1.96 -26.00
CA THR A 621 2.52 -2.52 -26.67
C THR A 621 1.94 -1.54 -27.68
N PHE A 622 1.19 -2.05 -28.65
CA PHE A 622 0.52 -1.27 -29.69
C PHE A 622 -0.99 -1.50 -29.68
N CYS A 623 -1.78 -0.44 -29.85
CA CYS A 623 -3.23 -0.48 -29.97
C CYS A 623 -3.77 0.60 -30.92
N ASP A 624 -5.02 0.43 -31.36
CA ASP A 624 -5.77 1.38 -32.16
C ASP A 624 -6.88 2.00 -31.32
N TRP A 625 -7.08 3.31 -31.39
CA TRP A 625 -8.19 4.00 -30.73
C TRP A 625 -9.02 4.79 -31.73
N GLU A 626 -10.35 4.69 -31.64
CA GLU A 626 -11.28 5.53 -32.40
C GLU A 626 -11.67 6.74 -31.54
N ALA A 627 -10.84 7.78 -31.66
CA ALA A 627 -10.97 8.99 -30.86
C ALA A 627 -12.20 9.80 -31.27
N THR A 628 -12.81 10.45 -30.29
CA THR A 628 -13.84 11.48 -30.53
C THR A 628 -13.17 12.87 -30.45
N PRO A 629 -12.80 13.50 -31.59
CA PRO A 629 -12.06 14.76 -31.56
C PRO A 629 -12.87 15.90 -30.91
N PRO A 630 -12.24 16.79 -30.12
CA PRO A 630 -12.93 17.91 -29.48
C PRO A 630 -13.30 19.00 -30.50
N ALA A 631 -14.45 18.80 -31.16
CA ALA A 631 -15.09 19.69 -32.13
C ALA A 631 -14.22 20.03 -33.35
N LEU A 632 -14.26 19.16 -34.37
CA LEU A 632 -13.53 19.35 -35.62
C LEU A 632 -13.97 20.63 -36.38
N GLU A 633 -13.01 21.28 -37.02
CA GLU A 633 -13.23 22.38 -37.95
C GLU A 633 -14.05 21.91 -39.17
N ARG A 634 -15.17 22.57 -39.48
CA ARG A 634 -15.89 22.31 -40.73
C ARG A 634 -15.06 22.86 -41.90
N SER A 635 -14.53 21.96 -42.73
CA SER A 635 -13.80 22.26 -43.96
C SER A 635 -14.48 23.36 -44.79
N LEU A 636 -13.68 24.20 -45.44
CA LEU A 636 -14.08 25.36 -46.25
C LEU A 636 -14.84 25.02 -47.56
N THR A 637 -15.30 23.77 -47.70
CA THR A 637 -16.20 23.29 -48.77
C THR A 637 -17.65 23.38 -48.30
N GLY A 638 -18.30 24.51 -48.60
CA GLY A 638 -19.60 24.87 -48.03
C GLY A 638 -20.81 24.13 -48.60
N GLU A 639 -20.98 22.85 -48.26
CA GLU A 639 -22.24 22.11 -48.45
C GLU A 639 -23.00 21.96 -47.12
N LYS A 640 -24.32 22.13 -47.18
CA LYS A 640 -25.23 21.99 -46.03
C LYS A 640 -26.05 20.73 -46.20
N ASP A 641 -25.70 19.69 -45.44
CA ASP A 641 -26.59 18.55 -45.23
C ASP A 641 -27.07 18.44 -43.78
N GLY A 642 -28.06 17.56 -43.59
CA GLY A 642 -29.03 17.60 -42.51
C GLY A 642 -28.55 17.26 -41.09
N MET A 643 -29.52 17.22 -40.17
CA MET A 643 -29.31 16.82 -38.78
C MET A 643 -28.77 15.39 -38.67
N GLY A 644 -27.68 15.25 -37.91
CA GLY A 644 -27.14 13.98 -37.45
C GLY A 644 -26.48 14.17 -36.09
N GLU A 645 -26.76 13.25 -35.16
CA GLU A 645 -26.13 13.23 -33.83
C GLU A 645 -24.85 12.40 -33.87
N GLY A 646 -23.80 12.88 -33.19
CA GLY A 646 -22.46 12.25 -33.20
C GLY A 646 -21.54 12.83 -34.28
N GLY A 647 -20.34 13.24 -33.86
CA GLY A 647 -19.26 13.58 -34.80
C GLY A 647 -18.56 12.32 -35.31
N GLU A 648 -17.97 12.39 -36.51
CA GLU A 648 -17.17 11.29 -37.04
C GLU A 648 -15.98 10.98 -36.11
N LYS A 649 -15.74 9.70 -35.84
CA LYS A 649 -14.59 9.24 -35.05
C LYS A 649 -13.37 9.07 -35.93
N GLU A 650 -12.21 9.45 -35.41
CA GLU A 650 -10.93 9.31 -36.10
C GLU A 650 -10.11 8.18 -35.49
N ARG A 651 -9.58 7.27 -36.33
CA ARG A 651 -8.70 6.19 -35.88
C ARG A 651 -7.25 6.66 -35.74
N TYR A 652 -6.72 6.52 -34.54
CA TYR A 652 -5.33 6.79 -34.15
C TYR A 652 -4.59 5.48 -33.80
N ALA A 653 -3.30 5.45 -34.11
CA ALA A 653 -2.36 4.37 -33.84
C ALA A 653 -1.50 4.75 -32.61
N ILE A 654 -1.69 4.06 -31.48
CA ILE A 654 -1.04 4.40 -30.21
C ILE A 654 -0.03 3.32 -29.82
N ASN A 655 1.25 3.70 -29.78
CA ASN A 655 2.29 2.92 -29.11
C ASN A 655 2.34 3.36 -27.63
N ILE A 656 2.22 2.39 -26.72
CA ILE A 656 2.24 2.61 -25.27
C ILE A 656 3.48 1.92 -24.69
N ILE A 657 4.26 2.66 -23.89
CA ILE A 657 5.27 2.08 -23.00
C ILE A 657 4.78 2.28 -21.56
N ASP A 658 4.45 1.19 -20.88
CA ASP A 658 4.26 1.22 -19.43
C ASP A 658 5.63 1.24 -18.74
N THR A 659 5.76 2.07 -17.70
CA THR A 659 7.07 2.36 -17.06
C THR A 659 7.03 2.04 -15.57
N PRO A 660 8.11 1.47 -14.98
CA PRO A 660 8.12 1.11 -13.57
C PRO A 660 8.04 2.36 -12.67
N GLY A 661 7.41 2.22 -11.50
CA GLY A 661 7.24 3.33 -10.54
C GLY A 661 8.28 3.43 -9.43
N HIS A 662 9.22 2.49 -9.36
CA HIS A 662 10.17 2.36 -8.24
C HIS A 662 11.49 3.08 -8.54
N VAL A 663 12.13 3.65 -7.52
CA VAL A 663 13.37 4.44 -7.69
C VAL A 663 14.52 3.59 -8.25
N ASP A 664 14.66 2.37 -7.72
CA ASP A 664 15.56 1.31 -8.21
C ASP A 664 15.51 1.07 -9.73
N PHE A 665 14.36 1.32 -10.38
CA PHE A 665 14.18 1.11 -11.83
C PHE A 665 14.07 2.43 -12.62
N THR A 666 14.55 3.55 -12.06
CA THR A 666 14.57 4.87 -12.75
C THR A 666 15.18 4.82 -14.14
N ILE A 667 16.16 3.95 -14.39
CA ILE A 667 16.80 3.78 -15.71
C ILE A 667 15.87 3.21 -16.80
N GLU A 668 14.84 2.44 -16.45
CA GLU A 668 13.77 2.06 -17.40
C GLU A 668 12.91 3.29 -17.76
N VAL A 669 12.66 4.18 -16.80
CA VAL A 669 11.92 5.43 -17.01
C VAL A 669 12.72 6.43 -17.85
N GLU A 670 14.03 6.58 -17.61
CA GLU A 670 14.94 7.38 -18.45
C GLU A 670 14.91 6.89 -19.91
N ARG A 671 14.99 5.57 -20.12
CA ARG A 671 15.01 4.94 -21.46
C ARG A 671 13.68 5.07 -22.19
N ALA A 672 12.56 4.90 -21.49
CA ALA A 672 11.25 5.14 -22.05
C ALA A 672 11.09 6.62 -22.44
N LEU A 673 11.30 7.56 -21.51
CA LEU A 673 11.07 8.98 -21.76
C LEU A 673 11.98 9.58 -22.84
N ARG A 674 13.19 9.05 -23.06
CA ARG A 674 14.06 9.45 -24.19
C ARG A 674 13.47 9.09 -25.57
N VAL A 675 12.55 8.14 -25.63
CA VAL A 675 12.04 7.47 -26.85
C VAL A 675 10.59 7.83 -27.16
N LEU A 676 9.91 8.55 -26.26
CA LEU A 676 8.49 8.90 -26.36
C LEU A 676 8.30 10.34 -26.84
N ASP A 677 7.14 10.60 -27.45
CA ASP A 677 6.76 11.94 -27.92
C ASP A 677 5.84 12.65 -26.92
N GLY A 678 5.11 11.89 -26.10
CA GLY A 678 4.32 12.42 -24.98
C GLY A 678 4.23 11.44 -23.81
N ALA A 679 3.65 11.88 -22.70
CA ALA A 679 3.41 11.02 -21.54
C ALA A 679 2.08 11.30 -20.83
N VAL A 680 1.53 10.27 -20.18
CA VAL A 680 0.45 10.37 -19.21
C VAL A 680 1.05 10.24 -17.82
N LEU A 681 1.05 11.34 -17.06
CA LEU A 681 1.48 11.38 -15.67
C LEU A 681 0.30 11.01 -14.76
N VAL A 682 0.28 9.78 -14.25
CA VAL A 682 -0.80 9.30 -13.39
C VAL A 682 -0.52 9.68 -11.93
N LEU A 683 -1.56 10.15 -11.23
CA LEU A 683 -1.51 10.63 -9.85
C LEU A 683 -2.62 9.98 -9.02
N CYS A 684 -2.40 9.78 -7.73
CA CYS A 684 -3.42 9.26 -6.82
C CYS A 684 -4.28 10.40 -6.24
N ALA A 685 -5.61 10.32 -6.31
CA ALA A 685 -6.53 11.32 -5.74
C ALA A 685 -6.37 11.54 -4.23
N VAL A 686 -5.91 10.51 -3.50
CA VAL A 686 -5.72 10.52 -2.03
C VAL A 686 -4.30 10.93 -1.64
N SER A 687 -3.27 10.42 -2.32
CA SER A 687 -1.86 10.67 -1.98
C SER A 687 -1.31 11.96 -2.61
N GLY A 688 -1.74 12.29 -3.84
CA GLY A 688 -1.35 13.50 -4.56
C GLY A 688 0.07 13.45 -5.15
N VAL A 689 0.85 14.52 -4.97
CA VAL A 689 2.22 14.64 -5.49
C VAL A 689 3.24 14.22 -4.42
N GLN A 690 3.95 13.12 -4.71
CA GLN A 690 4.99 12.48 -3.89
C GLN A 690 6.37 12.62 -4.55
N SER A 691 7.47 12.32 -3.86
CA SER A 691 8.85 12.53 -4.35
C SER A 691 9.17 11.83 -5.67
N GLN A 692 8.79 10.57 -5.89
CA GLN A 692 9.00 9.95 -7.22
C GLN A 692 8.23 10.67 -8.33
N THR A 693 7.08 11.29 -8.05
CA THR A 693 6.38 12.14 -9.02
C THR A 693 7.23 13.37 -9.39
N ILE A 694 7.94 13.97 -8.42
CA ILE A 694 8.90 15.06 -8.67
C ILE A 694 10.10 14.55 -9.49
N THR A 695 10.60 13.34 -9.22
CA THR A 695 11.70 12.73 -9.99
C THR A 695 11.28 12.42 -11.43
N VAL A 696 10.10 11.83 -11.64
CA VAL A 696 9.53 11.61 -12.98
C VAL A 696 9.28 12.93 -13.71
N ASP A 697 8.78 13.97 -13.03
CA ASP A 697 8.64 15.32 -13.60
C ASP A 697 9.99 15.91 -14.03
N ARG A 698 11.05 15.79 -13.21
CA ARG A 698 12.42 16.19 -13.57
C ARG A 698 12.92 15.43 -14.80
N GLN A 699 12.67 14.13 -14.92
CA GLN A 699 13.05 13.31 -16.09
C GLN A 699 12.29 13.75 -17.35
N MET A 700 10.97 13.92 -17.27
CA MET A 700 10.16 14.43 -18.38
C MET A 700 10.56 15.86 -18.77
N LYS A 701 10.96 16.71 -17.82
CA LYS A 701 11.53 18.05 -18.10
C LYS A 701 12.89 17.95 -18.81
N ARG A 702 13.78 17.05 -18.38
CA ARG A 702 15.10 16.83 -19.00
C ARG A 702 14.99 16.44 -20.47
N TYR A 703 14.08 15.53 -20.82
CA TYR A 703 13.85 15.10 -22.21
C TYR A 703 12.82 15.96 -22.96
N ASN A 704 12.41 17.11 -22.40
CA ASN A 704 11.47 18.04 -23.03
C ASN A 704 10.10 17.43 -23.41
N VAL A 705 9.61 16.42 -22.68
CA VAL A 705 8.41 15.63 -23.02
C VAL A 705 7.10 16.35 -22.60
N PRO A 706 6.18 16.65 -23.55
CA PRO A 706 4.81 17.07 -23.30
C PRO A 706 4.00 16.02 -22.55
N ARG A 707 3.04 16.45 -21.71
CA ARG A 707 2.29 15.52 -20.86
C ARG A 707 0.84 15.92 -20.58
N VAL A 708 0.03 14.90 -20.32
CA VAL A 708 -1.31 14.99 -19.76
C VAL A 708 -1.26 14.42 -18.34
N CYS A 709 -1.92 15.05 -17.37
CA CYS A 709 -2.06 14.49 -16.02
C CYS A 709 -3.38 13.73 -15.88
N PHE A 710 -3.36 12.56 -15.24
CA PHE A 710 -4.57 11.79 -14.91
C PHE A 710 -4.64 11.51 -13.41
N ILE A 711 -5.61 12.11 -12.74
CA ILE A 711 -5.91 11.85 -11.33
C ILE A 711 -6.77 10.58 -11.26
N ASN A 712 -6.09 9.47 -11.01
CA ASN A 712 -6.65 8.14 -10.82
C ASN A 712 -7.06 7.91 -9.36
N LYS A 713 -7.71 6.77 -9.12
CA LYS A 713 -8.17 6.34 -7.78
C LYS A 713 -9.20 7.29 -7.15
N MET A 714 -9.99 7.99 -7.96
CA MET A 714 -11.17 8.78 -7.52
C MET A 714 -12.25 7.95 -6.81
N ASP A 715 -12.13 6.62 -6.83
CA ASP A 715 -13.00 5.65 -6.18
C ASP A 715 -12.69 5.39 -4.70
N ARG A 716 -11.55 5.88 -4.17
CA ARG A 716 -11.14 5.72 -2.76
C ARG A 716 -11.73 6.81 -1.86
N ALA A 717 -11.95 6.47 -0.60
CA ALA A 717 -12.26 7.43 0.46
C ALA A 717 -11.19 8.55 0.53
N GLY A 718 -11.63 9.80 0.72
CA GLY A 718 -10.75 10.97 0.77
C GLY A 718 -10.22 11.44 -0.58
N ALA A 719 -10.79 10.97 -1.70
CA ALA A 719 -10.39 11.40 -3.04
C ALA A 719 -10.73 12.88 -3.32
N ASN A 720 -9.71 13.73 -3.42
CA ASN A 720 -9.87 15.17 -3.69
C ASN A 720 -8.98 15.62 -4.85
N PRO A 721 -9.50 15.75 -6.09
CA PRO A 721 -8.71 16.09 -7.26
C PRO A 721 -8.25 17.54 -7.26
N TRP A 722 -9.01 18.46 -6.65
CA TRP A 722 -8.70 19.89 -6.60
C TRP A 722 -7.40 20.14 -5.83
N ARG A 723 -7.27 19.53 -4.65
CA ARG A 723 -6.03 19.52 -3.86
C ARG A 723 -4.84 18.94 -4.65
N VAL A 724 -5.07 17.93 -5.49
CA VAL A 724 -3.99 17.34 -6.32
C VAL A 724 -3.59 18.30 -7.45
N ILE A 725 -4.52 19.02 -8.07
CA ILE A 725 -4.22 20.09 -9.05
C ILE A 725 -3.38 21.20 -8.40
N ASP A 726 -3.75 21.64 -7.20
CA ASP A 726 -2.97 22.66 -6.48
C ASP A 726 -1.58 22.15 -6.06
N GLN A 727 -1.43 20.85 -5.76
CA GLN A 727 -0.11 20.23 -5.56
C GLN A 727 0.71 20.12 -6.86
N ILE A 728 0.09 19.91 -8.04
CA ILE A 728 0.78 20.00 -9.34
C ILE A 728 1.32 21.42 -9.53
N ARG A 729 0.48 22.44 -9.30
CA ARG A 729 0.84 23.87 -9.39
C ARG A 729 1.98 24.23 -8.43
N GLN A 730 1.90 23.82 -7.17
CA GLN A 730 2.85 24.22 -6.13
C GLN A 730 4.13 23.37 -6.09
N LYS A 731 4.01 22.03 -6.06
CA LYS A 731 5.16 21.12 -5.90
C LYS A 731 5.88 20.83 -7.21
N LEU A 732 5.16 20.64 -8.33
CA LEU A 732 5.77 20.40 -9.65
C LEU A 732 6.04 21.70 -10.43
N ARG A 733 5.48 22.85 -10.00
CA ARG A 733 5.59 24.14 -10.69
C ARG A 733 5.17 24.06 -12.16
N LEU A 734 4.05 23.40 -12.41
CA LEU A 734 3.41 23.32 -13.73
C LEU A 734 2.14 24.17 -13.72
N ASN A 735 1.97 25.04 -14.73
CA ASN A 735 0.64 25.60 -15.00
C ASN A 735 -0.26 24.45 -15.48
N ALA A 736 -1.33 24.19 -14.73
CA ALA A 736 -2.21 23.06 -14.94
C ALA A 736 -3.62 23.44 -14.47
N ALA A 737 -4.63 22.95 -15.18
CA ALA A 737 -6.02 23.09 -14.79
C ALA A 737 -6.82 21.85 -15.18
N ALA A 738 -7.96 21.64 -14.50
CA ALA A 738 -8.88 20.57 -14.84
C ALA A 738 -9.52 20.83 -16.20
N VAL A 739 -9.47 19.85 -17.10
CA VAL A 739 -10.35 19.81 -18.28
C VAL A 739 -11.67 19.10 -17.99
N GLN A 740 -11.82 18.52 -16.79
CA GLN A 740 -12.97 17.73 -16.37
C GLN A 740 -13.37 17.95 -14.91
N VAL A 741 -14.68 17.87 -14.63
CA VAL A 741 -15.25 17.80 -13.27
C VAL A 741 -15.81 16.38 -13.05
N PRO A 742 -15.49 15.66 -11.96
CA PRO A 742 -16.04 14.33 -11.73
C PRO A 742 -17.52 14.40 -11.33
N ILE A 743 -18.34 13.49 -11.87
CA ILE A 743 -19.74 13.35 -11.49
C ILE A 743 -19.82 12.36 -10.33
N GLY A 744 -19.87 12.93 -9.12
CA GLY A 744 -19.70 12.20 -7.85
C GLY A 744 -18.24 11.91 -7.52
N ALA A 745 -18.03 11.24 -6.39
CA ALA A 745 -16.72 10.78 -5.91
C ALA A 745 -16.87 9.45 -5.16
N GLU A 746 -15.77 8.75 -4.92
CA GLU A 746 -15.72 7.53 -4.10
C GLU A 746 -16.63 6.42 -4.67
N ASP A 747 -17.59 5.90 -3.91
CA ASP A 747 -18.62 4.95 -4.40
C ASP A 747 -19.73 5.61 -5.24
N ASN A 748 -19.80 6.94 -5.29
CA ASN A 748 -20.78 7.68 -6.09
C ASN A 748 -20.22 8.21 -7.41
N LEU A 749 -18.96 7.92 -7.76
CA LEU A 749 -18.36 8.29 -9.05
C LEU A 749 -19.02 7.55 -10.23
N ARG A 750 -19.68 8.27 -11.13
CA ARG A 750 -20.45 7.70 -12.27
C ARG A 750 -20.02 8.20 -13.66
N GLY A 751 -19.26 9.29 -13.71
CA GLY A 751 -18.89 9.96 -14.96
C GLY A 751 -18.03 11.19 -14.75
N VAL A 752 -17.88 11.99 -15.80
CA VAL A 752 -17.16 13.26 -15.82
C VAL A 752 -17.90 14.28 -16.69
N VAL A 753 -17.85 15.57 -16.34
CA VAL A 753 -18.25 16.68 -17.21
C VAL A 753 -17.00 17.18 -17.93
N ASP A 754 -17.02 17.15 -19.26
CA ASP A 754 -15.99 17.71 -20.13
C ASP A 754 -16.20 19.24 -20.25
N LEU A 755 -15.23 20.03 -19.77
CA LEU A 755 -15.31 21.49 -19.75
C LEU A 755 -14.99 22.13 -21.11
N VAL A 756 -14.37 21.39 -22.04
CA VAL A 756 -13.99 21.86 -23.37
C VAL A 756 -15.11 21.59 -24.37
N ARG A 757 -15.66 20.36 -24.38
CA ARG A 757 -16.82 19.99 -25.22
C ARG A 757 -18.15 20.44 -24.61
N TRP A 758 -18.18 20.75 -23.31
CA TRP A 758 -19.35 21.18 -22.53
C TRP A 758 -20.47 20.14 -22.50
N LYS A 759 -20.10 18.88 -22.19
CA LYS A 759 -20.98 17.70 -22.13
C LYS A 759 -20.75 16.93 -20.83
N ALA A 760 -21.79 16.28 -20.31
CA ALA A 760 -21.64 15.23 -19.30
C ALA A 760 -21.41 13.87 -19.99
N ILE A 761 -20.48 13.07 -19.46
CA ILE A 761 -20.07 11.78 -19.99
C ILE A 761 -20.19 10.75 -18.86
N TYR A 762 -21.02 9.72 -19.06
CA TYR A 762 -21.28 8.65 -18.10
C TYR A 762 -20.71 7.32 -18.61
N ASN A 763 -20.08 6.54 -17.73
CA ASN A 763 -19.57 5.20 -18.03
C ASN A 763 -20.55 4.14 -17.52
N HIS A 764 -21.33 3.55 -18.43
CA HIS A 764 -22.32 2.52 -18.15
C HIS A 764 -21.85 1.15 -18.68
N GLY A 765 -22.66 0.12 -18.47
CA GLY A 765 -22.43 -1.21 -19.05
C GLY A 765 -21.44 -2.10 -18.30
N TYR A 766 -21.20 -3.30 -18.83
CA TYR A 766 -20.21 -4.21 -18.28
C TYR A 766 -18.80 -3.62 -18.43
N LYS A 767 -18.08 -3.49 -17.32
CA LYS A 767 -16.74 -2.86 -17.25
C LYS A 767 -16.65 -1.49 -17.97
N GLY A 768 -17.72 -0.67 -17.90
CA GLY A 768 -17.70 0.75 -18.28
C GLY A 768 -17.63 1.04 -19.79
N VAL A 769 -17.93 0.04 -20.64
CA VAL A 769 -17.83 0.12 -22.10
C VAL A 769 -18.89 1.03 -22.74
N ASP A 770 -20.10 1.10 -22.18
CA ASP A 770 -21.20 1.88 -22.74
C ASP A 770 -21.05 3.35 -22.31
N VAL A 771 -20.31 4.13 -23.12
CA VAL A 771 -20.13 5.57 -22.88
C VAL A 771 -21.35 6.34 -23.37
N VAL A 772 -22.03 7.04 -22.47
CA VAL A 772 -23.22 7.87 -22.75
C VAL A 772 -22.87 9.34 -22.58
N GLU A 773 -22.98 10.12 -23.65
CA GLU A 773 -22.83 11.59 -23.62
C GLU A 773 -24.18 12.29 -23.54
N THR A 774 -24.29 13.35 -22.72
CA THR A 774 -25.48 14.22 -22.66
C THR A 774 -25.07 15.70 -22.67
N ASP A 775 -25.82 16.52 -23.40
CA ASP A 775 -25.65 17.99 -23.38
C ASP A 775 -26.20 18.64 -22.09
N GLU A 776 -27.04 17.92 -21.35
CA GLU A 776 -27.49 18.35 -20.02
C GLU A 776 -26.44 17.99 -18.96
N ILE A 777 -25.88 19.03 -18.33
CA ILE A 777 -25.00 18.95 -17.15
C ILE A 777 -25.88 18.91 -15.88
N PRO A 778 -25.60 18.03 -14.90
CA PRO A 778 -26.34 17.97 -13.63
C PRO A 778 -26.47 19.34 -12.94
N ALA A 779 -27.69 19.67 -12.50
CA ALA A 779 -28.03 21.02 -12.02
C ALA A 779 -27.29 21.42 -10.72
N ASP A 780 -26.89 20.44 -9.92
CA ASP A 780 -26.04 20.55 -8.74
C ASP A 780 -24.57 20.85 -9.09
N LEU A 781 -24.07 20.30 -10.19
CA LEU A 781 -22.69 20.50 -10.66
C LEU A 781 -22.53 21.70 -11.60
N LYS A 782 -23.60 22.16 -12.26
CA LYS A 782 -23.54 23.17 -13.33
C LYS A 782 -22.79 24.45 -12.93
N GLN A 783 -23.15 25.08 -11.81
CA GLN A 783 -22.50 26.32 -11.35
C GLN A 783 -21.00 26.12 -11.06
N PHE A 784 -20.63 24.94 -10.56
CA PHE A 784 -19.24 24.60 -10.26
C PHE A 784 -18.44 24.25 -11.53
N ALA A 785 -19.08 23.62 -12.53
CA ALA A 785 -18.51 23.42 -13.86
C ALA A 785 -18.31 24.75 -14.60
N GLU A 786 -19.23 25.72 -14.45
CA GLU A 786 -19.09 27.07 -15.00
C GLU A 786 -17.87 27.78 -14.38
N GLN A 787 -17.73 27.73 -13.05
CA GLN A 787 -16.54 28.24 -12.34
C GLN A 787 -15.24 27.57 -12.80
N LYS A 788 -15.22 26.23 -12.95
CA LYS A 788 -14.03 25.49 -13.38
C LYS A 788 -13.70 25.66 -14.85
N ARG A 789 -14.67 25.93 -15.73
CA ARG A 789 -14.41 26.32 -17.13
C ARG A 789 -13.84 27.73 -17.22
N GLN A 790 -14.25 28.66 -16.35
CA GLN A 790 -13.61 29.96 -16.25
C GLN A 790 -12.15 29.84 -15.80
N GLU A 791 -11.88 29.10 -14.71
CA GLU A 791 -10.50 28.84 -14.23
C GLU A 791 -9.62 28.17 -15.32
N LEU A 792 -10.19 27.24 -16.09
CA LEU A 792 -9.51 26.61 -17.22
C LEU A 792 -9.14 27.64 -18.31
N VAL A 793 -10.09 28.50 -18.71
CA VAL A 793 -9.85 29.55 -19.72
C VAL A 793 -8.77 30.53 -19.24
N GLU A 794 -8.86 31.03 -18.01
CA GLU A 794 -7.88 31.95 -17.41
C GLU A 794 -6.47 31.35 -17.44
N GLN A 795 -6.30 30.12 -16.94
CA GLN A 795 -4.99 29.44 -16.90
C GLN A 795 -4.42 29.08 -18.27
N ILE A 796 -5.25 28.94 -19.31
CA ILE A 796 -4.78 28.76 -20.69
C ILE A 796 -4.40 30.10 -21.33
N CYS A 797 -5.12 31.20 -21.04
CA CYS A 797 -4.79 32.53 -21.56
C CYS A 797 -3.42 33.04 -21.03
N ASP A 798 -3.03 32.65 -19.82
CA ASP A 798 -1.67 32.86 -19.28
C ASP A 798 -0.56 32.09 -20.05
N ALA A 799 -0.93 31.10 -20.87
CA ALA A 799 0.00 30.20 -21.57
C ALA A 799 -0.03 30.33 -23.11
N ASP A 800 -1.19 30.56 -23.70
CA ASP A 800 -1.41 30.66 -25.14
C ASP A 800 -1.76 32.10 -25.54
N GLU A 801 -0.83 32.75 -26.23
CA GLU A 801 -0.91 34.18 -26.60
C GLU A 801 -2.14 34.48 -27.48
N VAL A 802 -2.57 33.54 -28.34
CA VAL A 802 -3.74 33.71 -29.22
C VAL A 802 -5.06 33.73 -28.43
N LEU A 803 -5.19 32.91 -27.38
CA LEU A 803 -6.35 32.96 -26.49
C LEU A 803 -6.27 34.16 -25.52
N GLY A 804 -5.07 34.52 -25.07
CA GLY A 804 -4.85 35.73 -24.26
C GLY A 804 -5.31 37.00 -24.98
N ASP A 805 -4.89 37.20 -26.24
CA ASP A 805 -5.33 38.34 -27.05
C ASP A 805 -6.86 38.35 -27.24
N LYS A 806 -7.49 37.20 -27.54
CA LYS A 806 -8.95 37.10 -27.64
C LYS A 806 -9.67 37.51 -26.35
N LEU A 807 -9.19 37.03 -25.20
CA LEU A 807 -9.77 37.38 -23.90
C LEU A 807 -9.62 38.89 -23.59
N ILE A 808 -8.47 39.48 -23.92
CA ILE A 808 -8.18 40.91 -23.73
C ILE A 808 -9.05 41.79 -24.65
N MET A 809 -9.42 41.30 -25.84
CA MET A 809 -10.32 41.99 -26.78
C MET A 809 -11.82 41.74 -26.51
N GLU A 810 -12.16 41.06 -25.40
CA GLU A 810 -13.53 40.63 -25.06
C GLU A 810 -14.19 39.72 -26.13
N GLU A 811 -13.39 39.00 -26.95
CA GLU A 811 -13.91 38.07 -27.96
C GLU A 811 -14.41 36.75 -27.32
N PRO A 812 -15.53 36.18 -27.82
CA PRO A 812 -16.08 34.93 -27.29
C PRO A 812 -15.22 33.72 -27.71
N ILE A 813 -14.47 33.16 -26.76
CA ILE A 813 -13.65 31.95 -26.98
C ILE A 813 -14.56 30.74 -27.29
N SER A 814 -14.41 30.19 -28.50
CA SER A 814 -15.13 28.98 -28.92
C SER A 814 -14.51 27.70 -28.34
N ASN A 815 -15.26 26.60 -28.32
CA ASN A 815 -14.74 25.29 -27.88
C ASN A 815 -13.58 24.80 -28.77
N HIS A 816 -13.58 25.17 -30.06
CA HIS A 816 -12.48 24.88 -31.00
C HIS A 816 -11.23 25.70 -30.68
N ASP A 817 -11.38 27.01 -30.46
CA ASP A 817 -10.26 27.88 -30.03
C ASP A 817 -9.63 27.36 -28.73
N LEU A 818 -10.46 26.96 -27.77
CA LEU A 818 -10.04 26.43 -26.48
C LEU A 818 -9.26 25.11 -26.63
N ALA A 819 -9.79 24.15 -27.40
CA ALA A 819 -9.10 22.88 -27.66
C ALA A 819 -7.76 23.09 -28.40
N ALA A 820 -7.73 23.98 -29.39
CA ALA A 820 -6.52 24.32 -30.13
C ALA A 820 -5.47 25.00 -29.24
N GLY A 821 -5.88 25.89 -28.33
CA GLY A 821 -5.01 26.52 -27.34
C GLY A 821 -4.45 25.51 -26.32
N ILE A 822 -5.26 24.57 -25.83
CA ILE A 822 -4.79 23.47 -24.97
C ILE A 822 -3.71 22.66 -25.70
N ARG A 823 -3.93 22.30 -26.98
CA ARG A 823 -2.93 21.56 -27.77
C ARG A 823 -1.63 22.35 -27.93
N ARG A 824 -1.69 23.62 -28.34
CA ARG A 824 -0.50 24.49 -28.47
C ARG A 824 0.27 24.58 -27.15
N ALA A 825 -0.41 24.93 -26.06
CA ALA A 825 0.21 25.13 -24.76
C ALA A 825 0.74 23.82 -24.12
N ALA A 826 0.12 22.67 -24.42
CA ALA A 826 0.59 21.35 -23.98
C ALA A 826 1.87 20.92 -24.72
N ILE A 827 1.90 21.04 -26.05
CA ILE A 827 3.08 20.70 -26.87
C ILE A 827 4.27 21.61 -26.52
N THR A 828 4.05 22.91 -26.33
CA THR A 828 5.10 23.84 -25.85
C THR A 828 5.42 23.68 -24.36
N ARG A 829 4.72 22.80 -23.62
CA ARG A 829 4.85 22.55 -22.17
C ARG A 829 4.63 23.77 -21.28
N LYS A 830 3.94 24.80 -21.81
CA LYS A 830 3.51 25.97 -21.04
C LYS A 830 2.28 25.65 -20.16
N PHE A 831 1.48 24.65 -20.54
CA PHE A 831 0.29 24.18 -19.82
C PHE A 831 0.28 22.64 -19.70
N THR A 832 -0.49 22.10 -18.76
CA THR A 832 -0.70 20.66 -18.58
C THR A 832 -2.18 20.38 -18.27
N PRO A 833 -2.95 19.80 -19.20
CA PRO A 833 -4.36 19.46 -18.95
C PRO A 833 -4.48 18.32 -17.92
N VAL A 834 -5.42 18.45 -16.99
CA VAL A 834 -5.65 17.47 -15.91
C VAL A 834 -7.02 16.79 -16.08
N TYR A 835 -6.98 15.47 -16.23
CA TYR A 835 -8.12 14.56 -16.28
C TYR A 835 -8.37 13.90 -14.91
N VAL A 836 -9.58 13.39 -14.69
CA VAL A 836 -10.00 12.75 -13.42
C VAL A 836 -10.74 11.43 -13.68
N GLY A 837 -10.54 10.42 -12.84
CA GLY A 837 -11.29 9.17 -12.96
C GLY A 837 -10.81 8.01 -12.08
N SER A 838 -11.29 6.83 -12.41
CA SER A 838 -10.89 5.56 -11.77
C SER A 838 -10.71 4.47 -12.82
N ALA A 839 -9.45 4.08 -13.03
CA ALA A 839 -9.14 2.88 -13.82
C ALA A 839 -9.72 1.61 -13.19
N PHE A 840 -9.86 1.54 -11.86
CA PHE A 840 -10.43 0.38 -11.17
C PHE A 840 -11.95 0.25 -11.41
N LYS A 841 -12.72 1.33 -11.19
CA LYS A 841 -14.17 1.36 -11.40
C LYS A 841 -14.59 1.51 -12.88
N ASN A 842 -13.65 1.62 -13.82
CA ASN A 842 -13.90 1.76 -15.26
C ASN A 842 -14.55 3.10 -15.64
N VAL A 843 -14.23 4.19 -14.93
CA VAL A 843 -14.82 5.53 -15.13
C VAL A 843 -13.75 6.54 -15.54
N GLY A 844 -14.02 7.32 -16.59
CA GLY A 844 -13.15 8.43 -17.05
C GLY A 844 -11.91 8.02 -17.83
N VAL A 845 -11.74 6.75 -18.21
CA VAL A 845 -10.55 6.27 -18.94
C VAL A 845 -10.62 6.59 -20.44
N GLN A 846 -11.76 6.39 -21.09
CA GLN A 846 -11.90 6.66 -22.54
C GLN A 846 -11.68 8.14 -22.87
N PRO A 847 -12.20 9.13 -22.11
CA PRO A 847 -11.88 10.55 -22.33
C PRO A 847 -10.39 10.90 -22.18
N VAL A 848 -9.60 10.13 -21.42
CA VAL A 848 -8.14 10.30 -21.36
C VAL A 848 -7.48 9.86 -22.67
N LEU A 849 -7.99 8.82 -23.34
CA LEU A 849 -7.51 8.40 -24.66
C LEU A 849 -7.87 9.42 -25.76
N ASP A 850 -9.07 9.99 -25.70
CA ASP A 850 -9.45 11.12 -26.56
C ASP A 850 -8.53 12.34 -26.32
N GLY A 851 -8.25 12.64 -25.05
CA GLY A 851 -7.29 13.68 -24.64
C GLY A 851 -5.85 13.44 -25.09
N VAL A 852 -5.39 12.19 -25.05
CA VAL A 852 -4.09 11.77 -25.61
C VAL A 852 -4.04 12.04 -27.11
N CYS A 853 -5.09 11.69 -27.86
CA CYS A 853 -5.12 11.93 -29.30
C CYS A 853 -5.19 13.43 -29.62
N ALA A 854 -6.00 14.19 -28.88
CA ALA A 854 -6.20 15.63 -29.10
C ALA A 854 -5.02 16.51 -28.66
N TYR A 855 -4.38 16.24 -27.51
CA TYR A 855 -3.48 17.20 -26.86
C TYR A 855 -2.00 16.76 -26.75
N LEU A 856 -1.68 15.47 -26.91
CA LEU A 856 -0.27 15.05 -27.06
C LEU A 856 0.19 15.16 -28.51
N PRO A 857 1.50 15.38 -28.74
CA PRO A 857 2.04 15.58 -30.08
C PRO A 857 2.07 14.28 -30.89
N ASP A 858 2.16 14.45 -32.21
CA ASP A 858 2.59 13.42 -33.15
C ASP A 858 4.12 13.47 -33.39
N PRO A 859 4.74 12.44 -33.99
CA PRO A 859 6.20 12.36 -34.09
C PRO A 859 6.86 13.41 -34.99
N SER A 860 6.09 14.24 -35.73
CA SER A 860 6.58 15.38 -36.51
C SER A 860 6.62 16.71 -35.75
N GLU A 861 5.89 16.83 -34.63
CA GLU A 861 5.82 18.05 -33.83
C GLU A 861 6.91 18.14 -32.74
N VAL A 862 7.64 17.05 -32.50
CA VAL A 862 8.70 16.98 -31.49
C VAL A 862 10.07 17.13 -32.15
N ALA A 863 10.82 18.17 -31.76
CA ALA A 863 12.20 18.36 -32.21
C ALA A 863 13.12 17.27 -31.63
N VAL A 864 13.88 16.60 -32.50
CA VAL A 864 14.78 15.48 -32.13
C VAL A 864 16.20 15.77 -32.60
N GLU A 865 17.15 15.73 -31.67
CA GLU A 865 18.55 16.07 -31.93
C GLU A 865 19.48 14.86 -31.91
N ALA A 866 20.47 14.90 -32.81
CA ALA A 866 21.58 13.96 -32.94
C ALA A 866 22.92 14.69 -33.11
N THR A 867 24.03 13.98 -32.90
CA THR A 867 25.40 14.48 -33.09
C THR A 867 26.05 13.76 -34.27
N ASP A 868 26.67 14.49 -35.20
CA ASP A 868 27.45 13.88 -36.28
C ASP A 868 28.87 13.56 -35.79
N THR A 869 29.22 12.27 -35.75
CA THR A 869 30.53 11.77 -35.32
C THR A 869 31.70 12.16 -36.24
N LYS A 870 31.44 12.74 -37.42
CA LYS A 870 32.47 13.36 -38.28
C LYS A 870 32.89 14.76 -37.82
N LEU A 871 32.08 15.43 -36.99
CA LEU A 871 32.35 16.78 -36.50
C LEU A 871 33.03 16.74 -35.12
N PRO A 872 33.73 17.82 -34.69
CA PRO A 872 34.26 17.91 -33.34
C PRO A 872 33.14 17.81 -32.29
N VAL A 873 33.46 17.29 -31.10
CA VAL A 873 32.49 17.01 -30.02
C VAL A 873 31.66 18.23 -29.59
N ASN A 874 32.19 19.45 -29.76
CA ASN A 874 31.51 20.72 -29.46
C ASN A 874 30.78 21.33 -30.68
N SER A 875 30.47 20.53 -31.70
CA SER A 875 29.64 20.97 -32.84
C SER A 875 28.17 21.12 -32.43
N PRO A 876 27.42 22.05 -33.05
CA PRO A 876 25.98 22.17 -32.80
C PRO A 876 25.24 20.87 -33.21
N PRO A 877 24.17 20.49 -32.50
CA PRO A 877 23.38 19.31 -32.84
C PRO A 877 22.70 19.44 -34.20
N VAL A 878 22.47 18.30 -34.83
CA VAL A 878 21.72 18.17 -36.09
C VAL A 878 20.29 17.76 -35.76
N GLN A 879 19.32 18.45 -36.36
CA GLN A 879 17.89 18.08 -36.25
C GLN A 879 17.60 16.85 -37.12
N VAL A 880 16.84 15.90 -36.57
CA VAL A 880 16.44 14.64 -37.20
C VAL A 880 15.00 14.77 -37.68
N ILE A 881 14.78 14.67 -38.99
CA ILE A 881 13.46 14.93 -39.61
C ILE A 881 12.79 13.60 -39.96
N PRO A 882 11.54 13.32 -39.54
CA PRO A 882 10.89 12.02 -39.69
C PRO A 882 10.34 11.73 -41.10
N ALA A 883 11.08 12.11 -42.14
CA ALA A 883 10.81 11.75 -43.52
C ALA A 883 11.10 10.27 -43.78
N SER A 884 10.39 9.65 -44.73
CA SER A 884 10.66 8.26 -45.14
C SER A 884 11.83 8.13 -46.12
N ASP A 885 12.00 9.11 -47.03
CA ASP A 885 12.98 9.04 -48.13
C ASP A 885 14.35 9.65 -47.78
N VAL A 886 14.77 9.50 -46.53
CA VAL A 886 16.11 9.90 -46.04
C VAL A 886 16.88 8.71 -45.45
N ALA A 887 18.17 8.92 -45.23
CA ALA A 887 19.05 7.93 -44.62
C ALA A 887 18.54 7.48 -43.23
N LEU A 888 18.60 6.18 -42.97
CA LEU A 888 18.06 5.58 -41.74
C LEU A 888 18.78 6.10 -40.49
N VAL A 889 18.00 6.47 -39.47
CA VAL A 889 18.48 6.57 -38.07
C VAL A 889 17.44 5.95 -37.13
N GLY A 890 17.88 4.96 -36.34
CA GLY A 890 17.08 4.34 -35.29
C GLY A 890 17.85 4.16 -33.99
N LEU A 891 17.16 4.22 -32.85
CA LEU A 891 17.73 4.12 -31.50
C LEU A 891 17.25 2.84 -30.82
N ALA A 892 18.19 1.95 -30.46
CA ALA A 892 17.90 0.78 -29.64
C ALA A 892 17.79 1.18 -28.16
N PHE A 893 16.68 0.85 -27.49
CA PHE A 893 16.38 1.37 -26.14
C PHE A 893 16.00 0.33 -25.09
N LYS A 894 15.36 -0.79 -25.48
CA LYS A 894 15.15 -1.95 -24.60
C LYS A 894 15.78 -3.18 -25.24
N LEU A 895 16.43 -4.01 -24.42
CA LEU A 895 16.93 -5.34 -24.80
C LEU A 895 16.19 -6.39 -23.98
N GLU A 896 15.90 -7.55 -24.57
CA GLU A 896 15.11 -8.61 -23.94
C GLU A 896 15.57 -9.97 -24.51
N GLU A 897 15.97 -10.95 -23.69
CA GLU A 897 16.36 -12.29 -24.17
C GLU A 897 15.19 -13.27 -23.98
N GLY A 898 14.32 -13.36 -24.99
CA GLY A 898 13.20 -14.29 -24.99
C GLY A 898 13.61 -15.73 -25.34
N ARG A 899 12.64 -16.66 -25.33
CA ARG A 899 12.85 -18.08 -25.70
C ARG A 899 13.43 -18.29 -27.11
N PHE A 900 13.33 -17.27 -27.96
CA PHE A 900 13.81 -17.26 -29.35
C PHE A 900 15.10 -16.45 -29.55
N GLY A 901 15.78 -16.07 -28.46
CA GLY A 901 17.01 -15.27 -28.46
C GLY A 901 16.79 -13.79 -28.13
N GLN A 902 17.84 -12.99 -28.28
CA GLN A 902 17.81 -11.55 -28.02
C GLN A 902 16.90 -10.81 -29.00
N LEU A 903 15.87 -10.15 -28.47
CA LEU A 903 15.14 -9.05 -29.09
C LEU A 903 15.79 -7.72 -28.72
N THR A 904 15.87 -6.83 -29.70
CA THR A 904 16.28 -5.43 -29.54
C THR A 904 15.11 -4.55 -29.98
N TYR A 905 14.55 -3.78 -29.05
CA TYR A 905 13.51 -2.78 -29.33
C TYR A 905 14.16 -1.49 -29.83
N MET A 906 13.64 -0.95 -30.92
CA MET A 906 14.16 0.21 -31.62
C MET A 906 13.02 1.17 -32.00
N ARG A 907 13.23 2.47 -31.79
CA ARG A 907 12.44 3.53 -32.45
C ARG A 907 13.18 4.00 -33.70
N VAL A 908 12.48 4.06 -34.83
CA VAL A 908 13.01 4.66 -36.07
C VAL A 908 12.64 6.14 -36.06
N TYR A 909 13.63 7.02 -36.11
CA TYR A 909 13.42 8.47 -36.12
C TYR A 909 13.33 9.03 -37.53
N GLN A 910 14.14 8.55 -38.47
CA GLN A 910 14.10 8.95 -39.87
C GLN A 910 14.47 7.78 -40.80
N GLY A 911 13.99 7.80 -42.04
CA GLY A 911 14.18 6.74 -43.04
C GLY A 911 13.24 5.53 -42.83
N VAL A 912 13.50 4.44 -43.57
CA VAL A 912 12.70 3.21 -43.52
C VAL A 912 13.57 1.98 -43.27
N LEU A 913 13.27 1.25 -42.19
CA LEU A 913 13.92 0.00 -41.81
C LEU A 913 13.23 -1.18 -42.49
N LYS A 914 13.96 -1.95 -43.31
CA LYS A 914 13.40 -3.05 -44.13
C LYS A 914 13.96 -4.42 -43.73
N ARG A 915 13.11 -5.44 -43.73
CA ARG A 915 13.47 -6.84 -43.44
C ARG A 915 14.48 -7.35 -44.46
N GLY A 916 15.49 -8.09 -44.00
CA GLY A 916 16.61 -8.53 -44.82
C GLY A 916 17.64 -7.43 -45.13
N GLY A 917 17.34 -6.16 -44.78
CA GLY A 917 18.22 -5.02 -44.94
C GLY A 917 19.47 -5.08 -44.07
N VAL A 918 20.34 -4.10 -44.25
CA VAL A 918 21.63 -3.99 -43.56
C VAL A 918 21.70 -2.64 -42.86
N ILE A 919 22.12 -2.67 -41.60
CA ILE A 919 22.31 -1.49 -40.75
C ILE A 919 23.70 -1.54 -40.11
N PHE A 920 24.16 -0.41 -39.60
CA PHE A 920 25.46 -0.24 -38.97
C PHE A 920 25.28 0.39 -37.60
N ASN A 921 25.90 -0.19 -36.58
CA ASN A 921 25.90 0.35 -35.22
C ASN A 921 26.89 1.52 -35.16
N ALA A 922 26.41 2.74 -34.93
CA ALA A 922 27.20 3.97 -35.07
C ALA A 922 28.40 4.03 -34.10
N ARG A 923 28.27 3.48 -32.89
CA ARG A 923 29.33 3.45 -31.86
C ARG A 923 30.44 2.46 -32.17
N THR A 924 30.14 1.32 -32.81
CA THR A 924 31.10 0.21 -32.99
C THR A 924 31.50 -0.05 -34.43
N GLY A 925 30.85 0.59 -35.41
CA GLY A 925 31.01 0.32 -36.84
C GLY A 925 30.54 -1.08 -37.28
N LYS A 926 30.01 -1.91 -36.36
CA LYS A 926 29.58 -3.28 -36.68
C LYS A 926 28.41 -3.25 -37.66
N LYS A 927 28.60 -3.94 -38.79
CA LYS A 927 27.57 -4.21 -39.80
C LYS A 927 26.66 -5.34 -39.34
N VAL A 928 25.35 -5.10 -39.31
CA VAL A 928 24.31 -6.05 -38.88
C VAL A 928 23.31 -6.24 -40.02
N LYS A 929 22.91 -7.49 -40.28
CA LYS A 929 21.79 -7.79 -41.19
C LYS A 929 20.53 -7.99 -40.35
N VAL A 930 19.42 -7.40 -40.77
CA VAL A 930 18.11 -7.49 -40.11
C VAL A 930 17.41 -8.80 -40.55
N PRO A 931 17.26 -9.83 -39.71
CA PRO A 931 16.73 -11.12 -40.16
C PRO A 931 15.20 -11.15 -40.17
N ARG A 932 14.58 -10.53 -39.17
CA ARG A 932 13.15 -10.48 -38.89
C ARG A 932 12.85 -9.18 -38.15
N LEU A 933 11.83 -8.46 -38.59
CA LEU A 933 11.23 -7.31 -37.89
C LEU A 933 9.88 -7.76 -37.35
N VAL A 934 9.55 -7.37 -36.13
CA VAL A 934 8.23 -7.58 -35.55
C VAL A 934 7.72 -6.31 -34.86
N ARG A 935 6.40 -6.13 -34.84
CA ARG A 935 5.73 -5.29 -33.85
C ARG A 935 5.37 -6.16 -32.64
N MET A 936 5.56 -5.63 -31.44
CA MET A 936 5.35 -6.34 -30.18
C MET A 936 4.03 -5.91 -29.54
N HIS A 937 3.25 -6.89 -29.07
CA HIS A 937 2.01 -6.66 -28.31
C HIS A 937 2.06 -7.49 -27.03
N SER A 938 2.77 -6.99 -26.00
CA SER A 938 3.17 -7.81 -24.84
C SER A 938 3.88 -9.08 -25.34
N ASN A 939 3.35 -10.28 -25.09
CA ASN A 939 3.94 -11.55 -25.52
C ASN A 939 3.64 -11.94 -26.98
N ASP A 940 2.71 -11.27 -27.65
CA ASP A 940 2.30 -11.59 -29.03
C ASP A 940 3.17 -10.82 -30.05
N MET A 941 3.49 -11.46 -31.19
CA MET A 941 4.43 -10.94 -32.19
C MET A 941 3.79 -10.86 -33.58
N GLU A 942 3.78 -9.67 -34.18
CA GLU A 942 3.29 -9.41 -35.54
C GLU A 942 4.49 -9.23 -36.50
N ASP A 943 4.67 -10.14 -37.47
CA ASP A 943 5.72 -10.03 -38.50
C ASP A 943 5.44 -8.89 -39.46
N VAL A 944 6.46 -8.06 -39.73
CA VAL A 944 6.39 -6.91 -40.64
C VAL A 944 7.59 -6.88 -41.59
N ASP A 945 7.39 -6.47 -42.83
CA ASP A 945 8.47 -6.40 -43.82
C ASP A 945 9.19 -5.04 -43.86
N SER A 946 8.55 -3.97 -43.36
CA SER A 946 9.18 -2.65 -43.20
C SER A 946 8.53 -1.81 -42.09
N ILE A 947 9.33 -0.96 -41.45
CA ILE A 947 8.95 -0.01 -40.40
C ILE A 947 9.43 1.39 -40.82
N GLY A 948 8.57 2.40 -40.70
CA GLY A 948 8.84 3.78 -41.13
C GLY A 948 9.28 4.71 -40.00
N ALA A 949 9.72 5.91 -40.38
CA ALA A 949 10.01 6.99 -39.45
C ALA A 949 8.80 7.30 -38.54
N GLY A 950 9.09 7.47 -37.24
CA GLY A 950 8.10 7.66 -36.17
C GLY A 950 7.79 6.39 -35.38
N GLU A 951 7.92 5.19 -35.96
CA GLU A 951 7.44 3.94 -35.37
C GLU A 951 8.42 3.23 -34.41
N ILE A 952 7.89 2.32 -33.59
CA ILE A 952 8.62 1.43 -32.68
C ILE A 952 8.49 -0.02 -33.18
N CYS A 953 9.59 -0.77 -33.16
CA CYS A 953 9.63 -2.18 -33.57
C CYS A 953 10.64 -2.99 -32.73
N ALA A 954 10.65 -4.31 -32.86
CA ALA A 954 11.68 -5.18 -32.32
C ALA A 954 12.36 -6.05 -33.39
N MET A 955 13.62 -6.38 -33.15
CA MET A 955 14.52 -7.10 -34.06
C MET A 955 15.19 -8.28 -33.36
N PHE A 956 15.22 -9.44 -34.04
CA PHE A 956 15.86 -10.65 -33.52
C PHE A 956 17.37 -10.72 -33.83
N GLY A 957 18.14 -11.25 -32.88
CA GLY A 957 19.53 -11.69 -33.11
C GLY A 957 20.54 -10.57 -33.29
N VAL A 958 20.22 -9.35 -32.84
CA VAL A 958 21.11 -8.18 -32.93
C VAL A 958 21.84 -7.97 -31.61
N GLU A 959 23.15 -8.21 -31.59
CA GLU A 959 24.00 -7.92 -30.44
C GLU A 959 24.35 -6.42 -30.39
N CYS A 960 23.77 -5.70 -29.43
CA CYS A 960 24.10 -4.31 -29.11
C CYS A 960 23.92 -4.01 -27.61
N SER A 961 24.19 -2.77 -27.22
CA SER A 961 23.88 -2.22 -25.88
C SER A 961 22.62 -1.36 -25.94
N SER A 962 21.92 -1.20 -24.80
CA SER A 962 20.88 -0.17 -24.68
C SER A 962 21.47 1.23 -24.91
N GLY A 963 20.81 2.05 -25.74
CA GLY A 963 21.29 3.37 -26.16
C GLY A 963 22.07 3.38 -27.49
N ASP A 964 22.33 2.23 -28.12
CA ASP A 964 23.04 2.19 -29.39
C ASP A 964 22.20 2.77 -30.55
N THR A 965 22.79 3.70 -31.30
CA THR A 965 22.21 4.21 -32.56
C THR A 965 22.60 3.32 -33.73
N PHE A 966 21.66 3.09 -34.64
CA PHE A 966 21.84 2.36 -35.88
C PHE A 966 21.52 3.25 -37.09
N THR A 967 22.36 3.20 -38.12
CA THR A 967 22.14 3.87 -39.41
C THR A 967 22.23 2.89 -40.57
N ASP A 968 21.94 3.32 -41.80
CA ASP A 968 22.20 2.55 -43.03
C ASP A 968 23.68 2.56 -43.47
N GLY A 969 24.55 3.27 -42.74
CA GLY A 969 25.97 3.44 -43.05
C GLY A 969 26.31 4.61 -43.98
N THR A 970 25.32 5.36 -44.46
CA THR A 970 25.56 6.63 -45.19
C THR A 970 25.74 7.81 -44.21
N THR A 971 24.91 7.85 -43.16
CA THR A 971 25.00 8.83 -42.06
C THR A 971 25.89 8.36 -40.92
N SER A 972 26.56 9.34 -40.32
CA SER A 972 27.45 9.23 -39.16
C SER A 972 26.81 9.77 -37.87
N TYR A 973 25.49 9.92 -37.89
CA TYR A 973 24.72 10.45 -36.77
C TYR A 973 24.62 9.44 -35.63
N THR A 974 24.79 9.94 -34.40
CA THR A 974 24.55 9.22 -33.15
C THR A 974 23.56 10.03 -32.32
N MET A 975 22.53 9.39 -31.79
CA MET A 975 21.55 10.06 -30.93
C MET A 975 22.19 10.52 -29.62
N THR A 976 21.69 11.60 -29.04
CA THR A 976 22.13 12.05 -27.71
C THR A 976 21.88 10.98 -26.64
N ASN A 977 22.94 10.64 -25.91
CA ASN A 977 22.93 9.62 -24.85
C ASN A 977 21.85 9.89 -23.79
N MET A 978 21.24 8.82 -23.28
CA MET A 978 20.44 8.87 -22.06
C MET A 978 21.29 9.27 -20.84
N PHE A 979 20.67 9.92 -19.86
CA PHE A 979 21.29 10.14 -18.55
C PHE A 979 21.32 8.80 -17.77
N VAL A 980 22.53 8.32 -17.46
CA VAL A 980 22.74 7.14 -16.61
C VAL A 980 23.27 7.59 -15.25
N PRO A 981 22.52 7.43 -14.15
CA PRO A 981 23.01 7.73 -12.81
C PRO A 981 24.14 6.75 -12.40
N ASP A 982 25.01 7.19 -11.49
CA ASP A 982 25.96 6.29 -10.83
C ASP A 982 25.25 5.38 -9.81
N PRO A 983 25.66 4.10 -9.69
CA PRO A 983 25.09 3.18 -8.70
C PRO A 983 25.48 3.58 -7.27
N VAL A 984 24.56 3.37 -6.33
CA VAL A 984 24.68 3.81 -4.92
C VAL A 984 24.85 2.67 -3.91
N VAL A 985 24.42 1.45 -4.27
CA VAL A 985 24.63 0.22 -3.47
C VAL A 985 25.56 -0.72 -4.23
N SER A 986 26.46 -1.42 -3.53
CA SER A 986 27.22 -2.55 -4.06
C SER A 986 27.10 -3.79 -3.17
N LEU A 987 27.12 -4.98 -3.79
CA LEU A 987 27.13 -6.28 -3.13
C LEU A 987 28.25 -7.13 -3.74
N SER A 988 29.02 -7.86 -2.93
CA SER A 988 29.79 -8.98 -3.49
C SER A 988 28.87 -10.19 -3.71
N ILE A 989 29.10 -10.90 -4.81
CA ILE A 989 28.26 -12.01 -5.25
C ILE A 989 29.14 -13.18 -5.69
N LYS A 990 28.75 -14.40 -5.29
CA LYS A 990 29.50 -15.63 -5.58
C LYS A 990 28.54 -16.77 -5.89
N PRO A 991 28.75 -17.57 -6.96
CA PRO A 991 27.90 -18.73 -7.23
C PRO A 991 28.07 -19.81 -6.15
N SER A 992 26.99 -20.52 -5.85
CA SER A 992 26.96 -21.58 -4.84
C SER A 992 27.57 -22.88 -5.38
N GLY A 993 28.88 -23.07 -5.15
CA GLY A 993 29.61 -24.27 -5.57
C GLY A 993 30.71 -23.93 -6.57
N GLN A 994 30.78 -24.67 -7.69
CA GLN A 994 31.67 -24.35 -8.80
C GLN A 994 31.06 -23.28 -9.70
N GLU A 995 31.89 -22.39 -10.22
CA GLU A 995 31.45 -21.37 -11.18
C GLU A 995 31.02 -22.02 -12.49
N THR A 996 29.79 -21.77 -12.91
CA THR A 996 29.29 -22.21 -14.22
C THR A 996 29.40 -21.08 -15.25
N PRO A 997 29.61 -21.37 -16.54
CA PRO A 997 29.64 -20.33 -17.58
C PRO A 997 28.36 -19.48 -17.65
N ASN A 998 27.24 -19.99 -17.12
CA ASN A 998 25.98 -19.26 -16.99
C ASN A 998 26.11 -18.01 -16.10
N PHE A 999 26.93 -18.04 -15.05
CA PHE A 999 27.13 -16.89 -14.15
C PHE A 999 27.76 -15.72 -14.91
N SER A 1000 28.88 -15.96 -15.60
CA SER A 1000 29.54 -14.96 -16.45
C SER A 1000 28.65 -14.52 -17.62
N LYS A 1001 27.83 -15.42 -18.20
CA LYS A 1001 26.86 -15.05 -19.25
C LYS A 1001 25.78 -14.08 -18.70
N ALA A 1002 25.20 -14.39 -17.54
CA ALA A 1002 24.15 -13.59 -16.92
C ALA A 1002 24.64 -12.17 -16.60
N LEU A 1003 25.79 -12.04 -15.93
CA LEU A 1003 26.40 -10.76 -15.59
C LEU A 1003 26.68 -9.89 -16.83
N ASN A 1004 27.27 -10.47 -17.88
CA ASN A 1004 27.54 -9.76 -19.15
C ASN A 1004 26.27 -9.41 -19.92
N ARG A 1005 25.15 -10.12 -19.73
CA ARG A 1005 23.84 -9.72 -20.28
C ARG A 1005 23.26 -8.56 -19.49
N PHE A 1006 23.15 -8.67 -18.17
CA PHE A 1006 22.50 -7.64 -17.37
C PHE A 1006 23.21 -6.28 -17.48
N GLN A 1007 24.55 -6.26 -17.60
CA GLN A 1007 25.32 -5.05 -17.88
C GLN A 1007 25.11 -4.46 -19.30
N LYS A 1008 24.61 -5.24 -20.27
CA LYS A 1008 24.16 -4.75 -21.59
C LYS A 1008 22.69 -4.29 -21.56
N GLU A 1009 21.87 -4.97 -20.77
CA GLU A 1009 20.43 -4.76 -20.58
C GLU A 1009 20.16 -3.47 -19.77
N ASP A 1010 21.00 -3.17 -18.77
CA ASP A 1010 20.89 -2.05 -17.85
C ASP A 1010 22.29 -1.43 -17.58
N PRO A 1011 22.54 -0.15 -17.95
CA PRO A 1011 23.83 0.51 -17.77
C PRO A 1011 24.11 0.97 -16.33
N THR A 1012 23.11 0.94 -15.43
CA THR A 1012 23.31 1.19 -13.99
C THR A 1012 23.82 -0.04 -13.25
N PHE A 1013 23.51 -1.25 -13.76
CA PHE A 1013 24.02 -2.51 -13.24
C PHE A 1013 25.49 -2.70 -13.66
N ARG A 1014 26.41 -2.25 -12.81
CA ARG A 1014 27.86 -2.34 -13.06
C ARG A 1014 28.42 -3.58 -12.38
N VAL A 1015 29.22 -4.34 -13.13
CA VAL A 1015 29.94 -5.52 -12.64
C VAL A 1015 31.44 -5.26 -12.70
N HIS A 1016 32.16 -5.57 -11.64
CA HIS A 1016 33.62 -5.57 -11.60
C HIS A 1016 34.14 -6.68 -10.68
N VAL A 1017 35.38 -7.13 -10.89
CA VAL A 1017 36.10 -7.97 -9.93
C VAL A 1017 37.01 -7.06 -9.12
N ASP A 1018 36.92 -7.10 -7.79
CA ASP A 1018 37.85 -6.34 -6.96
C ASP A 1018 39.26 -6.94 -7.06
N SER A 1019 40.22 -6.10 -7.43
CA SER A 1019 41.64 -6.45 -7.51
C SER A 1019 42.24 -6.99 -6.20
N GLU A 1020 41.69 -6.62 -5.03
CA GLU A 1020 42.32 -6.90 -3.73
C GLU A 1020 41.74 -8.12 -3.01
N SER A 1021 40.44 -8.40 -3.17
CA SER A 1021 39.76 -9.62 -2.66
C SER A 1021 39.55 -10.71 -3.71
N GLN A 1022 39.60 -10.38 -5.00
CA GLN A 1022 39.19 -11.23 -6.13
C GLN A 1022 37.72 -11.67 -6.08
N GLU A 1023 36.86 -11.00 -5.30
CA GLU A 1023 35.42 -11.20 -5.34
C GLU A 1023 34.78 -10.44 -6.52
N THR A 1024 33.71 -11.00 -7.10
CA THR A 1024 32.87 -10.27 -8.06
C THR A 1024 31.93 -9.35 -7.29
N ILE A 1025 31.95 -8.06 -7.62
CA ILE A 1025 31.09 -7.03 -7.04
C ILE A 1025 30.10 -6.54 -8.11
N ILE A 1026 28.82 -6.55 -7.75
CA ILE A 1026 27.72 -5.96 -8.52
C ILE A 1026 27.28 -4.66 -7.84
N SER A 1027 27.05 -3.62 -8.62
CA SER A 1027 26.65 -2.29 -8.16
C SER A 1027 25.40 -1.83 -8.89
N GLY A 1028 24.47 -1.20 -8.17
CA GLY A 1028 23.16 -0.82 -8.70
C GLY A 1028 22.47 0.32 -7.93
N MET A 1029 21.21 0.56 -8.26
CA MET A 1029 20.44 1.71 -7.78
C MET A 1029 19.84 1.55 -6.38
N GLY A 1030 19.81 0.33 -5.83
CA GLY A 1030 19.26 0.05 -4.51
C GLY A 1030 19.35 -1.43 -4.10
N GLU A 1031 18.82 -1.75 -2.92
CA GLU A 1031 18.76 -3.11 -2.36
C GLU A 1031 17.84 -4.00 -3.22
N LEU A 1032 16.64 -3.50 -3.56
CA LEU A 1032 15.63 -4.20 -4.36
C LEU A 1032 16.08 -4.39 -5.83
N HIS A 1033 16.80 -3.41 -6.41
CA HIS A 1033 17.43 -3.51 -7.74
C HIS A 1033 18.30 -4.77 -7.85
N LEU A 1034 19.22 -4.94 -6.89
CA LEU A 1034 20.20 -6.02 -6.92
C LEU A 1034 19.60 -7.37 -6.50
N ASP A 1035 18.70 -7.41 -5.51
CA ASP A 1035 17.95 -8.62 -5.14
C ASP A 1035 17.19 -9.22 -6.33
N ILE A 1036 16.55 -8.37 -7.15
CA ILE A 1036 15.85 -8.80 -8.36
C ILE A 1036 16.83 -9.36 -9.40
N TYR A 1037 18.02 -8.78 -9.58
CA TYR A 1037 19.04 -9.39 -10.47
C TYR A 1037 19.59 -10.72 -9.93
N VAL A 1038 19.76 -10.88 -8.62
CA VAL A 1038 20.16 -12.16 -7.99
C VAL A 1038 19.09 -13.23 -8.23
N GLU A 1039 17.82 -12.93 -7.99
CA GLU A 1039 16.72 -13.88 -8.21
C GLU A 1039 16.48 -14.14 -9.71
N ARG A 1040 16.82 -13.21 -10.60
CA ARG A 1040 16.89 -13.45 -12.06
C ARG A 1040 18.03 -14.39 -12.46
N MET A 1041 19.23 -14.29 -11.87
CA MET A 1041 20.30 -15.30 -12.07
C MET A 1041 19.82 -16.69 -11.64
N ARG A 1042 19.06 -16.74 -10.55
CA ARG A 1042 18.47 -17.97 -10.02
C ARG A 1042 17.41 -18.57 -10.96
N ARG A 1043 16.41 -17.80 -11.38
CA ARG A 1043 15.29 -18.30 -12.20
C ARG A 1043 15.61 -18.43 -13.69
N GLU A 1044 16.25 -17.43 -14.31
CA GLU A 1044 16.58 -17.46 -15.75
C GLU A 1044 17.79 -18.37 -16.04
N TYR A 1045 18.84 -18.30 -15.23
CA TYR A 1045 20.13 -18.95 -15.51
C TYR A 1045 20.45 -20.19 -14.66
N ARG A 1046 19.61 -20.49 -13.65
CA ARG A 1046 19.79 -21.60 -12.69
C ARG A 1046 21.11 -21.53 -11.93
N VAL A 1047 21.50 -20.32 -11.52
CA VAL A 1047 22.66 -20.06 -10.68
C VAL A 1047 22.18 -19.55 -9.32
N ASP A 1048 22.20 -20.40 -8.30
CA ASP A 1048 22.03 -19.97 -6.90
C ASP A 1048 23.26 -19.16 -6.47
N CYS A 1049 23.09 -17.88 -6.13
CA CYS A 1049 24.18 -17.01 -5.69
C CYS A 1049 24.14 -16.76 -4.18
N GLN A 1050 25.31 -16.82 -3.55
CA GLN A 1050 25.55 -16.29 -2.21
C GLN A 1050 25.89 -14.80 -2.34
N VAL A 1051 25.32 -13.99 -1.45
CA VAL A 1051 25.41 -12.53 -1.48
C VAL A 1051 26.11 -12.06 -0.21
N GLY A 1052 27.14 -11.22 -0.36
CA GLY A 1052 27.86 -10.58 0.73
C GLY A 1052 27.04 -9.47 1.38
N LYS A 1053 27.61 -8.81 2.40
CA LYS A 1053 26.95 -7.63 2.98
C LYS A 1053 26.97 -6.44 2.00
N PRO A 1054 25.92 -5.62 1.95
CA PRO A 1054 25.94 -4.35 1.24
C PRO A 1054 27.13 -3.49 1.63
N GLN A 1055 27.81 -2.93 0.63
CA GLN A 1055 28.83 -1.90 0.80
C GLN A 1055 28.30 -0.60 0.18
N VAL A 1056 28.37 0.48 0.97
CA VAL A 1056 27.94 1.82 0.59
C VAL A 1056 29.06 2.51 -0.18
N ALA A 1057 28.71 3.26 -1.22
CA ALA A 1057 29.64 4.14 -1.92
C ALA A 1057 30.01 5.39 -1.09
N PHE A 1058 30.79 5.18 -0.02
CA PHE A 1058 31.46 6.27 0.69
C PHE A 1058 32.44 6.99 -0.24
N ARG A 1059 32.72 8.26 0.06
CA ARG A 1059 33.73 9.08 -0.62
C ARG A 1059 34.68 9.70 0.41
N GLU A 1060 35.83 10.20 -0.01
CA GLU A 1060 36.72 11.01 0.84
C GLU A 1060 36.79 12.44 0.29
N THR A 1061 36.99 13.44 1.16
CA THR A 1061 37.22 14.83 0.73
C THR A 1061 38.10 15.58 1.73
N ILE A 1062 38.44 16.84 1.43
CA ILE A 1062 39.19 17.74 2.31
C ILE A 1062 38.31 18.89 2.79
N THR A 1063 38.59 19.41 3.99
CA THR A 1063 37.81 20.53 4.58
C THR A 1063 38.57 21.86 4.56
N GLN A 1064 39.88 21.83 4.34
CA GLN A 1064 40.76 23.00 4.40
C GLN A 1064 41.76 23.00 3.23
N SER A 1065 42.24 24.18 2.86
CA SER A 1065 43.34 24.31 1.89
C SER A 1065 44.66 23.83 2.50
N SER A 1066 45.48 23.09 1.75
CA SER A 1066 46.85 22.74 2.17
C SER A 1066 47.84 22.96 1.04
N GLU A 1067 48.92 23.66 1.35
CA GLU A 1067 50.12 23.72 0.51
C GLU A 1067 50.86 22.36 0.50
N PHE A 1068 51.62 22.11 -0.56
CA PHE A 1068 52.53 20.97 -0.71
C PHE A 1068 53.82 21.38 -1.42
N ALA A 1069 54.92 20.71 -1.07
CA ALA A 1069 56.25 20.94 -1.64
C ALA A 1069 57.00 19.60 -1.79
N TYR A 1070 56.42 18.68 -2.57
CA TYR A 1070 56.90 17.30 -2.68
C TYR A 1070 58.03 17.16 -3.70
N THR A 1071 59.03 16.34 -3.39
CA THR A 1071 60.15 16.01 -4.28
C THR A 1071 60.35 14.49 -4.33
N HIS A 1072 60.05 13.87 -5.47
CA HIS A 1072 60.44 12.50 -5.76
C HIS A 1072 61.87 12.49 -6.29
N LYS A 1073 62.78 11.80 -5.61
CA LYS A 1073 64.14 11.54 -6.11
C LYS A 1073 64.54 10.10 -5.83
N LYS A 1074 64.83 9.33 -6.89
CA LYS A 1074 65.33 7.96 -6.79
C LYS A 1074 66.43 7.71 -7.82
N GLN A 1075 67.64 7.40 -7.33
CA GLN A 1075 68.77 6.96 -8.16
C GLN A 1075 69.14 5.53 -7.74
N SER A 1076 69.02 4.58 -8.66
CA SER A 1076 69.28 3.16 -8.41
C SER A 1076 69.86 2.48 -9.66
N GLY A 1077 71.12 2.78 -9.97
CA GLY A 1077 71.94 2.12 -11.00
C GLY A 1077 71.63 2.45 -12.47
N GLY A 1078 70.34 2.62 -12.82
CA GLY A 1078 69.89 3.00 -14.15
C GLY A 1078 69.42 4.46 -14.25
N ALA A 1079 68.59 4.75 -15.25
CA ALA A 1079 67.93 6.05 -15.42
C ALA A 1079 67.23 6.48 -14.12
N GLY A 1080 67.53 7.69 -13.63
CA GLY A 1080 66.96 8.19 -12.40
C GLY A 1080 65.50 8.59 -12.55
N GLN A 1081 64.86 8.82 -11.41
CA GLN A 1081 63.58 9.49 -11.34
C GLN A 1081 63.74 10.75 -10.50
N PHE A 1082 63.45 11.90 -11.10
CA PHE A 1082 63.37 13.19 -10.44
C PHE A 1082 62.11 13.96 -10.85
N GLY A 1083 61.40 14.50 -9.87
CA GLY A 1083 60.37 15.50 -10.07
C GLY A 1083 60.09 16.24 -8.77
N LYS A 1084 59.92 17.55 -8.85
CA LYS A 1084 59.49 18.40 -7.72
C LYS A 1084 58.27 19.20 -8.14
N MET A 1085 57.28 19.27 -7.25
CA MET A 1085 56.06 20.06 -7.42
C MET A 1085 55.80 20.89 -6.17
N ILE A 1086 55.38 22.13 -6.37
CA ILE A 1086 54.96 23.08 -5.36
C ILE A 1086 53.57 23.60 -5.76
N GLY A 1087 52.67 23.72 -4.80
CA GLY A 1087 51.31 24.20 -5.05
C GLY A 1087 50.42 23.95 -3.84
N ARG A 1088 49.11 23.90 -4.09
CA ARG A 1088 48.10 23.78 -3.05
C ARG A 1088 46.91 22.91 -3.48
N LEU A 1089 46.30 22.26 -2.50
CA LEU A 1089 45.12 21.41 -2.65
C LEU A 1089 43.96 22.11 -1.93
N GLU A 1090 42.87 22.40 -2.65
CA GLU A 1090 41.74 23.20 -2.14
C GLU A 1090 40.42 22.44 -2.29
N PRO A 1091 39.46 22.57 -1.36
CA PRO A 1091 38.13 22.00 -1.51
C PRO A 1091 37.37 22.69 -2.67
N MET A 1092 36.52 21.93 -3.35
CA MET A 1092 35.81 22.37 -4.55
C MET A 1092 34.35 21.90 -4.56
N SER A 1093 33.42 22.81 -4.83
CA SER A 1093 32.01 22.52 -5.14
C SER A 1093 31.86 21.98 -6.56
N VAL A 1094 30.75 21.30 -6.84
CA VAL A 1094 30.44 20.83 -8.20
C VAL A 1094 30.25 22.01 -9.16
N ASP A 1095 31.00 22.03 -10.27
CA ASP A 1095 30.88 23.05 -11.33
C ASP A 1095 29.58 22.90 -12.14
N GLU A 1096 29.19 23.93 -12.89
CA GLU A 1096 28.03 23.92 -13.82
C GLU A 1096 28.07 22.76 -14.83
N ASN A 1097 29.26 22.23 -15.13
CA ASN A 1097 29.48 21.08 -16.01
C ASN A 1097 29.43 19.72 -15.28
N GLY A 1098 29.01 19.67 -14.02
CA GLY A 1098 28.86 18.44 -13.24
C GLY A 1098 30.17 17.81 -12.73
N LYS A 1099 31.29 18.55 -12.75
CA LYS A 1099 32.59 18.05 -12.26
C LYS A 1099 32.79 18.38 -10.77
N ASP A 1100 33.24 17.39 -10.01
CA ASP A 1100 33.62 17.48 -8.59
C ASP A 1100 35.14 17.39 -8.35
N VAL A 1101 35.94 17.42 -9.42
CA VAL A 1101 37.41 17.35 -9.39
C VAL A 1101 37.99 18.41 -10.32
N GLY A 1102 38.96 19.18 -9.83
CA GLY A 1102 39.63 20.25 -10.58
C GLY A 1102 41.15 20.11 -10.64
N PHE A 1103 41.74 20.51 -11.77
CA PHE A 1103 43.19 20.66 -11.92
C PHE A 1103 43.48 22.04 -12.54
N GLU A 1104 44.38 22.81 -11.94
CA GLU A 1104 44.76 24.15 -12.41
C GLU A 1104 46.28 24.31 -12.47
N ASN A 1105 46.80 24.64 -13.66
CA ASN A 1105 48.22 24.93 -13.87
C ASN A 1105 48.46 26.45 -13.82
N ARG A 1106 49.25 26.90 -12.84
CA ARG A 1106 49.72 28.29 -12.69
C ARG A 1106 51.23 28.45 -12.91
N VAL A 1107 51.93 27.39 -13.31
CA VAL A 1107 53.40 27.39 -13.43
C VAL A 1107 53.86 28.38 -14.49
N THR A 1108 54.63 29.38 -14.06
CA THR A 1108 55.26 30.38 -14.93
C THR A 1108 56.78 30.16 -14.99
N GLY A 1109 57.43 30.58 -16.08
CA GLY A 1109 58.89 30.52 -16.22
C GLY A 1109 59.49 29.16 -16.64
N GLY A 1110 58.71 28.08 -16.74
CA GLY A 1110 59.15 26.80 -17.32
C GLY A 1110 59.92 25.86 -16.39
N ASN A 1111 59.91 26.12 -15.07
CA ASN A 1111 60.52 25.25 -14.05
C ASN A 1111 60.02 23.79 -14.11
N ILE A 1112 58.76 23.60 -14.50
CA ILE A 1112 58.22 22.33 -15.02
C ILE A 1112 57.91 22.52 -16.52
N PRO A 1113 58.48 21.72 -17.43
CA PRO A 1113 58.14 21.73 -18.85
C PRO A 1113 56.67 21.34 -19.10
N ASN A 1114 55.97 22.12 -19.93
CA ASN A 1114 54.52 21.97 -20.18
C ASN A 1114 54.11 20.59 -20.71
N ASN A 1115 55.00 19.87 -21.39
CA ASN A 1115 54.75 18.52 -21.87
C ASN A 1115 54.55 17.48 -20.74
N TYR A 1116 54.96 17.76 -19.51
CA TYR A 1116 54.70 16.89 -18.36
C TYR A 1116 53.38 17.19 -17.64
N MET A 1117 52.69 18.30 -17.95
CA MET A 1117 51.43 18.67 -17.27
C MET A 1117 50.32 17.62 -17.41
N PRO A 1118 50.07 17.00 -18.59
CA PRO A 1118 49.09 15.91 -18.70
C PRO A 1118 49.47 14.68 -17.86
N SER A 1119 50.77 14.43 -17.63
CA SER A 1119 51.23 13.33 -16.77
C SER A 1119 51.06 13.65 -15.28
N ILE A 1120 51.16 14.93 -14.90
CA ILE A 1120 50.88 15.43 -13.55
C ILE A 1120 49.38 15.35 -13.25
N GLU A 1121 48.53 15.85 -14.16
CA GLU A 1121 47.07 15.76 -14.07
C GLU A 1121 46.61 14.29 -13.97
N LYS A 1122 47.14 13.43 -14.84
CA LYS A 1122 46.87 11.98 -14.78
C LYS A 1122 47.29 11.36 -13.45
N GLY A 1123 48.48 11.71 -12.95
CA GLY A 1123 48.97 11.25 -11.64
C GLY A 1123 48.17 11.74 -10.45
N PHE A 1124 47.49 12.89 -10.57
CA PHE A 1124 46.51 13.37 -9.59
C PHE A 1124 45.23 12.53 -9.67
N HIS A 1125 44.65 12.33 -10.86
CA HIS A 1125 43.46 11.49 -11.05
C HIS A 1125 43.68 10.02 -10.64
N ASP A 1126 44.86 9.44 -10.88
CA ASP A 1126 45.24 8.11 -10.37
C ASP A 1126 45.24 8.04 -8.83
N ALA A 1127 45.57 9.15 -8.16
CA ALA A 1127 45.70 9.21 -6.70
C ALA A 1127 44.35 9.39 -5.99
N LEU A 1128 43.37 10.01 -6.66
CA LEU A 1128 41.98 10.12 -6.17
C LEU A 1128 41.26 8.76 -6.10
N ALA A 1129 41.69 7.78 -6.89
CA ALA A 1129 41.04 6.45 -6.97
C ALA A 1129 41.31 5.52 -5.76
N LYS A 1130 42.14 5.93 -4.79
CA LYS A 1130 42.31 5.22 -3.51
C LYS A 1130 42.71 6.19 -2.40
N GLY A 1131 41.70 6.72 -1.72
CA GLY A 1131 41.83 7.66 -0.60
C GLY A 1131 42.65 7.12 0.57
N ALA A 1132 43.18 8.05 1.38
CA ALA A 1132 44.18 7.72 2.39
C ALA A 1132 43.59 7.43 3.79
N LEU A 1133 42.31 7.75 4.04
CA LEU A 1133 41.65 7.47 5.31
C LEU A 1133 41.08 6.04 5.38
N SER A 1134 40.41 5.62 4.30
CA SER A 1134 39.54 4.45 4.26
C SER A 1134 39.62 3.66 2.94
N GLY A 1135 40.31 4.20 1.94
CA GLY A 1135 40.53 3.55 0.64
C GLY A 1135 39.48 3.85 -0.43
N HIS A 1136 38.49 4.70 -0.13
CA HIS A 1136 37.42 5.09 -1.07
C HIS A 1136 37.87 6.21 -2.01
N ASN A 1137 37.09 6.47 -3.08
CA ASN A 1137 37.39 7.54 -4.04
C ASN A 1137 37.34 8.92 -3.37
N THR A 1138 38.33 9.77 -3.66
CA THR A 1138 38.37 11.17 -3.22
C THR A 1138 37.68 12.09 -4.23
N THR A 1139 36.80 12.99 -3.76
CA THR A 1139 35.97 13.89 -4.58
C THR A 1139 35.78 15.25 -3.90
N GLY A 1140 35.42 16.29 -4.65
CA GLY A 1140 35.28 17.66 -4.13
C GLY A 1140 36.62 18.35 -3.91
N VAL A 1141 37.61 18.06 -4.76
CA VAL A 1141 39.02 18.47 -4.56
C VAL A 1141 39.62 19.07 -5.81
N LYS A 1142 40.30 20.21 -5.65
CA LYS A 1142 41.04 20.91 -6.69
C LYS A 1142 42.54 20.95 -6.38
N MET A 1143 43.35 20.47 -7.31
CA MET A 1143 44.82 20.58 -7.23
C MET A 1143 45.31 21.75 -8.08
N ILE A 1144 46.05 22.66 -7.47
CA ILE A 1144 46.65 23.83 -8.13
C ILE A 1144 48.17 23.68 -8.07
N VAL A 1145 48.83 23.66 -9.23
CA VAL A 1145 50.28 23.56 -9.36
C VAL A 1145 50.83 24.94 -9.67
N GLU A 1146 51.68 25.48 -8.80
CA GLU A 1146 52.14 26.87 -8.84
C GLU A 1146 53.62 27.00 -9.24
N ASP A 1147 54.47 26.04 -8.83
CA ASP A 1147 55.88 25.95 -9.26
C ASP A 1147 56.42 24.51 -9.13
N GLY A 1148 57.70 24.27 -9.41
CA GLY A 1148 58.36 22.99 -9.18
C GLY A 1148 59.83 22.96 -9.62
N ALA A 1149 60.31 21.77 -9.98
CA ALA A 1149 61.59 21.61 -10.67
C ALA A 1149 61.66 20.28 -11.44
N HIS A 1150 62.39 20.28 -12.54
CA HIS A 1150 62.75 19.09 -13.31
C HIS A 1150 64.29 18.92 -13.35
N HIS A 1151 64.76 17.74 -13.75
CA HIS A 1151 66.17 17.47 -14.07
C HIS A 1151 66.26 17.03 -15.53
N PRO A 1152 67.16 17.59 -16.37
CA PRO A 1152 67.17 17.32 -17.82
C PRO A 1152 67.36 15.86 -18.24
N VAL A 1153 67.85 14.99 -17.34
CA VAL A 1153 68.12 13.57 -17.63
C VAL A 1153 67.26 12.61 -16.81
N ASP A 1154 66.88 12.98 -15.58
CA ASP A 1154 66.14 12.08 -14.65
C ASP A 1154 64.63 12.41 -14.55
N SER A 1155 64.15 13.49 -15.17
CA SER A 1155 62.72 13.77 -15.27
C SER A 1155 62.08 13.09 -16.47
N SER A 1156 60.92 12.48 -16.23
CA SER A 1156 60.11 11.78 -17.22
C SER A 1156 58.63 11.88 -16.84
N GLU A 1157 57.74 11.57 -17.77
CA GLU A 1157 56.30 11.52 -17.52
C GLU A 1157 55.95 10.65 -16.30
N MET A 1158 56.60 9.48 -16.17
CA MET A 1158 56.38 8.57 -15.04
C MET A 1158 56.92 9.14 -13.73
N ALA A 1159 58.07 9.83 -13.75
CA ALA A 1159 58.60 10.51 -12.56
C ALA A 1159 57.65 11.61 -12.08
N PHE A 1160 57.10 12.43 -12.98
CA PHE A 1160 56.12 13.46 -12.63
C PHE A 1160 54.75 12.89 -12.22
N ARG A 1161 54.29 11.81 -12.85
CA ARG A 1161 53.08 11.07 -12.45
C ARG A 1161 53.18 10.54 -11.00
N ILE A 1162 54.34 9.97 -10.63
CA ILE A 1162 54.65 9.55 -9.25
C ILE A 1162 54.76 10.77 -8.32
N THR A 1163 55.40 11.85 -8.76
CA THR A 1163 55.54 13.10 -7.98
C THR A 1163 54.17 13.69 -7.64
N SER A 1164 53.24 13.71 -8.59
CA SER A 1164 51.87 14.20 -8.40
C SER A 1164 51.10 13.37 -7.36
N ALA A 1165 51.13 12.03 -7.50
CA ALA A 1165 50.50 11.13 -6.53
C ALA A 1165 51.13 11.20 -5.12
N GLY A 1166 52.43 11.51 -5.03
CA GLY A 1166 53.12 11.77 -3.75
C GLY A 1166 52.75 13.12 -3.13
N ALA A 1167 52.70 14.18 -3.95
CA ALA A 1167 52.29 15.53 -3.55
C ALA A 1167 50.86 15.54 -3.02
N PHE A 1168 49.94 14.88 -3.73
CA PHE A 1168 48.55 14.73 -3.29
C PHE A 1168 48.46 14.07 -1.90
N ARG A 1169 49.18 12.96 -1.64
CA ARG A 1169 49.14 12.27 -0.34
C ARG A 1169 49.71 13.11 0.81
N ASP A 1170 50.78 13.87 0.56
CA ASP A 1170 51.38 14.78 1.54
C ASP A 1170 50.46 15.97 1.86
N ALA A 1171 49.76 16.51 0.86
CA ALA A 1171 48.75 17.56 1.03
C ALA A 1171 47.49 17.05 1.76
N PHE A 1172 46.97 15.90 1.33
CA PHE A 1172 45.68 15.37 1.75
C PHE A 1172 45.63 15.08 3.26
N HIS A 1173 46.72 14.61 3.86
CA HIS A 1173 46.80 14.42 5.31
C HIS A 1173 46.85 15.72 6.13
N LYS A 1174 47.23 16.85 5.52
CA LYS A 1174 47.30 18.18 6.16
C LYS A 1174 46.00 18.98 5.96
N ALA A 1175 45.28 18.72 4.88
CA ALA A 1175 44.04 19.39 4.47
C ALA A 1175 42.77 19.03 5.29
N SER A 1176 42.95 18.51 6.51
CA SER A 1176 41.89 18.01 7.41
C SER A 1176 40.84 17.14 6.68
N PRO A 1177 41.22 15.93 6.23
CA PRO A 1177 40.36 15.09 5.40
C PRO A 1177 39.22 14.44 6.20
N VAL A 1178 38.07 14.27 5.54
CA VAL A 1178 36.87 13.64 6.10
C VAL A 1178 36.31 12.58 5.16
N ILE A 1179 35.60 11.61 5.72
CA ILE A 1179 34.81 10.64 4.95
C ILE A 1179 33.41 11.22 4.74
N LEU A 1180 32.85 11.03 3.55
CA LEU A 1180 31.47 11.39 3.20
C LEU A 1180 30.63 10.12 3.03
N GLU A 1181 29.39 10.13 3.53
CA GLU A 1181 28.39 9.09 3.27
C GLU A 1181 27.23 9.64 2.41
N PRO A 1182 26.66 8.83 1.50
CA PRO A 1182 25.51 9.23 0.70
C PRO A 1182 24.27 9.34 1.58
N ILE A 1183 23.65 10.51 1.56
CA ILE A 1183 22.40 10.81 2.23
C ILE A 1183 21.24 10.62 1.26
N MET A 1184 20.24 9.88 1.74
CA MET A 1184 18.99 9.66 1.06
C MET A 1184 17.96 10.64 1.61
N LYS A 1185 17.26 11.36 0.74
CA LYS A 1185 16.01 12.02 1.11
C LYS A 1185 14.90 10.98 1.06
N VAL A 1186 14.34 10.68 2.23
CA VAL A 1186 13.34 9.65 2.46
C VAL A 1186 11.98 10.31 2.65
N GLU A 1187 10.96 9.79 1.96
CA GLU A 1187 9.56 10.18 2.17
C GLU A 1187 8.76 8.93 2.53
N ILE A 1188 8.09 8.99 3.68
CA ILE A 1188 7.33 7.90 4.28
C ILE A 1188 5.87 8.31 4.36
N VAL A 1189 4.97 7.44 3.90
CA VAL A 1189 3.52 7.59 4.05
C VAL A 1189 3.03 6.46 4.93
N ALA A 1190 2.36 6.78 6.04
CA ALA A 1190 1.78 5.78 6.92
C ALA A 1190 0.54 6.33 7.66
N PRO A 1191 -0.35 5.45 8.17
CA PRO A 1191 -1.47 5.87 9.01
C PRO A 1191 -1.04 6.64 10.27
N ILE A 1192 -1.81 7.65 10.64
CA ILE A 1192 -1.50 8.59 11.74
C ILE A 1192 -1.28 7.90 13.10
N GLU A 1193 -1.95 6.76 13.32
CA GLU A 1193 -1.76 5.86 14.46
C GLU A 1193 -0.29 5.40 14.67
N PHE A 1194 0.54 5.39 13.62
CA PHE A 1194 1.95 4.99 13.69
C PHE A 1194 2.94 6.16 13.65
N GLN A 1195 2.48 7.41 13.68
CA GLN A 1195 3.34 8.59 13.56
C GLN A 1195 4.50 8.59 14.56
N GLY A 1196 4.21 8.32 15.84
CA GLY A 1196 5.23 8.22 16.89
C GLY A 1196 6.21 7.06 16.67
N SER A 1197 5.73 5.91 16.19
CA SER A 1197 6.54 4.71 15.91
C SER A 1197 7.51 4.94 14.75
N VAL A 1198 7.06 5.57 13.66
CA VAL A 1198 7.86 5.89 12.48
C VAL A 1198 8.89 6.98 12.79
N ILE A 1199 8.49 8.07 13.43
CA ILE A 1199 9.40 9.13 13.89
C ILE A 1199 10.45 8.56 14.86
N GLY A 1200 10.05 7.68 15.78
CA GLY A 1200 10.96 6.94 16.66
C GLY A 1200 11.97 6.09 15.89
N GLY A 1201 11.52 5.34 14.88
CA GLY A 1201 12.37 4.50 14.02
C GLY A 1201 13.36 5.30 13.17
N ILE A 1202 12.97 6.47 12.67
CA ILE A 1202 13.86 7.38 11.91
C ILE A 1202 14.90 8.02 12.83
N ASN A 1203 14.50 8.46 14.03
CA ASN A 1203 15.45 8.95 15.03
C ASN A 1203 16.46 7.87 15.47
N GLN A 1204 16.03 6.61 15.61
CA GLN A 1204 16.94 5.48 15.87
C GLN A 1204 17.94 5.24 14.72
N ARG A 1205 17.54 5.54 13.48
CA ARG A 1205 18.39 5.48 12.27
C ARG A 1205 19.11 6.81 11.97
N ARG A 1206 19.21 7.71 12.96
CA ARG A 1206 19.91 9.00 12.88
C ARG A 1206 19.38 9.96 11.80
N GLY A 1207 18.14 9.76 11.35
CA GLY A 1207 17.54 10.58 10.31
C GLY A 1207 17.15 11.98 10.80
N THR A 1208 17.46 13.00 10.02
CA THR A 1208 17.03 14.39 10.26
C THR A 1208 15.66 14.60 9.63
N ILE A 1209 14.65 14.93 10.44
CA ILE A 1209 13.30 15.21 9.93
C ILE A 1209 13.28 16.63 9.34
N ILE A 1210 12.81 16.77 8.10
CA ILE A 1210 12.62 18.07 7.43
C ILE A 1210 11.20 18.57 7.68
N ASP A 1211 10.20 17.72 7.41
CA ASP A 1211 8.79 18.11 7.35
C ASP A 1211 7.86 16.93 7.72
N THR A 1212 6.62 17.22 8.11
CA THR A 1212 5.61 16.23 8.48
C THR A 1212 4.21 16.75 8.13
N GLU A 1213 3.74 16.44 6.92
CA GLU A 1213 2.36 16.71 6.52
C GLU A 1213 1.41 15.72 7.21
N ILE A 1214 0.50 16.18 8.06
CA ILE A 1214 -0.57 15.36 8.62
C ILE A 1214 -1.84 15.55 7.78
N ARG A 1215 -2.52 14.44 7.45
CA ARG A 1215 -3.83 14.39 6.78
C ARG A 1215 -4.74 13.44 7.56
N ASP A 1216 -6.03 13.38 7.23
CA ASP A 1216 -7.08 12.93 8.15
C ASP A 1216 -6.86 11.54 8.78
N GLU A 1217 -6.42 10.54 8.00
CA GLU A 1217 -6.05 9.20 8.51
C GLU A 1217 -4.57 8.83 8.28
N GLU A 1218 -3.82 9.60 7.47
CA GLU A 1218 -2.44 9.32 7.06
C GLU A 1218 -1.53 10.54 7.25
N PHE A 1219 -0.28 10.32 7.65
CA PHE A 1219 0.76 11.36 7.65
C PHE A 1219 1.86 11.02 6.62
N THR A 1220 2.49 12.07 6.10
CA THR A 1220 3.66 12.00 5.22
C THR A 1220 4.85 12.65 5.92
N LEU A 1221 5.88 11.86 6.23
CA LEU A 1221 7.12 12.30 6.87
C LEU A 1221 8.22 12.42 5.83
N ILE A 1222 8.85 13.59 5.75
CA ILE A 1222 10.00 13.84 4.86
C ILE A 1222 11.24 14.02 5.73
N CYS A 1223 12.25 13.19 5.54
CA CYS A 1223 13.49 13.20 6.32
C CYS A 1223 14.74 12.92 5.45
N GLU A 1224 15.93 13.15 6.01
CA GLU A 1224 17.22 12.83 5.41
C GLU A 1224 17.93 11.78 6.26
N VAL A 1225 18.35 10.67 5.66
CA VAL A 1225 18.93 9.52 6.37
C VAL A 1225 20.13 9.00 5.59
N ALA A 1226 21.22 8.64 6.27
CA ALA A 1226 22.36 8.01 5.61
C ALA A 1226 21.96 6.63 5.02
N LEU A 1227 22.35 6.34 3.78
CA LEU A 1227 22.04 5.06 3.11
C LEU A 1227 22.51 3.85 3.94
N ASN A 1228 23.64 3.99 4.65
CA ASN A 1228 24.19 2.99 5.55
C ASN A 1228 23.24 2.62 6.72
N ASP A 1229 22.42 3.57 7.17
CA ASP A 1229 21.40 3.35 8.21
C ASP A 1229 20.04 2.91 7.63
N MET A 1230 19.87 2.90 6.30
CA MET A 1230 18.60 2.56 5.63
C MET A 1230 18.47 1.07 5.24
N PHE A 1231 19.55 0.28 5.31
CA PHE A 1231 19.48 -1.16 5.01
C PHE A 1231 18.45 -1.89 5.87
N GLY A 1232 17.67 -2.78 5.24
CA GLY A 1232 16.57 -3.49 5.90
C GLY A 1232 15.46 -2.59 6.45
N TYR A 1233 15.39 -1.30 6.10
CA TYR A 1233 14.34 -0.40 6.58
C TYR A 1233 12.95 -0.85 6.11
N SER A 1234 12.82 -1.43 4.91
CA SER A 1234 11.57 -1.98 4.39
C SER A 1234 10.88 -2.96 5.35
N SER A 1235 11.63 -3.90 5.92
CA SER A 1235 11.12 -4.84 6.93
C SER A 1235 10.79 -4.14 8.26
N ASN A 1236 11.58 -3.12 8.62
CA ASN A 1236 11.43 -2.38 9.87
C ASN A 1236 10.21 -1.44 9.86
N ILE A 1237 9.98 -0.67 8.80
CA ILE A 1237 8.77 0.17 8.68
C ILE A 1237 7.52 -0.70 8.61
N ARG A 1238 7.52 -1.81 7.87
CA ARG A 1238 6.40 -2.77 7.87
C ARG A 1238 6.12 -3.31 9.27
N GLY A 1239 7.15 -3.58 10.08
CA GLY A 1239 6.98 -3.92 11.50
C GLY A 1239 6.39 -2.77 12.34
N LEU A 1240 6.87 -1.53 12.17
CA LEU A 1240 6.43 -0.34 12.91
C LEU A 1240 5.00 0.12 12.54
N THR A 1241 4.48 -0.30 11.39
CA THR A 1241 3.22 0.20 10.79
C THR A 1241 2.22 -0.92 10.45
N GLN A 1242 2.43 -2.13 10.99
CA GLN A 1242 1.61 -3.32 10.70
C GLN A 1242 1.44 -3.62 9.19
N GLY A 1243 2.47 -3.29 8.40
CA GLY A 1243 2.48 -3.44 6.94
C GLY A 1243 1.75 -2.35 6.15
N LYS A 1244 1.13 -1.37 6.81
CA LYS A 1244 0.38 -0.26 6.18
C LYS A 1244 1.26 0.91 5.74
N GLY A 1245 2.49 1.02 6.26
CA GLY A 1245 3.41 2.11 5.96
C GLY A 1245 4.30 1.81 4.75
N GLU A 1246 4.31 2.75 3.81
CA GLU A 1246 5.16 2.75 2.62
C GLU A 1246 6.28 3.79 2.78
N PHE A 1247 7.42 3.54 2.13
CA PHE A 1247 8.50 4.52 2.07
C PHE A 1247 9.11 4.57 0.67
N SER A 1248 9.74 5.69 0.40
CA SER A 1248 10.47 6.00 -0.80
C SER A 1248 11.76 6.70 -0.41
N MET A 1249 12.82 6.55 -1.21
CA MET A 1249 14.07 7.27 -0.96
C MET A 1249 14.74 7.66 -2.28
N GLU A 1250 15.09 8.93 -2.44
CA GLU A 1250 15.92 9.46 -3.52
C GLU A 1250 17.32 9.77 -2.98
N TYR A 1251 18.38 9.49 -3.75
CA TYR A 1251 19.72 9.98 -3.42
C TYR A 1251 19.72 11.51 -3.49
N LYS A 1252 20.23 12.17 -2.46
CA LYS A 1252 20.28 13.64 -2.35
C LYS A 1252 21.69 14.17 -2.60
N ASP A 1253 22.60 13.90 -1.67
CA ASP A 1253 23.96 14.43 -1.63
C ASP A 1253 24.89 13.52 -0.81
N HIS A 1254 26.19 13.81 -0.80
CA HIS A 1254 27.18 13.18 0.08
C HIS A 1254 27.51 14.16 1.21
N GLN A 1255 27.30 13.76 2.47
CA GLN A 1255 27.55 14.60 3.65
C GLN A 1255 28.62 13.99 4.57
N PRO A 1256 29.33 14.79 5.40
CA PRO A 1256 30.38 14.28 6.29
C PRO A 1256 29.89 13.27 7.32
N VAL A 1257 30.59 12.14 7.40
CA VAL A 1257 30.36 11.05 8.35
C VAL A 1257 30.58 11.51 9.79
N LEU A 1258 29.74 11.05 10.73
CA LEU A 1258 29.91 11.36 12.16
C LEU A 1258 31.32 10.92 12.66
N PRO A 1259 32.05 11.76 13.44
CA PRO A 1259 33.45 11.49 13.81
C PRO A 1259 33.72 10.11 14.41
N ASN A 1260 32.80 9.59 15.24
CA ASN A 1260 32.93 8.26 15.85
C ASN A 1260 32.90 7.12 14.81
N ILE A 1261 32.13 7.29 13.73
CA ILE A 1261 32.05 6.33 12.62
C ILE A 1261 33.31 6.48 11.75
N GLN A 1262 33.73 7.70 11.42
CA GLN A 1262 34.96 7.96 10.66
C GLN A 1262 36.19 7.34 11.37
N MET A 1263 36.33 7.51 12.69
CA MET A 1263 37.41 6.87 13.46
C MET A 1263 37.38 5.35 13.32
N LYS A 1264 36.20 4.73 13.46
CA LYS A 1264 36.04 3.27 13.32
C LYS A 1264 36.40 2.79 11.90
N MET A 1265 35.95 3.49 10.86
CA MET A 1265 36.28 3.16 9.47
C MET A 1265 37.78 3.25 9.20
N VAL A 1266 38.45 4.28 9.73
CA VAL A 1266 39.91 4.44 9.63
C VAL A 1266 40.65 3.33 10.39
N GLU A 1267 40.18 2.92 11.56
CA GLU A 1267 40.75 1.76 12.27
C GLU A 1267 40.55 0.46 11.50
N ASP A 1268 39.36 0.18 10.99
CA ASP A 1268 39.05 -1.06 10.29
C ASP A 1268 39.79 -1.13 8.93
N TYR A 1269 40.02 0.01 8.26
CA TYR A 1269 40.93 0.10 7.12
C TYR A 1269 42.39 -0.13 7.52
N ARG A 1270 42.86 0.42 8.65
CA ARG A 1270 44.21 0.17 9.18
C ARG A 1270 44.43 -1.30 9.56
N LYS A 1271 43.43 -1.98 10.13
CA LYS A 1271 43.47 -3.42 10.41
C LYS A 1271 43.60 -4.22 9.10
N LYS A 1272 42.73 -3.97 8.11
CA LYS A 1272 42.83 -4.59 6.77
C LYS A 1272 44.16 -4.30 6.05
N GLN A 1273 44.77 -3.14 6.27
CA GLN A 1273 46.11 -2.78 5.74
C GLN A 1273 47.27 -3.46 6.49
N ALA A 1274 47.07 -3.86 7.75
CA ALA A 1274 48.04 -4.63 8.53
C ALA A 1274 47.94 -6.14 8.27
N GLU A 1275 46.73 -6.66 8.09
CA GLU A 1275 46.45 -8.06 7.71
C GLU A 1275 46.97 -8.42 6.28
N LYS A 1276 47.29 -7.40 5.47
CA LYS A 1276 47.82 -7.51 4.10
C LYS A 1276 49.34 -7.28 4.01
N LYS A 1277 50.06 -7.25 5.14
CA LYS A 1277 51.52 -6.98 5.22
C LYS A 1277 52.29 -8.09 5.93
#